data_AF-A0A315CET5-F1
#
_entry.id   AF-A0A315CET5-F1
#
_cell.length_a   1.000
_cell.length_b   1.000
_cell.length_c   1.000
_cell.angle_alpha   90.00
_cell.angle_beta   90.00
_cell.angle_gamma   90.00
#
_symmetry.space_group_name_H-M   'P 1'
#
loop_
_entity.id
_entity.type
_entity.pdbx_description
1 polymer ?
#
loop_
_entity_poly.entity_id
_entity_poly.type
_entity_poly.pdbx_seq_one_letter_code
_entity_poly.pdbx_strand_id
1 'polypeptide(L)'
;MSFYTALTGLNAATAQMGVTSNNIANVSTTGFKRSRTDFGDIFATSPLQKASATIGQGVALKKVTQEFGQGNLVFSSNTLDLAISGDGFFPLKSQDGFQDIFTRNGVFMMNDQNNVVNTAGQKLMAASVDSSGKANLDDMNVLTIPQKTTGMAKQTSKVSLGLNFPADATVITKDFNRNDPTTYNKSTALTVYDAGGNSYLASVYYVKTQNASQQMPNNKWQTYVYVGDKLVNASLQQATNSLGEEMYVNKYGELRAKSEFKTPEQIAELNSSFSKKTIKFSLDQLTDVRVSKPATVTGGMATDLGTGSNDGIDFGNYLNISKSDLLRQQGSSAVTYSMDSNITGARSVEFGPDAARVTVDIPATGSTPPTPEDVASALNLNASFASTYVAQAAKPSVTLQGMNFGATAPTSNPFASFSINIGGKQMDLKSLSVDTVAGADMATELQTKLQAMDEGRTDITVTWDDAAKSITVTDAAQRNISGATLTKVTGAASDVSVGSTIKYADSILKITALDPNVSAADIKGTTSAKGVVITQGTTVMTADKITAQNTPYTRATAAFTFDDATKGFKVTFGTATPPLFEEAASGADLADKLNTNAAFVTDYIATYSATDKALTIKAKDPSSASSQAIANSVKVFQSVTDVTGPFAQINDVDATTGVSNNPVLTTGVASALDSSKRSIDDLRNLFTVNVDNSIDSVTVGLDHLVETMSKLPASANKKLSGTQIAAELTNVMARAYGDEKPFNFSTIGAPTFALTLTRADKSTLPTLPIDLSASKDMRSEDMVREVQKQIDADPQYKGNVAVSYDTAMQKLIFTPTNNSKLKVSSDQAAMNLADPLVQGVNDGDVGLTLSPSVSTSPFRAMNDQRYGMKVEYDSVKQSFVFQSGTTGDTSGLSVTGIRPGSLATQISKGLGMTGDPAAYIVTPSTVDALRGVTSKPAVLTANPLAVNVDNNFSVDSTNNQFVVSVNGITGTVVIPPKDNYTLGTFMEALQNGINNLQGPSKNGLTPDSVNGVKVSYNSKSNALEFTTGTASNSSYVKITGDSRWGLDNLDAKFGTTTTWIKPTPFKDDKGATVYIDGFGAESSTATGFDTLPSWSPVYFDKGELTFDTAGNLISPKQGAQLDTVYLPNGKGALTMNIDYSKSSQFASPFSVLSQSQDGAPEGDLVGLAIGDDGLVTASFSNSSQKALGKVVLVNFSNPSGLRQIGDTNYYKTSDSGVPRYGEAGAAGYGTVRSGATERANVDLTQELVDLITEQRNFQANAKAMETSTSMTNTIIQIRN
;
A
#
# COMPACT_ATOMS: atom_id res chain seq x y z
N MET A 1 -57.48 106.98 36.81
CA MET A 1 -57.32 106.08 35.65
C MET A 1 -56.05 106.44 34.88
N SER A 2 -55.98 107.59 34.21
CA SER A 2 -54.79 108.11 33.49
C SER A 2 -53.44 107.92 34.22
N PHE A 3 -53.39 108.24 35.53
CA PHE A 3 -52.18 108.12 36.34
C PHE A 3 -51.58 106.70 36.37
N TYR A 4 -52.41 105.65 36.45
CA TYR A 4 -51.91 104.26 36.48
C TYR A 4 -51.37 103.81 35.12
N THR A 5 -52.00 104.24 34.03
CA THR A 5 -51.51 104.00 32.66
C THR A 5 -50.17 104.69 32.41
N ALA A 6 -50.00 105.93 32.89
CA ALA A 6 -48.74 106.66 32.78
C ALA A 6 -47.64 106.08 33.70
N LEU A 7 -47.97 105.67 34.93
CA LEU A 7 -47.04 105.02 35.86
C LEU A 7 -46.53 103.67 35.34
N THR A 8 -47.43 102.84 34.79
CA THR A 8 -47.06 101.54 34.21
C THR A 8 -46.23 101.72 32.93
N GLY A 9 -46.56 102.71 32.08
CA GLY A 9 -45.72 103.13 30.96
C GLY A 9 -44.34 103.67 31.37
N LEU A 10 -44.25 104.42 32.47
CA LEU A 10 -42.98 104.92 33.02
C LEU A 10 -42.09 103.77 33.52
N ASN A 11 -42.67 102.81 34.25
CA ASN A 11 -41.97 101.61 34.71
C ASN A 11 -41.49 100.74 33.53
N ALA A 12 -42.32 100.60 32.49
CA ALA A 12 -41.94 99.89 31.26
C ALA A 12 -40.76 100.57 30.54
N ALA A 13 -40.81 101.89 30.35
CA ALA A 13 -39.70 102.66 29.77
C ALA A 13 -38.41 102.55 30.61
N THR A 14 -38.53 102.58 31.95
CA THR A 14 -37.39 102.40 32.86
C THR A 14 -36.74 101.02 32.69
N ALA A 15 -37.55 99.97 32.58
CA ALA A 15 -37.06 98.61 32.32
C ALA A 15 -36.39 98.49 30.94
N GLN A 16 -36.95 99.15 29.92
CA GLN A 16 -36.37 99.18 28.57
C GLN A 16 -34.98 99.82 28.59
N MET A 17 -34.88 101.04 29.14
CA MET A 17 -33.61 101.78 29.27
C MET A 17 -32.55 100.98 30.04
N GLY A 18 -32.94 100.24 31.08
CA GLY A 18 -32.03 99.38 31.82
C GLY A 18 -31.44 98.24 30.99
N VAL A 19 -32.26 97.62 30.13
CA VAL A 19 -31.82 96.54 29.23
C VAL A 19 -30.96 97.09 28.09
N THR A 20 -31.39 98.16 27.42
CA THR A 20 -30.64 98.84 26.35
C THR A 20 -29.28 99.34 26.85
N SER A 21 -29.23 99.93 28.06
CA SER A 21 -27.97 100.35 28.70
C SER A 21 -27.04 99.17 29.00
N ASN A 22 -27.58 98.02 29.45
CA ASN A 22 -26.79 96.82 29.71
C ASN A 22 -26.20 96.22 28.43
N ASN A 23 -26.92 96.26 27.30
CA ASN A 23 -26.40 95.84 26.01
C ASN A 23 -25.24 96.74 25.55
N ILE A 24 -25.40 98.06 25.64
CA ILE A 24 -24.35 99.04 25.32
C ILE A 24 -23.09 98.80 26.15
N ALA A 25 -23.24 98.59 27.47
CA ALA A 25 -22.11 98.35 28.36
C ALA A 25 -21.31 97.08 28.00
N ASN A 26 -21.97 96.07 27.44
CA ASN A 26 -21.38 94.77 27.12
C ASN A 26 -21.01 94.58 25.63
N VAL A 27 -21.03 95.62 24.80
CA VAL A 27 -20.71 95.53 23.36
C VAL A 27 -19.27 95.05 23.04
N SER A 28 -18.37 95.16 24.01
CA SER A 28 -16.99 94.67 23.91
C SER A 28 -16.78 93.30 24.61
N THR A 29 -17.80 92.76 25.28
CA THR A 29 -17.72 91.48 25.99
C THR A 29 -17.81 90.33 24.99
N THR A 30 -16.77 89.49 24.94
CA THR A 30 -16.70 88.31 24.06
C THR A 30 -17.80 87.32 24.44
N GLY A 31 -18.62 86.90 23.47
CA GLY A 31 -19.72 85.94 23.64
C GLY A 31 -21.03 86.53 24.21
N PHE A 32 -21.11 87.84 24.47
CA PHE A 32 -22.33 88.47 25.00
C PHE A 32 -23.47 88.46 23.97
N LYS A 33 -24.72 88.38 24.47
CA LYS A 33 -25.93 88.35 23.64
C LYS A 33 -26.90 89.46 24.02
N ARG A 34 -27.44 90.14 23.00
CA ARG A 34 -28.39 91.25 23.11
C ARG A 34 -29.64 90.79 23.86
N SER A 35 -29.98 91.53 24.89
CA SER A 35 -31.21 91.37 25.65
C SER A 35 -32.29 92.31 25.08
N ARG A 36 -33.55 91.88 25.05
CA ARG A 36 -34.68 92.79 24.78
C ARG A 36 -35.80 92.62 25.81
N THR A 37 -36.55 93.68 26.05
CA THR A 37 -37.79 93.62 26.86
C THR A 37 -38.98 93.23 26.00
N ASP A 38 -39.70 92.17 26.38
CA ASP A 38 -41.03 91.88 25.83
C ASP A 38 -42.09 92.46 26.79
N PHE A 39 -42.96 93.32 26.27
CA PHE A 39 -44.05 93.96 27.02
C PHE A 39 -45.41 93.27 26.78
N GLY A 40 -46.32 93.39 27.74
CA GLY A 40 -47.72 92.97 27.61
C GLY A 40 -48.67 94.08 28.08
N ASP A 41 -49.84 94.18 27.47
CA ASP A 41 -50.89 95.10 27.89
C ASP A 41 -51.59 94.62 29.17
N ILE A 42 -52.03 95.58 29.98
CA ILE A 42 -52.77 95.30 31.22
C ILE A 42 -54.26 95.49 30.93
N PHE A 43 -54.99 94.37 30.78
CA PHE A 43 -56.44 94.37 30.72
C PHE A 43 -57.05 93.78 32.00
N ALA A 44 -58.00 94.51 32.59
CA ALA A 44 -58.81 94.05 33.70
C ALA A 44 -60.24 93.81 33.19
N THR A 45 -60.49 92.62 32.61
CA THR A 45 -61.82 92.20 32.17
C THR A 45 -62.35 91.09 33.07
N SER A 46 -63.52 91.32 33.67
CA SER A 46 -64.33 90.21 34.19
C SER A 46 -64.91 89.42 32.99
N PRO A 47 -65.01 88.08 33.03
CA PRO A 47 -65.44 87.25 31.89
C PRO A 47 -66.85 87.55 31.30
N LEU A 48 -67.60 88.47 31.90
CA LEU A 48 -68.96 88.87 31.52
C LEU A 48 -69.04 90.27 30.86
N GLN A 49 -67.92 90.96 30.63
CA GLN A 49 -67.90 92.31 30.02
C GLN A 49 -67.49 92.29 28.54
N LYS A 50 -68.15 93.11 27.71
CA LYS A 50 -67.82 93.27 26.28
C LYS A 50 -66.46 93.96 26.12
N ALA A 51 -65.50 93.25 25.50
CA ALA A 51 -64.14 93.75 25.25
C ALA A 51 -64.10 95.07 24.44
N SER A 52 -65.09 95.35 23.60
CA SER A 52 -65.14 96.55 22.75
C SER A 52 -65.42 97.87 23.47
N ALA A 53 -65.65 97.86 24.79
CA ALA A 53 -65.98 99.04 25.59
C ALA A 53 -65.00 99.31 26.76
N THR A 54 -63.91 98.54 26.87
CA THR A 54 -62.94 98.63 27.96
C THR A 54 -61.63 99.22 27.48
N ILE A 55 -61.19 100.32 28.11
CA ILE A 55 -59.89 100.95 27.83
C ILE A 55 -58.81 100.21 28.64
N GLY A 56 -57.67 99.90 28.00
CA GLY A 56 -56.55 99.23 28.66
C GLY A 56 -55.97 100.03 29.82
N GLN A 57 -55.52 99.34 30.88
CA GLN A 57 -55.02 99.96 32.11
C GLN A 57 -53.56 100.40 32.03
N GLY A 58 -52.81 99.95 31.03
CA GLY A 58 -51.39 100.25 30.85
C GLY A 58 -50.60 99.10 30.27
N VAL A 59 -49.31 99.04 30.60
CA VAL A 59 -48.34 98.07 30.07
C VAL A 59 -47.43 97.54 31.17
N ALA A 60 -47.14 96.24 31.16
CA ALA A 60 -46.21 95.60 32.09
C ALA A 60 -45.06 94.94 31.33
N LEU A 61 -43.87 94.91 31.94
CA LEU A 61 -42.77 94.05 31.49
C LEU A 61 -43.19 92.59 31.70
N LYS A 62 -43.25 91.81 30.61
CA LYS A 62 -43.58 90.38 30.68
C LYS A 62 -42.34 89.55 30.95
N LYS A 63 -41.24 89.85 30.27
CA LYS A 63 -39.92 89.22 30.46
C LYS A 63 -38.82 90.03 29.76
N VAL A 64 -37.57 89.77 30.14
CA VAL A 64 -36.39 90.10 29.33
C VAL A 64 -35.96 88.82 28.62
N THR A 65 -35.84 88.86 27.29
CA THR A 65 -35.48 87.72 26.44
C THR A 65 -34.11 87.94 25.82
N GLN A 66 -33.28 86.90 25.81
CA GLN A 66 -31.99 86.90 25.11
C GLN A 66 -32.14 86.54 23.64
N GLU A 67 -31.46 87.28 22.77
CA GLU A 67 -31.40 87.05 21.32
C GLU A 67 -30.04 86.42 20.94
N PHE A 68 -30.06 85.15 20.55
CA PHE A 68 -28.86 84.33 20.33
C PHE A 68 -28.24 84.45 18.93
N GLY A 69 -28.50 85.55 18.20
CA GLY A 69 -27.89 85.80 16.88
C GLY A 69 -26.35 85.81 16.92
N GLN A 70 -25.71 85.47 15.80
CA GLN A 70 -24.26 85.44 15.64
C GLN A 70 -23.65 86.85 15.78
N GLY A 71 -22.54 86.97 16.53
CA GLY A 71 -21.68 88.15 16.56
C GLY A 71 -20.46 88.02 15.64
N ASN A 72 -19.81 89.14 15.31
CA ASN A 72 -18.63 89.15 14.45
C ASN A 72 -17.47 88.36 15.07
N LEU A 73 -16.82 87.52 14.26
CA LEU A 73 -15.64 86.75 14.67
C LEU A 73 -14.36 87.60 14.55
N VAL A 74 -13.48 87.50 15.55
CA VAL A 74 -12.16 88.15 15.58
C VAL A 74 -11.09 87.08 15.78
N PHE A 75 -10.10 87.05 14.88
CA PHE A 75 -9.00 86.09 14.96
C PHE A 75 -8.01 86.42 16.09
N SER A 76 -7.42 85.38 16.65
CA SER A 76 -6.43 85.39 17.74
C SER A 76 -5.24 84.50 17.40
N SER A 77 -4.09 84.74 18.02
CA SER A 77 -2.89 83.90 17.90
C SER A 77 -2.90 82.69 18.86
N ASN A 78 -3.86 82.58 19.77
CA ASN A 78 -4.00 81.46 20.70
C ASN A 78 -4.92 80.37 20.10
N THR A 79 -4.44 79.13 19.97
CA THR A 79 -5.24 78.01 19.45
C THR A 79 -6.39 77.60 20.35
N LEU A 80 -6.32 77.91 21.66
CA LEU A 80 -7.39 77.66 22.63
C LEU A 80 -8.45 78.77 22.68
N ASP A 81 -8.28 79.87 21.93
CA ASP A 81 -9.38 80.80 21.68
C ASP A 81 -10.29 80.18 20.61
N LEU A 82 -11.48 79.78 21.01
CA LEU A 82 -12.47 79.14 20.16
C LEU A 82 -13.67 80.05 19.91
N ALA A 83 -14.19 80.03 18.68
CA ALA A 83 -15.46 80.66 18.34
C ALA A 83 -16.40 79.64 17.70
N ILE A 84 -17.71 79.85 17.89
CA ILE A 84 -18.74 79.09 17.18
C ILE A 84 -19.21 79.94 16.00
N SER A 85 -19.20 79.35 14.81
CA SER A 85 -19.76 79.91 13.59
C SER A 85 -21.07 79.18 13.27
N GLY A 86 -22.19 79.72 13.76
CA GLY A 86 -23.52 79.14 13.66
C GLY A 86 -24.15 78.82 15.03
N ASP A 87 -25.10 77.89 15.03
CA ASP A 87 -25.87 77.55 16.23
C ASP A 87 -25.06 76.75 17.28
N GLY A 88 -25.49 76.88 18.53
CA GLY A 88 -24.64 76.72 19.72
C GLY A 88 -24.45 75.33 20.29
N PHE A 89 -23.80 75.19 21.45
CA PHE A 89 -23.13 76.11 22.42
C PHE A 89 -21.91 75.38 23.00
N PHE A 90 -20.92 76.04 23.63
CA PHE A 90 -19.87 75.31 24.36
C PHE A 90 -20.41 74.74 25.68
N PRO A 91 -20.34 73.41 25.92
CA PRO A 91 -20.63 72.79 27.20
C PRO A 91 -19.44 72.88 28.15
N LEU A 92 -19.66 73.52 29.29
CA LEU A 92 -18.72 73.58 30.40
C LEU A 92 -19.27 72.84 31.61
N LYS A 93 -18.36 72.32 32.45
CA LYS A 93 -18.66 71.93 33.82
C LYS A 93 -18.18 73.01 34.78
N SER A 94 -18.96 73.24 35.84
CA SER A 94 -18.52 74.04 36.99
C SER A 94 -17.24 73.49 37.63
N GLN A 95 -16.54 74.31 38.43
CA GLN A 95 -15.23 73.94 39.01
C GLN A 95 -15.30 72.68 39.90
N ASP A 96 -16.44 72.48 40.56
CA ASP A 96 -16.81 71.31 41.38
C ASP A 96 -17.35 70.11 40.56
N GLY A 97 -17.58 70.28 39.25
CA GLY A 97 -18.01 69.24 38.31
C GLY A 97 -19.53 68.95 38.27
N PHE A 98 -20.31 69.48 39.22
CA PHE A 98 -21.70 69.09 39.38
C PHE A 98 -22.70 69.76 38.42
N GLN A 99 -22.43 70.99 37.98
CA GLN A 99 -23.37 71.77 37.15
C GLN A 99 -22.93 71.84 35.68
N ASP A 100 -23.89 71.68 34.77
CA ASP A 100 -23.71 71.93 33.34
C ASP A 100 -23.90 73.44 33.08
N ILE A 101 -22.90 74.09 32.49
CA ILE A 101 -22.92 75.52 32.15
C ILE A 101 -22.73 75.65 30.64
N PHE A 102 -23.54 76.47 29.99
CA PHE A 102 -23.47 76.67 28.54
C PHE A 102 -23.01 78.10 28.25
N THR A 103 -22.10 78.28 27.30
CA THR A 103 -21.56 79.61 26.96
C THR A 103 -21.37 79.82 25.46
N ARG A 104 -21.22 81.09 25.07
CA ARG A 104 -20.65 81.51 23.78
C ARG A 104 -19.23 82.03 23.87
N ASN A 105 -18.78 82.40 25.07
CA ASN A 105 -17.40 82.84 25.25
C ASN A 105 -16.48 81.62 25.19
N GLY A 106 -15.69 81.52 24.12
CA GLY A 106 -14.71 80.46 23.95
C GLY A 106 -13.27 80.88 24.20
N VAL A 107 -13.03 81.92 25.01
CA VAL A 107 -11.69 82.21 25.54
C VAL A 107 -11.33 81.14 26.57
N PHE A 108 -10.48 80.19 26.17
CA PHE A 108 -10.01 79.10 27.04
C PHE A 108 -8.49 79.11 27.21
N MET A 109 -8.05 78.55 28.33
CA MET A 109 -6.66 78.38 28.73
C MET A 109 -6.47 77.02 29.40
N MET A 110 -5.23 76.55 29.49
CA MET A 110 -4.90 75.32 30.20
C MET A 110 -4.56 75.61 31.66
N ASN A 111 -5.09 74.82 32.61
CA ASN A 111 -4.72 74.91 34.03
C ASN A 111 -3.59 73.93 34.42
N ASP A 112 -3.10 73.99 35.67
CA ASP A 112 -2.02 73.12 36.18
C ASP A 112 -2.34 71.61 36.14
N GLN A 113 -3.63 71.26 36.06
CA GLN A 113 -4.11 69.88 35.90
C GLN A 113 -4.20 69.46 34.42
N ASN A 114 -3.77 70.35 33.52
CA ASN A 114 -3.86 70.27 32.06
C ASN A 114 -5.27 70.15 31.49
N ASN A 115 -6.28 70.60 32.25
CA ASN A 115 -7.65 70.73 31.74
C ASN A 115 -7.79 72.05 30.99
N VAL A 116 -8.53 72.04 29.88
CA VAL A 116 -8.96 73.26 29.19
C VAL A 116 -10.10 73.91 29.99
N VAL A 117 -9.87 75.13 30.47
CA VAL A 117 -10.79 75.89 31.33
C VAL A 117 -10.98 77.32 30.83
N ASN A 118 -12.08 77.96 31.21
CA ASN A 118 -12.23 79.41 31.03
C ASN A 118 -11.64 80.21 32.20
N THR A 119 -11.71 81.54 32.13
CA THR A 119 -11.24 82.48 33.18
C THR A 119 -11.90 82.28 34.54
N ALA A 120 -13.07 81.63 34.61
CA ALA A 120 -13.76 81.29 35.85
C ALA A 120 -13.44 79.86 36.36
N GLY A 121 -12.44 79.18 35.78
CA GLY A 121 -12.04 77.82 36.17
C GLY A 121 -13.03 76.72 35.77
N GLN A 122 -14.02 77.04 34.91
CA GLN A 122 -15.02 76.09 34.41
C GLN A 122 -14.40 75.28 33.27
N LYS A 123 -14.61 73.96 33.29
CA LYS A 123 -13.90 72.98 32.45
C LYS A 123 -14.66 72.72 31.15
N LEU A 124 -13.98 72.81 30.00
CA LEU A 124 -14.57 72.50 28.69
C LEU A 124 -14.78 70.99 28.53
N MET A 125 -15.96 70.59 28.08
CA MET A 125 -16.30 69.20 27.80
C MET A 125 -16.01 68.84 26.34
N ALA A 126 -15.46 67.65 26.12
CA ALA A 126 -15.19 67.06 24.82
C ALA A 126 -15.61 65.58 24.81
N ALA A 127 -16.05 65.09 23.66
CA ALA A 127 -16.37 63.68 23.48
C ALA A 127 -15.09 62.88 23.27
N SER A 128 -15.04 61.67 23.84
CA SER A 128 -14.03 60.67 23.49
C SER A 128 -14.12 60.32 22.00
N VAL A 129 -12.99 59.99 21.38
CA VAL A 129 -12.91 59.68 19.94
C VAL A 129 -12.30 58.30 19.69
N ASP A 130 -12.77 57.63 18.64
CA ASP A 130 -12.17 56.39 18.16
C ASP A 130 -10.90 56.65 17.31
N SER A 131 -10.25 55.58 16.83
CA SER A 131 -9.07 55.67 15.96
C SER A 131 -9.32 56.34 14.61
N SER A 132 -10.57 56.62 14.26
CA SER A 132 -10.99 57.31 13.03
C SER A 132 -11.38 58.78 13.29
N GLY A 133 -11.31 59.26 14.54
CA GLY A 133 -11.69 60.62 14.92
C GLY A 133 -13.20 60.84 15.08
N LYS A 134 -14.01 59.77 15.08
CA LYS A 134 -15.46 59.86 15.30
C LYS A 134 -15.76 60.06 16.79
N ALA A 135 -16.67 60.98 17.13
CA ALA A 135 -17.03 61.23 18.52
C ALA A 135 -18.00 60.19 19.09
N ASN A 136 -17.77 59.81 20.34
CA ASN A 136 -18.76 59.13 21.18
C ASN A 136 -19.49 60.17 22.05
N LEU A 137 -20.68 60.59 21.61
CA LEU A 137 -21.47 61.61 22.31
C LEU A 137 -22.04 61.14 23.66
N ASP A 138 -22.06 59.82 23.92
CA ASP A 138 -22.46 59.25 25.21
C ASP A 138 -21.33 59.30 26.26
N ASP A 139 -20.07 59.50 25.82
CA ASP A 139 -18.87 59.57 26.67
C ASP A 139 -18.26 60.98 26.66
N MET A 140 -18.90 61.86 27.43
CA MET A 140 -18.54 63.26 27.59
C MET A 140 -17.54 63.44 28.75
N ASN A 141 -16.29 63.78 28.42
CA ASN A 141 -15.21 63.97 29.39
C ASN A 141 -14.68 65.41 29.40
N VAL A 142 -13.93 65.78 30.44
CA VAL A 142 -13.22 67.07 30.46
C VAL A 142 -12.06 67.02 29.47
N LEU A 143 -11.98 68.02 28.59
CA LEU A 143 -10.87 68.13 27.64
C LEU A 143 -9.55 68.33 28.41
N THR A 144 -8.74 67.28 28.43
CA THR A 144 -7.44 67.23 29.11
C THR A 144 -6.34 67.07 28.07
N ILE A 145 -5.26 67.84 28.18
CA ILE A 145 -4.10 67.80 27.27
C ILE A 145 -2.90 67.20 28.04
N PRO A 146 -2.60 65.90 27.93
CA PRO A 146 -1.57 65.29 28.76
C PRO A 146 -0.15 65.80 28.42
N GLN A 147 0.60 66.26 29.42
CA GLN A 147 2.03 66.59 29.24
C GLN A 147 2.90 65.36 28.90
N LYS A 148 2.46 64.16 29.32
CA LYS A 148 3.14 62.89 29.09
C LYS A 148 2.20 61.85 28.48
N THR A 149 1.76 62.07 27.26
CA THR A 149 1.60 60.94 26.33
C THR A 149 2.88 60.82 25.54
N THR A 150 3.78 59.97 26.02
CA THR A 150 4.84 59.44 25.19
C THR A 150 4.20 58.82 23.96
N GLY A 151 4.74 59.09 22.77
CA GLY A 151 4.49 58.20 21.64
C GLY A 151 5.04 56.84 22.04
N MET A 152 4.18 55.91 22.49
CA MET A 152 4.64 54.65 23.08
C MET A 152 5.54 53.92 22.09
N ALA A 153 6.72 53.50 22.57
CA ALA A 153 7.65 52.73 21.76
C ALA A 153 6.92 51.53 21.15
N LYS A 154 6.98 51.41 19.82
CA LYS A 154 6.36 50.31 19.10
C LYS A 154 7.45 49.34 18.66
N GLN A 155 7.36 48.11 19.16
CA GLN A 155 8.21 47.02 18.73
C GLN A 155 8.01 46.73 17.23
N THR A 156 9.09 46.44 16.51
CA THR A 156 8.99 45.94 15.14
C THR A 156 8.42 44.52 15.14
N SER A 157 7.25 44.35 14.54
CA SER A 157 6.57 43.06 14.37
C SER A 157 6.62 42.58 12.92
N LYS A 158 6.66 43.51 11.96
CA LYS A 158 6.72 43.24 10.53
C LYS A 158 7.80 44.08 9.84
N VAL A 159 8.65 43.40 9.08
CA VAL A 159 9.57 44.00 8.12
C VAL A 159 9.06 43.65 6.71
N SER A 160 9.01 44.62 5.81
CA SER A 160 8.61 44.42 4.41
C SER A 160 9.78 44.72 3.50
N LEU A 161 10.20 43.74 2.71
CA LEU A 161 11.31 43.84 1.75
C LEU A 161 10.83 43.45 0.35
N GLY A 162 10.85 44.42 -0.57
CA GLY A 162 10.83 44.14 -2.00
C GLY A 162 12.25 44.27 -2.54
N LEU A 163 12.80 43.18 -3.07
CA LEU A 163 14.17 43.08 -3.58
C LEU A 163 14.15 42.55 -5.01
N ASN A 164 15.02 43.04 -5.89
CA ASN A 164 15.38 42.33 -7.11
C ASN A 164 16.61 41.46 -6.83
N PHE A 165 16.47 40.15 -7.01
CA PHE A 165 17.57 39.19 -6.95
C PHE A 165 18.22 39.02 -8.33
N PRO A 166 19.56 39.11 -8.45
CA PRO A 166 20.26 38.95 -9.72
C PRO A 166 20.22 37.48 -10.19
N ALA A 167 19.52 37.22 -11.29
CA ALA A 167 19.34 35.87 -11.82
C ALA A 167 20.66 35.18 -12.23
N ASP A 168 21.67 35.96 -12.61
CA ASP A 168 23.01 35.54 -13.04
C ASP A 168 23.98 35.26 -11.88
N ALA A 169 23.59 35.51 -10.63
CA ALA A 169 24.46 35.25 -9.48
C ALA A 169 24.91 33.77 -9.40
N THR A 170 26.16 33.57 -9.00
CA THR A 170 26.75 32.24 -8.82
C THR A 170 26.16 31.53 -7.61
N VAL A 171 25.98 30.21 -7.73
CA VAL A 171 25.61 29.36 -6.58
C VAL A 171 26.80 29.22 -5.63
N ILE A 172 26.56 29.31 -4.33
CA ILE A 172 27.55 29.16 -3.27
C ILE A 172 27.20 27.92 -2.44
N THR A 173 28.16 27.00 -2.31
CA THR A 173 28.02 25.74 -1.56
C THR A 173 28.89 25.68 -0.29
N LYS A 174 29.61 26.76 0.04
CA LYS A 174 30.35 26.88 1.30
C LYS A 174 29.38 27.14 2.46
N ASP A 175 29.75 26.67 3.65
CA ASP A 175 29.06 27.04 4.89
C ASP A 175 29.02 28.57 5.06
N PHE A 176 27.86 29.09 5.45
CA PHE A 176 27.65 30.52 5.60
C PHE A 176 28.45 31.10 6.78
N ASN A 177 29.20 32.18 6.53
CA ASN A 177 29.89 32.94 7.56
C ASN A 177 29.78 34.44 7.24
N ARG A 178 29.02 35.19 8.07
CA ARG A 178 28.80 36.63 7.90
C ARG A 178 30.09 37.47 7.75
N ASN A 179 31.23 36.98 8.27
CA ASN A 179 32.51 37.67 8.24
C ASN A 179 33.37 37.32 7.00
N ASP A 180 32.96 36.33 6.19
CA ASP A 180 33.60 35.95 4.92
C ASP A 180 32.68 36.32 3.74
N PRO A 181 33.01 37.38 2.98
CA PRO A 181 32.20 37.85 1.85
C PRO A 181 32.15 36.87 0.66
N THR A 182 32.90 35.76 0.70
CA THR A 182 32.82 34.68 -0.31
C THR A 182 31.76 33.62 0.03
N THR A 183 31.08 33.73 1.17
CA THR A 183 30.04 32.78 1.62
C THR A 183 28.60 33.26 1.39
N TYR A 184 28.41 34.47 0.89
CA TYR A 184 27.09 35.02 0.54
C TYR A 184 27.16 35.89 -0.73
N ASN A 185 26.05 35.99 -1.44
CA ASN A 185 26.01 36.75 -2.70
C ASN A 185 25.72 38.23 -2.44
N LYS A 186 24.77 38.54 -1.56
CA LYS A 186 24.28 39.90 -1.28
C LYS A 186 23.81 40.02 0.17
N SER A 187 23.65 41.25 0.65
CA SER A 187 23.14 41.54 1.99
C SER A 187 22.38 42.87 2.02
N THR A 188 21.38 42.97 2.88
CA THR A 188 20.62 44.22 3.14
C THR A 188 20.55 44.43 4.65
N ALA A 189 20.55 45.68 5.11
CA ALA A 189 20.35 46.00 6.52
C ALA A 189 19.19 46.99 6.71
N LEU A 190 18.55 46.96 7.88
CA LEU A 190 17.59 47.95 8.35
C LEU A 190 17.65 48.10 9.87
N THR A 191 17.09 49.19 10.39
CA THR A 191 16.89 49.37 11.83
C THR A 191 15.56 48.77 12.27
N VAL A 192 15.57 47.94 13.32
CA VAL A 192 14.39 47.40 14.00
C VAL A 192 14.37 47.87 15.46
N TYR A 193 13.20 47.87 16.09
CA TYR A 193 12.99 48.38 17.46
C TYR A 193 12.46 47.27 18.38
N ASP A 194 12.98 47.21 19.62
CA ASP A 194 12.40 46.36 20.66
C ASP A 194 11.16 47.00 21.33
N ALA A 195 10.52 46.31 22.28
CA ALA A 195 9.37 46.87 23.01
C ALA A 195 9.75 48.01 23.99
N GLY A 196 11.05 48.31 24.15
CA GLY A 196 11.55 49.48 24.86
C GLY A 196 11.85 50.68 23.95
N GLY A 197 11.77 50.52 22.63
CA GLY A 197 12.13 51.55 21.65
C GLY A 197 13.63 51.62 21.34
N ASN A 198 14.43 50.67 21.83
CA ASN A 198 15.85 50.59 21.50
C ASN A 198 16.02 50.13 20.05
N SER A 199 16.88 50.82 19.30
CA SER A 199 17.19 50.49 17.91
C SER A 199 18.29 49.43 17.79
N TYR A 200 18.05 48.41 16.97
CA TYR A 200 19.02 47.36 16.62
C TYR A 200 19.16 47.29 15.10
N LEU A 201 20.37 47.00 14.62
CA LEU A 201 20.62 46.75 13.20
C LEU A 201 20.25 45.30 12.87
N ALA A 202 19.24 45.10 12.04
CA ALA A 202 18.90 43.82 11.45
C ALA A 202 19.57 43.68 10.07
N SER A 203 20.51 42.76 9.96
CA SER A 203 21.25 42.44 8.72
C SER A 203 20.79 41.11 8.17
N VAL A 204 20.32 41.11 6.92
CA VAL A 204 19.90 39.90 6.19
C VAL A 204 20.91 39.61 5.09
N TYR A 205 21.44 38.39 5.09
CA TYR A 205 22.35 37.87 4.06
C TYR A 205 21.61 36.89 3.15
N TYR A 206 21.96 36.91 1.87
CA TYR A 206 21.32 36.11 0.82
C TYR A 206 22.38 35.28 0.09
N VAL A 207 22.19 33.96 0.09
CA VAL A 207 23.08 32.97 -0.52
C VAL A 207 22.29 32.21 -1.58
N LYS A 208 22.72 32.22 -2.83
CA LYS A 208 22.04 31.46 -3.89
C LYS A 208 22.47 30.01 -3.81
N THR A 209 21.52 29.10 -3.61
CA THR A 209 21.76 27.67 -3.40
C THR A 209 21.48 26.84 -4.65
N GLN A 210 20.61 27.32 -5.55
CA GLN A 210 20.25 26.58 -6.77
C GLN A 210 19.97 27.50 -7.97
N ASN A 211 20.39 27.05 -9.16
CA ASN A 211 19.97 27.60 -10.45
C ASN A 211 18.79 26.79 -11.02
N ALA A 212 17.84 27.46 -11.67
CA ALA A 212 16.81 26.77 -12.44
C ALA A 212 17.41 25.95 -13.61
N SER A 213 16.86 24.77 -13.84
CA SER A 213 17.19 23.86 -14.93
C SER A 213 15.92 23.20 -15.48
N GLN A 214 16.01 22.44 -16.58
CA GLN A 214 14.87 21.65 -17.09
C GLN A 214 14.35 20.60 -16.08
N GLN A 215 15.21 20.13 -15.16
CA GLN A 215 14.85 19.13 -14.15
C GLN A 215 14.33 19.77 -12.86
N MET A 216 14.77 20.99 -12.55
CA MET A 216 14.40 21.76 -11.37
C MET A 216 14.11 23.20 -11.80
N PRO A 217 12.86 23.54 -12.19
CA PRO A 217 12.53 24.81 -12.87
C PRO A 217 12.54 26.05 -11.94
N ASN A 218 13.16 25.96 -10.76
CA ASN A 218 13.14 26.99 -9.74
C ASN A 218 14.55 27.44 -9.36
N ASN A 219 14.72 28.74 -9.12
CA ASN A 219 15.92 29.28 -8.49
C ASN A 219 15.71 29.37 -6.98
N LYS A 220 16.75 29.06 -6.21
CA LYS A 220 16.67 29.03 -4.74
C LYS A 220 17.72 29.91 -4.09
N TRP A 221 17.31 30.59 -3.03
CA TRP A 221 18.15 31.43 -2.19
C TRP A 221 17.90 31.10 -0.73
N GLN A 222 18.95 31.01 0.07
CA GLN A 222 18.89 30.86 1.50
C GLN A 222 19.13 32.21 2.19
N THR A 223 18.34 32.49 3.22
CA THR A 223 18.45 33.71 4.03
C THR A 223 19.02 33.44 5.42
N TYR A 224 19.89 34.34 5.87
CA TYR A 224 20.43 34.35 7.23
C TYR A 224 20.22 35.73 7.84
N VAL A 225 19.47 35.82 8.95
CA VAL A 225 19.12 37.09 9.60
C VAL A 225 19.90 37.25 10.90
N TYR A 226 20.57 38.38 11.07
CA TYR A 226 21.21 38.78 12.33
C TYR A 226 20.53 40.03 12.88
N VAL A 227 20.20 40.03 14.16
CA VAL A 227 19.78 41.26 14.87
C VAL A 227 20.87 41.60 15.89
N GLY A 228 21.60 42.68 15.61
CA GLY A 228 22.91 42.92 16.22
C GLY A 228 23.86 41.75 15.92
N ASP A 229 24.44 41.15 16.96
CA ASP A 229 25.35 40.01 16.82
C ASP A 229 24.69 38.63 16.85
N LYS A 230 23.38 38.56 17.07
CA LYS A 230 22.66 37.29 17.27
C LYS A 230 22.00 36.82 15.97
N LEU A 231 22.37 35.61 15.52
CA LEU A 231 21.65 34.89 14.46
C LEU A 231 20.22 34.63 14.93
N VAL A 232 19.26 34.94 14.07
CA VAL A 232 17.85 34.64 14.24
C VAL A 232 17.44 33.72 13.09
N ASN A 233 17.14 32.48 13.43
CA ASN A 233 16.72 31.49 12.44
C ASN A 233 15.32 31.82 11.93
N ALA A 234 15.03 31.47 10.68
CA ALA A 234 13.66 31.40 10.20
C ALA A 234 12.94 30.22 10.88
N SER A 235 11.72 30.45 11.34
CA SER A 235 10.85 29.40 11.85
C SER A 235 10.47 28.43 10.73
N LEU A 236 10.16 27.18 11.08
CA LEU A 236 9.78 26.18 10.09
C LEU A 236 8.40 26.51 9.50
N GLN A 237 8.28 26.48 8.17
CA GLN A 237 7.00 26.68 7.47
C GLN A 237 6.65 25.44 6.65
N GLN A 238 5.37 25.03 6.72
CA GLN A 238 4.87 23.95 5.88
C GLN A 238 4.92 24.36 4.41
N ALA A 239 5.30 23.42 3.55
CA ALA A 239 5.32 23.62 2.11
C ALA A 239 3.92 23.92 1.59
N THR A 240 3.80 24.87 0.67
CA THR A 240 2.54 25.22 0.02
C THR A 240 2.63 25.11 -1.49
N ASN A 241 1.53 24.75 -2.16
CA ASN A 241 1.44 24.81 -3.61
C ASN A 241 1.44 26.27 -4.14
N SER A 242 1.35 26.43 -5.46
CA SER A 242 1.29 27.75 -6.12
C SER A 242 0.06 28.60 -5.71
N LEU A 243 -0.98 28.00 -5.14
CA LEU A 243 -2.17 28.69 -4.62
C LEU A 243 -2.04 29.06 -3.12
N GLY A 244 -1.00 28.59 -2.43
CA GLY A 244 -0.78 28.82 -1.00
C GLY A 244 -1.42 27.77 -0.08
N GLU A 245 -1.83 26.63 -0.62
CA GLU A 245 -2.44 25.53 0.14
C GLU A 245 -1.36 24.58 0.68
N GLU A 246 -1.48 24.18 1.95
CA GLU A 246 -0.58 23.25 2.63
C GLU A 246 -0.42 21.91 1.88
N MET A 247 0.83 21.44 1.79
CA MET A 247 1.23 20.20 1.12
C MET A 247 1.55 19.07 2.08
N TYR A 248 1.16 17.86 1.66
CA TYR A 248 1.37 16.61 2.38
C TYR A 248 1.99 15.57 1.44
N VAL A 249 2.78 14.66 1.99
CA VAL A 249 3.41 13.54 1.27
C VAL A 249 3.02 12.21 1.89
N ASN A 250 2.78 11.18 1.08
CA ASN A 250 2.58 9.82 1.56
C ASN A 250 3.89 9.00 1.59
N LYS A 251 3.83 7.77 2.10
CA LYS A 251 5.02 6.89 2.17
C LYS A 251 5.68 6.57 0.81
N TYR A 252 5.00 6.82 -0.31
CA TYR A 252 5.49 6.63 -1.68
C TYR A 252 6.00 7.92 -2.34
N GLY A 253 6.03 9.03 -1.59
CA GLY A 253 6.51 10.32 -2.08
C GLY A 253 5.53 11.06 -2.99
N GLU A 254 4.27 10.62 -3.09
CA GLU A 254 3.23 11.38 -3.79
C GLU A 254 2.88 12.63 -2.98
N LEU A 255 2.86 13.79 -3.65
CA LEU A 255 2.49 15.07 -3.07
C LEU A 255 1.01 15.37 -3.31
N ARG A 256 0.32 15.90 -2.28
CA ARG A 256 -1.10 16.27 -2.35
C ARG A 256 -1.39 17.54 -1.53
N ALA A 257 -2.18 18.45 -2.10
CA ALA A 257 -2.63 19.66 -1.39
C ALA A 257 -3.82 19.38 -0.47
N LYS A 258 -3.95 20.14 0.63
CA LYS A 258 -5.01 19.98 1.65
C LYS A 258 -6.44 19.95 1.09
N SER A 259 -6.71 20.71 0.02
CA SER A 259 -8.03 20.81 -0.62
C SER A 259 -8.39 19.65 -1.55
N GLU A 260 -7.43 18.78 -1.87
CA GLU A 260 -7.64 17.59 -2.70
C GLU A 260 -8.21 16.40 -1.90
N PHE A 261 -8.14 16.45 -0.57
CA PHE A 261 -8.76 15.48 0.34
C PHE A 261 -10.26 15.79 0.50
N LYS A 262 -11.10 15.16 -0.31
CA LYS A 262 -12.53 15.49 -0.46
C LYS A 262 -13.48 14.43 0.08
N THR A 263 -13.08 13.16 0.11
CA THR A 263 -13.95 12.08 0.65
C THR A 263 -13.75 11.92 2.16
N PRO A 264 -14.73 11.38 2.91
CA PRO A 264 -14.60 11.14 4.35
C PRO A 264 -13.39 10.28 4.71
N GLU A 265 -13.05 9.30 3.87
CA GLU A 265 -11.90 8.40 4.03
C GLU A 265 -10.59 9.16 3.87
N GLN A 266 -10.49 10.00 2.83
CA GLN A 266 -9.32 10.86 2.59
C GLN A 266 -9.11 11.87 3.73
N ILE A 267 -10.19 12.43 4.27
CA ILE A 267 -10.15 13.35 5.42
C ILE A 267 -9.72 12.59 6.69
N ALA A 268 -10.17 11.35 6.89
CA ALA A 268 -9.73 10.51 8.00
C ALA A 268 -8.23 10.13 7.89
N GLU A 269 -7.74 9.79 6.69
CA GLU A 269 -6.33 9.57 6.41
C GLU A 269 -5.48 10.81 6.73
N LEU A 270 -5.91 12.00 6.27
CA LEU A 270 -5.24 13.26 6.57
C LEU A 270 -5.26 13.56 8.08
N ASN A 271 -6.38 13.35 8.76
CA ASN A 271 -6.51 13.62 10.20
C ASN A 271 -5.60 12.74 11.07
N SER A 272 -5.13 11.60 10.57
CA SER A 272 -4.12 10.78 11.25
C SER A 272 -2.78 11.51 11.46
N SER A 273 -2.49 12.54 10.64
CA SER A 273 -1.23 13.30 10.71
C SER A 273 -1.23 14.41 11.76
N PHE A 274 -2.38 14.96 12.13
CA PHE A 274 -2.47 16.12 13.05
C PHE A 274 -2.38 15.75 14.53
N SER A 275 -2.66 14.50 14.89
CA SER A 275 -2.77 14.06 16.28
C SER A 275 -1.53 13.32 16.81
N LYS A 276 -0.55 13.04 15.94
CA LYS A 276 0.63 12.23 16.27
C LYS A 276 1.92 12.93 15.85
N LYS A 277 3.01 12.59 16.54
CA LYS A 277 4.36 12.94 16.09
C LYS A 277 4.67 12.20 14.79
N THR A 278 5.26 12.88 13.82
CA THR A 278 5.65 12.31 12.52
C THR A 278 7.08 12.69 12.14
N ILE A 279 7.61 12.09 11.08
CA ILE A 279 8.94 12.42 10.53
C ILE A 279 8.85 13.73 9.76
N LYS A 280 9.84 14.62 9.94
CA LYS A 280 9.99 15.81 9.10
C LYS A 280 10.46 15.41 7.70
N PHE A 281 9.71 15.81 6.68
CA PHE A 281 10.15 15.75 5.28
C PHE A 281 10.35 17.17 4.73
N SER A 282 11.49 17.43 4.10
CA SER A 282 11.69 18.62 3.28
C SER A 282 11.20 18.35 1.85
N LEU A 283 10.59 19.35 1.22
CA LEU A 283 10.14 19.27 -0.18
C LEU A 283 11.28 18.90 -1.15
N ASP A 284 12.50 19.33 -0.84
CA ASP A 284 13.70 19.15 -1.67
C ASP A 284 14.28 17.74 -1.59
N GLN A 285 13.97 17.03 -0.50
CA GLN A 285 14.48 15.69 -0.23
C GLN A 285 13.61 14.58 -0.87
N LEU A 286 12.62 14.96 -1.66
CA LEU A 286 11.72 14.08 -2.42
C LEU A 286 12.28 13.79 -3.83
N THR A 287 13.52 13.31 -3.90
CA THR A 287 14.27 13.09 -5.17
C THR A 287 14.77 11.66 -5.39
N ASP A 288 14.69 10.77 -4.38
CA ASP A 288 15.08 9.35 -4.48
C ASP A 288 13.99 8.53 -5.23
N VAL A 289 13.96 8.68 -6.56
CA VAL A 289 13.05 7.94 -7.45
C VAL A 289 13.51 6.49 -7.58
N ARG A 290 12.66 5.55 -7.14
CA ARG A 290 12.89 4.11 -7.17
C ARG A 290 11.86 3.41 -8.05
N VAL A 291 12.29 2.35 -8.73
CA VAL A 291 11.39 1.45 -9.46
C VAL A 291 10.74 0.48 -8.48
N SER A 292 9.43 0.29 -8.60
CA SER A 292 8.67 -0.68 -7.80
C SER A 292 9.13 -2.11 -8.07
N LYS A 293 9.22 -2.94 -7.03
CA LYS A 293 9.74 -4.33 -7.10
C LYS A 293 8.67 -5.36 -6.72
N PRO A 294 8.72 -6.59 -7.25
CA PRO A 294 7.90 -7.70 -6.75
C PRO A 294 8.40 -8.22 -5.40
N ALA A 295 7.52 -8.90 -4.65
CA ALA A 295 7.94 -9.74 -3.53
C ALA A 295 8.81 -10.87 -4.08
N THR A 296 9.99 -11.05 -3.49
CA THR A 296 11.03 -11.92 -4.04
C THR A 296 11.57 -12.85 -2.96
N VAL A 297 11.46 -14.16 -3.19
CA VAL A 297 12.01 -15.22 -2.32
C VAL A 297 13.19 -15.86 -3.06
N THR A 298 14.35 -15.98 -2.40
CA THR A 298 15.54 -16.62 -2.97
C THR A 298 15.78 -17.95 -2.27
N GLY A 299 15.92 -19.02 -3.03
CA GLY A 299 16.35 -20.33 -2.55
C GLY A 299 17.78 -20.31 -2.01
N GLY A 300 18.19 -21.38 -1.33
CA GLY A 300 19.59 -21.59 -0.97
C GLY A 300 20.44 -22.02 -2.17
N MET A 301 21.62 -22.58 -1.89
CA MET A 301 22.58 -22.98 -2.92
C MET A 301 22.08 -24.20 -3.71
N ALA A 302 22.06 -24.05 -5.03
CA ALA A 302 21.63 -24.99 -6.05
C ALA A 302 22.79 -25.17 -7.07
N THR A 303 23.80 -25.96 -6.71
CA THR A 303 25.04 -26.14 -7.46
C THR A 303 24.87 -27.10 -8.65
N ASP A 304 25.85 -27.10 -9.56
CA ASP A 304 25.94 -28.04 -10.70
C ASP A 304 24.77 -27.97 -11.70
N LEU A 305 24.00 -26.88 -11.63
CA LEU A 305 23.05 -26.44 -12.64
C LEU A 305 23.71 -25.38 -13.51
N GLY A 306 24.06 -25.76 -14.74
CA GLY A 306 24.50 -24.80 -15.76
C GLY A 306 23.34 -23.99 -16.32
N THR A 307 23.66 -23.09 -17.25
CA THR A 307 22.68 -22.37 -18.08
C THR A 307 22.47 -23.05 -19.44
N GLY A 308 23.43 -23.87 -19.89
CA GLY A 308 23.38 -24.63 -21.14
C GLY A 308 22.82 -26.05 -20.97
N SER A 309 22.39 -26.66 -22.07
CA SER A 309 21.67 -27.96 -22.08
C SER A 309 22.49 -29.17 -21.60
N ASN A 310 23.82 -29.10 -21.60
CA ASN A 310 24.67 -30.23 -21.19
C ASN A 310 24.74 -30.44 -19.66
N ASP A 311 24.51 -29.36 -18.89
CA ASP A 311 24.68 -29.32 -17.44
C ASP A 311 23.33 -29.04 -16.76
N GLY A 312 22.80 -30.04 -16.05
CA GLY A 312 21.48 -29.93 -15.46
C GLY A 312 20.95 -31.24 -14.88
N ILE A 313 19.65 -31.23 -14.58
CA ILE A 313 18.89 -32.32 -13.98
C ILE A 313 18.49 -33.30 -15.08
N ASP A 314 18.94 -34.56 -14.99
CA ASP A 314 18.66 -35.57 -16.01
C ASP A 314 17.35 -36.31 -15.72
N PHE A 315 16.30 -35.98 -16.46
CA PHE A 315 14.99 -36.62 -16.31
C PHE A 315 14.96 -38.06 -16.83
N GLY A 316 15.96 -38.48 -17.63
CA GLY A 316 16.17 -39.89 -18.02
C GLY A 316 16.63 -40.80 -16.87
N ASN A 317 16.98 -40.21 -15.71
CA ASN A 317 17.26 -40.96 -14.48
C ASN A 317 16.05 -41.11 -13.57
N TYR A 318 14.93 -40.42 -13.83
CA TYR A 318 13.71 -40.57 -13.04
C TYR A 318 12.83 -41.66 -13.64
N LEU A 319 12.34 -42.56 -12.78
CA LEU A 319 11.51 -43.69 -13.15
C LEU A 319 10.09 -43.49 -12.59
N ASN A 320 9.07 -43.86 -13.37
CA ASN A 320 7.66 -43.82 -12.97
C ASN A 320 7.30 -45.00 -12.04
N ILE A 321 8.00 -45.09 -10.91
CA ILE A 321 7.77 -46.05 -9.82
C ILE A 321 7.91 -45.32 -8.48
N SER A 322 7.22 -45.79 -7.44
CA SER A 322 7.24 -45.16 -6.13
C SER A 322 8.66 -45.15 -5.52
N LYS A 323 8.95 -44.20 -4.62
CA LYS A 323 10.26 -44.13 -3.95
C LYS A 323 10.50 -45.39 -3.14
N SER A 324 9.48 -45.88 -2.42
CA SER A 324 9.55 -47.15 -1.70
C SER A 324 9.77 -48.35 -2.62
N ASP A 325 9.21 -48.40 -3.83
CA ASP A 325 9.45 -49.51 -4.77
C ASP A 325 10.80 -49.44 -5.49
N LEU A 326 11.29 -48.25 -5.84
CA LEU A 326 12.67 -48.08 -6.33
C LEU A 326 13.68 -48.52 -5.27
N LEU A 327 13.48 -48.09 -4.03
CA LEU A 327 14.36 -48.42 -2.92
C LEU A 327 14.22 -49.88 -2.46
N ARG A 328 13.03 -50.48 -2.59
CA ARG A 328 12.85 -51.95 -2.44
C ARG A 328 13.60 -52.71 -3.53
N GLN A 329 13.65 -52.17 -4.75
CA GLN A 329 14.47 -52.73 -5.81
C GLN A 329 15.97 -52.60 -5.46
N GLN A 330 16.46 -51.41 -5.04
CA GLN A 330 17.87 -51.12 -4.72
C GLN A 330 18.38 -51.74 -3.38
N GLY A 331 17.50 -51.89 -2.39
CA GLY A 331 17.81 -52.28 -1.00
C GLY A 331 17.70 -53.78 -0.71
N SER A 332 18.19 -54.21 0.46
CA SER A 332 18.40 -55.64 0.78
C SER A 332 17.57 -56.21 1.95
N SER A 333 16.83 -55.39 2.70
CA SER A 333 16.12 -55.84 3.92
C SER A 333 14.97 -54.92 4.33
N ALA A 334 13.88 -55.51 4.82
CA ALA A 334 12.71 -54.79 5.33
C ALA A 334 12.05 -55.52 6.51
N VAL A 335 11.37 -54.74 7.36
CA VAL A 335 10.64 -55.17 8.55
C VAL A 335 9.22 -54.59 8.50
N THR A 336 8.20 -55.38 8.82
CA THR A 336 6.81 -54.91 8.88
C THR A 336 6.25 -54.92 10.31
N TYR A 337 5.37 -53.95 10.57
CA TYR A 337 4.66 -53.73 11.83
C TYR A 337 3.16 -53.62 11.54
N SER A 338 2.36 -54.51 12.14
CA SER A 338 0.89 -54.47 12.16
C SER A 338 0.46 -53.48 13.22
N MET A 339 -0.25 -52.43 12.81
CA MET A 339 -0.68 -51.36 13.72
C MET A 339 -2.07 -51.67 14.28
N ASP A 340 -2.17 -51.82 15.60
CA ASP A 340 -3.44 -52.10 16.26
C ASP A 340 -4.38 -50.89 16.11
N SER A 341 -5.53 -51.10 15.49
CA SER A 341 -6.57 -50.08 15.29
C SER A 341 -7.38 -49.79 16.56
N ASN A 342 -7.27 -50.64 17.60
CA ASN A 342 -8.03 -50.53 18.85
C ASN A 342 -7.34 -49.65 19.91
N ILE A 343 -6.02 -49.43 19.80
CA ILE A 343 -5.26 -48.60 20.75
C ILE A 343 -5.33 -47.14 20.32
N THR A 344 -6.14 -46.35 21.03
CA THR A 344 -6.31 -44.90 20.78
C THR A 344 -5.15 -44.10 21.38
N GLY A 345 -4.72 -43.03 20.68
CA GLY A 345 -3.68 -42.12 21.13
C GLY A 345 -2.66 -41.76 20.05
N ALA A 346 -1.75 -40.85 20.40
CA ALA A 346 -0.62 -40.49 19.56
C ALA A 346 0.33 -41.70 19.37
N ARG A 347 1.09 -41.66 18.27
CA ARG A 347 2.13 -42.64 17.95
C ARG A 347 3.48 -41.95 17.96
N SER A 348 4.51 -42.64 18.38
CA SER A 348 5.88 -42.12 18.39
C SER A 348 6.82 -43.17 17.79
N VAL A 349 7.85 -42.73 17.08
CA VAL A 349 8.83 -43.61 16.45
C VAL A 349 10.23 -43.12 16.76
N GLU A 350 11.04 -43.98 17.35
CA GLU A 350 12.42 -43.68 17.74
C GLU A 350 13.40 -44.50 16.88
N PHE A 351 14.41 -43.84 16.32
CA PHE A 351 15.41 -44.49 15.48
C PHE A 351 16.79 -43.87 15.65
N GLY A 352 17.82 -44.52 15.12
CA GLY A 352 19.21 -44.14 15.33
C GLY A 352 19.82 -44.80 16.56
N PRO A 353 21.03 -44.40 16.97
CA PRO A 353 21.75 -45.07 18.05
C PRO A 353 21.18 -44.75 19.43
N ASP A 354 21.30 -45.69 20.37
CA ASP A 354 20.66 -45.59 21.69
C ASP A 354 21.11 -44.37 22.51
N ALA A 355 22.33 -43.88 22.28
CA ALA A 355 22.86 -42.66 22.93
C ALA A 355 22.33 -41.35 22.30
N ALA A 356 21.67 -41.40 21.15
CA ALA A 356 21.17 -40.25 20.40
C ALA A 356 19.97 -40.63 19.51
N ARG A 357 18.92 -41.19 20.13
CA ARG A 357 17.65 -41.51 19.45
C ARG A 357 17.01 -40.24 18.89
N VAL A 358 16.53 -40.32 17.65
CA VAL A 358 15.66 -39.32 17.04
C VAL A 358 14.23 -39.79 17.15
N THR A 359 13.41 -39.02 17.85
CA THR A 359 11.97 -39.28 18.05
C THR A 359 11.15 -38.52 17.01
N VAL A 360 10.19 -39.21 16.39
CA VAL A 360 9.17 -38.63 15.50
C VAL A 360 7.81 -38.89 16.11
N ASP A 361 7.21 -37.84 16.66
CA ASP A 361 5.87 -37.88 17.24
C ASP A 361 4.80 -37.58 16.18
N ILE A 362 3.80 -38.47 16.10
CA ILE A 362 2.63 -38.36 15.24
C ILE A 362 1.40 -38.18 16.15
N PRO A 363 0.90 -36.94 16.33
CA PRO A 363 -0.25 -36.67 17.20
C PRO A 363 -1.55 -37.27 16.63
N ALA A 364 -2.46 -37.68 17.51
CA ALA A 364 -3.77 -38.16 17.10
C ALA A 364 -4.72 -37.02 16.71
N THR A 365 -5.44 -37.19 15.61
CA THR A 365 -6.47 -36.23 15.16
C THR A 365 -7.77 -36.51 15.90
N GLY A 366 -7.93 -35.92 17.09
CA GLY A 366 -9.09 -36.17 17.95
C GLY A 366 -9.09 -37.58 18.54
N SER A 367 -10.19 -38.32 18.38
CA SER A 367 -10.36 -39.68 18.93
C SER A 367 -9.89 -40.81 18.02
N THR A 368 -9.52 -40.53 16.77
CA THR A 368 -8.99 -41.52 15.82
C THR A 368 -7.46 -41.61 15.91
N PRO A 369 -6.86 -42.80 16.11
CA PRO A 369 -5.41 -42.95 16.11
C PRO A 369 -4.83 -42.67 14.70
N PRO A 370 -3.59 -42.16 14.59
CA PRO A 370 -2.95 -41.93 13.29
C PRO A 370 -2.87 -43.22 12.49
N THR A 371 -3.16 -43.18 11.19
CA THR A 371 -3.11 -44.38 10.33
C THR A 371 -1.66 -44.78 10.04
N PRO A 372 -1.41 -46.02 9.55
CA PRO A 372 -0.10 -46.42 9.02
C PRO A 372 0.40 -45.53 7.90
N GLU A 373 -0.50 -44.89 7.15
CA GLU A 373 -0.20 -43.97 6.06
C GLU A 373 0.26 -42.60 6.59
N ASP A 374 -0.36 -42.12 7.69
CA ASP A 374 0.09 -40.92 8.42
C ASP A 374 1.47 -41.15 9.05
N VAL A 375 1.70 -42.31 9.66
CA VAL A 375 3.01 -42.66 10.26
C VAL A 375 4.08 -42.81 9.19
N ALA A 376 3.80 -43.49 8.07
CA ALA A 376 4.74 -43.59 6.95
C ALA A 376 5.09 -42.21 6.37
N SER A 377 4.09 -41.32 6.27
CA SER A 377 4.27 -39.96 5.77
C SER A 377 5.12 -39.11 6.73
N ALA A 378 4.81 -39.12 8.03
CA ALA A 378 5.58 -38.40 9.05
C ALA A 378 7.05 -38.87 9.12
N LEU A 379 7.28 -40.19 9.03
CA LEU A 379 8.62 -40.77 8.98
C LEU A 379 9.40 -40.35 7.74
N ASN A 380 8.79 -40.45 6.56
CA ASN A 380 9.46 -40.08 5.31
C ASN A 380 9.67 -38.57 5.15
N LEU A 381 8.95 -37.73 5.92
CA LEU A 381 9.21 -36.29 6.04
C LEU A 381 10.37 -35.96 6.98
N ASN A 382 10.74 -36.85 7.91
CA ASN A 382 11.90 -36.64 8.77
C ASN A 382 13.20 -36.90 7.99
N ALA A 383 14.01 -35.85 7.82
CA ALA A 383 15.26 -35.92 7.05
C ALA A 383 16.27 -36.95 7.58
N SER A 384 16.35 -37.12 8.91
CA SER A 384 17.23 -38.12 9.53
C SER A 384 16.74 -39.54 9.23
N PHE A 385 15.43 -39.80 9.32
CA PHE A 385 14.86 -41.10 8.97
C PHE A 385 15.07 -41.41 7.48
N ALA A 386 14.66 -40.48 6.62
CA ALA A 386 14.73 -40.58 5.15
C ALA A 386 16.16 -40.63 4.58
N SER A 387 17.20 -40.50 5.42
CA SER A 387 18.60 -40.73 5.05
C SER A 387 19.04 -42.19 5.22
N THR A 388 18.36 -42.96 6.07
CA THR A 388 18.74 -44.35 6.44
C THR A 388 17.65 -45.38 6.11
N TYR A 389 16.38 -44.98 6.17
CA TYR A 389 15.21 -45.84 6.04
C TYR A 389 14.13 -45.19 5.16
N VAL A 390 13.23 -46.00 4.60
CA VAL A 390 11.95 -45.53 4.04
C VAL A 390 10.81 -46.38 4.59
N ALA A 391 9.75 -45.69 5.00
CA ALA A 391 8.52 -46.27 5.49
C ALA A 391 7.48 -46.37 4.36
N GLN A 392 6.66 -47.41 4.36
CA GLN A 392 5.60 -47.64 3.38
C GLN A 392 4.36 -48.16 4.13
N ALA A 393 3.21 -47.53 3.90
CA ALA A 393 1.93 -48.16 4.18
C ALA A 393 1.58 -49.07 3.00
N ALA A 394 1.44 -50.37 3.24
CA ALA A 394 1.09 -51.35 2.20
C ALA A 394 -0.24 -52.02 2.52
N LYS A 395 -1.08 -52.23 1.50
CA LYS A 395 -2.28 -53.06 1.56
C LYS A 395 -1.96 -54.40 0.88
N PRO A 396 -1.59 -55.45 1.64
CA PRO A 396 -1.01 -56.67 1.08
C PRO A 396 -2.03 -57.61 0.45
N SER A 397 -3.32 -57.38 0.68
CA SER A 397 -4.39 -58.12 0.02
C SER A 397 -5.62 -57.26 -0.25
N VAL A 398 -6.40 -57.69 -1.24
CA VAL A 398 -7.69 -57.13 -1.62
C VAL A 398 -8.70 -58.24 -1.83
N THR A 399 -9.92 -58.07 -1.31
CA THR A 399 -11.05 -58.97 -1.44
C THR A 399 -12.16 -58.30 -2.23
N LEU A 400 -12.59 -58.91 -3.34
CA LEU A 400 -13.80 -58.54 -4.08
C LEU A 400 -14.97 -59.38 -3.57
N GLN A 401 -15.96 -58.73 -2.93
CA GLN A 401 -17.10 -59.39 -2.29
C GLN A 401 -18.40 -59.24 -3.10
N GLY A 402 -19.29 -60.23 -2.99
CA GLY A 402 -20.60 -60.20 -3.64
C GLY A 402 -20.57 -60.61 -5.12
N MET A 403 -19.63 -61.48 -5.49
CA MET A 403 -19.58 -62.08 -6.82
C MET A 403 -20.66 -63.15 -6.96
N ASN A 404 -21.28 -63.28 -8.13
CA ASN A 404 -22.19 -64.37 -8.44
C ASN A 404 -22.01 -64.83 -9.89
N PHE A 405 -21.98 -66.14 -10.09
CA PHE A 405 -21.79 -66.79 -11.39
C PHE A 405 -23.13 -67.16 -12.05
N GLY A 406 -24.26 -66.98 -11.35
CA GLY A 406 -25.62 -67.29 -11.82
C GLY A 406 -26.18 -68.61 -11.28
N ALA A 407 -27.50 -68.75 -11.31
CA ALA A 407 -28.24 -69.86 -10.67
C ALA A 407 -28.24 -71.19 -11.45
N THR A 408 -27.77 -71.16 -12.71
CA THR A 408 -27.59 -72.35 -13.56
C THR A 408 -26.16 -72.33 -14.06
N ALA A 409 -25.41 -73.42 -13.87
CA ALA A 409 -23.99 -73.52 -14.22
C ALA A 409 -23.75 -73.03 -15.67
N PRO A 410 -23.06 -71.89 -15.87
CA PRO A 410 -22.85 -71.35 -17.20
C PRO A 410 -22.03 -72.31 -18.07
N THR A 411 -22.29 -72.33 -19.37
CA THR A 411 -21.50 -73.11 -20.34
C THR A 411 -20.24 -72.37 -20.82
N SER A 412 -20.01 -71.15 -20.34
CA SER A 412 -18.86 -70.31 -20.64
C SER A 412 -18.63 -69.28 -19.52
N ASN A 413 -17.42 -68.72 -19.43
CA ASN A 413 -17.06 -67.74 -18.42
C ASN A 413 -17.92 -66.45 -18.53
N PRO A 414 -18.66 -66.04 -17.48
CA PRO A 414 -19.48 -64.82 -17.51
C PRO A 414 -18.67 -63.51 -17.36
N PHE A 415 -17.36 -63.57 -17.11
CA PHE A 415 -16.48 -62.41 -16.92
C PHE A 415 -15.53 -62.15 -18.10
N ALA A 416 -15.44 -60.88 -18.52
CA ALA A 416 -14.72 -60.47 -19.72
C ALA A 416 -13.25 -60.11 -19.44
N SER A 417 -13.02 -59.35 -18.37
CA SER A 417 -11.67 -58.95 -17.93
C SER A 417 -11.58 -58.76 -16.42
N PHE A 418 -10.35 -58.89 -15.92
CA PHE A 418 -9.97 -58.56 -14.55
C PHE A 418 -8.79 -57.60 -14.60
N SER A 419 -8.80 -56.55 -13.79
CA SER A 419 -7.74 -55.55 -13.74
C SER A 419 -7.36 -55.28 -12.29
N ILE A 420 -6.07 -55.19 -12.01
CA ILE A 420 -5.54 -54.94 -10.66
C ILE A 420 -4.20 -54.20 -10.75
N ASN A 421 -3.89 -53.35 -9.77
CA ASN A 421 -2.57 -52.77 -9.60
C ASN A 421 -1.85 -53.46 -8.44
N ILE A 422 -0.68 -54.03 -8.70
CA ILE A 422 0.18 -54.66 -7.67
C ILE A 422 1.57 -54.01 -7.75
N GLY A 423 1.96 -53.30 -6.69
CA GLY A 423 3.28 -52.66 -6.61
C GLY A 423 3.54 -51.60 -7.70
N GLY A 424 2.50 -50.87 -8.11
CA GLY A 424 2.58 -49.84 -9.16
C GLY A 424 2.41 -50.37 -10.58
N LYS A 425 2.37 -51.70 -10.78
CA LYS A 425 2.16 -52.33 -12.10
C LYS A 425 0.68 -52.65 -12.28
N GLN A 426 0.04 -51.97 -13.25
CA GLN A 426 -1.30 -52.36 -13.72
C GLN A 426 -1.22 -53.70 -14.46
N MET A 427 -2.09 -54.64 -14.10
CA MET A 427 -2.20 -55.97 -14.68
C MET A 427 -3.62 -56.14 -15.24
N ASP A 428 -3.77 -55.90 -16.54
CA ASP A 428 -5.05 -56.00 -17.27
C ASP A 428 -5.19 -57.36 -17.96
N LEU A 429 -5.97 -58.26 -17.37
CA LEU A 429 -6.27 -59.57 -17.90
C LEU A 429 -7.51 -59.53 -18.79
N LYS A 430 -7.31 -59.68 -20.10
CA LYS A 430 -8.35 -59.90 -21.11
C LYS A 430 -8.43 -61.40 -21.44
N SER A 431 -9.60 -61.88 -21.89
CA SER A 431 -9.83 -63.29 -22.29
C SER A 431 -9.54 -64.29 -21.16
N LEU A 432 -10.33 -64.21 -20.10
CA LEU A 432 -10.33 -65.14 -18.97
C LEU A 432 -10.98 -66.47 -19.40
N SER A 433 -10.25 -67.58 -19.32
CA SER A 433 -10.66 -68.90 -19.82
C SER A 433 -10.66 -69.90 -18.68
N VAL A 434 -11.83 -70.41 -18.30
CA VAL A 434 -11.98 -71.46 -17.28
C VAL A 434 -12.76 -72.63 -17.87
N ASP A 435 -12.24 -73.84 -17.69
CA ASP A 435 -12.85 -75.08 -18.21
C ASP A 435 -14.06 -75.54 -17.36
N THR A 436 -14.11 -75.11 -16.10
CA THR A 436 -15.24 -75.28 -15.17
C THR A 436 -15.60 -73.95 -14.52
N VAL A 437 -16.90 -73.73 -14.29
CA VAL A 437 -17.43 -72.42 -13.85
C VAL A 437 -17.64 -72.39 -12.33
N ALA A 438 -16.62 -72.82 -11.58
CA ALA A 438 -16.55 -72.63 -10.13
C ALA A 438 -15.60 -71.48 -9.77
N GLY A 439 -15.85 -70.79 -8.65
CA GLY A 439 -15.02 -69.67 -8.21
C GLY A 439 -13.56 -70.05 -7.90
N ALA A 440 -13.30 -71.31 -7.55
CA ALA A 440 -11.94 -71.83 -7.33
C ALA A 440 -11.13 -71.94 -8.64
N ASP A 441 -11.78 -72.31 -9.75
CA ASP A 441 -11.14 -72.38 -11.07
C ASP A 441 -10.78 -70.97 -11.56
N MET A 442 -11.71 -70.03 -11.38
CA MET A 442 -11.51 -68.60 -11.65
C MET A 442 -10.35 -68.01 -10.82
N ALA A 443 -10.25 -68.36 -9.53
CA ALA A 443 -9.12 -67.94 -8.70
C ALA A 443 -7.78 -68.52 -9.22
N THR A 444 -7.77 -69.77 -9.66
CA THR A 444 -6.57 -70.46 -10.20
C THR A 444 -6.09 -69.85 -11.53
N GLU A 445 -7.02 -69.56 -12.44
CA GLU A 445 -6.78 -68.87 -13.72
C GLU A 445 -6.22 -67.45 -13.48
N LEU A 446 -6.85 -66.68 -12.58
CA LEU A 446 -6.37 -65.35 -12.20
C LEU A 446 -4.98 -65.41 -11.57
N GLN A 447 -4.72 -66.34 -10.65
CA GLN A 447 -3.40 -66.51 -10.05
C GLN A 447 -2.34 -66.77 -11.12
N THR A 448 -2.57 -67.75 -12.00
CA THR A 448 -1.62 -68.14 -13.04
C THR A 448 -1.30 -66.98 -13.98
N LYS A 449 -2.32 -66.23 -14.42
CA LYS A 449 -2.14 -65.08 -15.31
C LYS A 449 -1.49 -63.86 -14.62
N LEU A 450 -1.83 -63.58 -13.36
CA LEU A 450 -1.17 -62.50 -12.59
C LEU A 450 0.31 -62.82 -12.31
N GLN A 451 0.64 -64.06 -11.92
CA GLN A 451 2.02 -64.49 -11.74
C GLN A 451 2.82 -64.39 -13.05
N ALA A 452 2.24 -64.81 -14.19
CA ALA A 452 2.87 -64.67 -15.50
C ALA A 452 3.10 -63.19 -15.90
N MET A 453 2.17 -62.29 -15.59
CA MET A 453 2.37 -60.84 -15.79
C MET A 453 3.40 -60.24 -14.82
N ASP A 454 3.61 -60.84 -13.65
CA ASP A 454 4.61 -60.46 -12.66
C ASP A 454 5.93 -61.25 -12.80
N GLU A 455 6.39 -61.47 -14.04
CA GLU A 455 7.69 -62.09 -14.36
C GLU A 455 7.84 -63.54 -13.85
N GLY A 456 6.72 -64.21 -13.57
CA GLY A 456 6.70 -65.57 -13.01
C GLY A 456 6.86 -65.65 -11.50
N ARG A 457 6.78 -64.53 -10.75
CA ARG A 457 6.87 -64.54 -9.28
C ARG A 457 5.71 -65.32 -8.66
N THR A 458 6.04 -66.22 -7.74
CA THR A 458 5.06 -67.02 -6.99
C THR A 458 4.50 -66.31 -5.74
N ASP A 459 4.86 -65.04 -5.52
CA ASP A 459 4.43 -64.26 -4.35
C ASP A 459 2.94 -63.90 -4.38
N ILE A 460 2.34 -63.80 -5.57
CA ILE A 460 0.91 -63.49 -5.74
C ILE A 460 0.11 -64.78 -5.58
N THR A 461 -0.85 -64.76 -4.65
CA THR A 461 -1.81 -65.86 -4.42
C THR A 461 -3.24 -65.35 -4.58
N VAL A 462 -4.13 -66.19 -5.12
CA VAL A 462 -5.54 -65.85 -5.30
C VAL A 462 -6.41 -66.97 -4.74
N THR A 463 -7.34 -66.63 -3.85
CA THR A 463 -8.21 -67.59 -3.16
C THR A 463 -9.69 -67.24 -3.36
N TRP A 464 -10.53 -68.27 -3.44
CA TRP A 464 -11.98 -68.15 -3.46
C TRP A 464 -12.57 -68.55 -2.11
N ASP A 465 -13.43 -67.71 -1.55
CA ASP A 465 -14.31 -68.05 -0.43
C ASP A 465 -15.72 -68.26 -0.99
N ASP A 466 -16.22 -69.51 -0.89
CA ASP A 466 -17.52 -69.90 -1.42
C ASP A 466 -18.70 -69.50 -0.51
N ALA A 467 -18.46 -69.24 0.77
CA ALA A 467 -19.50 -68.79 1.70
C ALA A 467 -19.70 -67.26 1.61
N ALA A 468 -18.60 -66.51 1.52
CA ALA A 468 -18.63 -65.06 1.32
C ALA A 468 -18.81 -64.65 -0.16
N LYS A 469 -18.75 -65.61 -1.08
CA LYS A 469 -18.75 -65.42 -2.55
C LYS A 469 -17.79 -64.31 -2.97
N SER A 470 -16.51 -64.52 -2.63
CA SER A 470 -15.47 -63.50 -2.78
C SER A 470 -14.13 -64.05 -3.26
N ILE A 471 -13.45 -63.28 -4.11
CA ILE A 471 -12.05 -63.53 -4.50
C ILE A 471 -11.15 -62.64 -3.65
N THR A 472 -10.12 -63.23 -3.02
CA THR A 472 -9.04 -62.49 -2.36
C THR A 472 -7.72 -62.69 -3.08
N VAL A 473 -7.09 -61.59 -3.49
CA VAL A 473 -5.71 -61.57 -4.01
C VAL A 473 -4.78 -61.13 -2.88
N THR A 474 -3.73 -61.91 -2.59
CA THR A 474 -2.73 -61.62 -1.55
C THR A 474 -1.32 -61.70 -2.12
N ASP A 475 -0.50 -60.68 -1.87
CA ASP A 475 0.92 -60.63 -2.26
C ASP A 475 1.84 -60.91 -1.07
N ALA A 476 2.53 -62.05 -1.08
CA ALA A 476 3.45 -62.47 -0.02
C ALA A 476 4.65 -61.52 0.15
N ALA A 477 5.03 -60.80 -0.91
CA ALA A 477 6.05 -59.73 -0.90
C ALA A 477 5.57 -58.42 -0.22
N GLN A 478 4.27 -58.34 0.11
CA GLN A 478 3.62 -57.22 0.78
C GLN A 478 3.82 -55.89 0.01
N ARG A 479 3.63 -55.91 -1.31
CA ARG A 479 3.47 -54.71 -2.13
C ARG A 479 2.08 -54.11 -1.89
N ASN A 480 1.92 -52.83 -2.22
CA ASN A 480 0.61 -52.20 -2.17
C ASN A 480 -0.27 -52.71 -3.32
N ILE A 481 -1.48 -53.17 -2.99
CA ILE A 481 -2.49 -53.61 -3.96
C ILE A 481 -3.63 -52.58 -4.03
N SER A 482 -4.05 -52.21 -5.24
CA SER A 482 -5.12 -51.24 -5.47
C SER A 482 -5.85 -51.49 -6.80
N GLY A 483 -6.99 -50.82 -7.02
CA GLY A 483 -7.65 -50.76 -8.32
C GLY A 483 -8.24 -52.08 -8.84
N ALA A 484 -8.47 -53.06 -7.97
CA ALA A 484 -9.05 -54.34 -8.35
C ALA A 484 -10.47 -54.18 -8.94
N THR A 485 -10.67 -54.58 -10.19
CA THR A 485 -11.97 -54.53 -10.88
C THR A 485 -12.19 -55.79 -11.72
N LEU A 486 -13.44 -56.24 -11.79
CA LEU A 486 -13.88 -57.37 -12.60
C LEU A 486 -15.04 -56.90 -13.48
N THR A 487 -15.03 -57.26 -14.76
CA THR A 487 -16.08 -56.88 -15.72
C THR A 487 -16.84 -58.09 -16.24
N LYS A 488 -18.14 -57.94 -16.48
CA LYS A 488 -18.98 -59.00 -17.06
C LYS A 488 -18.93 -58.98 -18.60
N VAL A 489 -19.14 -60.13 -19.22
CA VAL A 489 -19.35 -60.23 -20.68
C VAL A 489 -20.67 -59.55 -21.07
N THR A 490 -20.67 -58.84 -22.20
CA THR A 490 -21.87 -58.25 -22.79
C THR A 490 -22.89 -59.35 -23.11
N GLY A 491 -24.04 -59.32 -22.44
CA GLY A 491 -25.07 -60.37 -22.54
C GLY A 491 -25.07 -61.42 -21.44
N ALA A 492 -24.21 -61.33 -20.42
CA ALA A 492 -24.28 -62.18 -19.24
C ALA A 492 -25.65 -62.06 -18.53
N ALA A 493 -26.11 -63.16 -17.93
CA ALA A 493 -27.42 -63.26 -17.26
C ALA A 493 -27.58 -62.24 -16.12
N SER A 494 -28.83 -61.84 -15.84
CA SER A 494 -29.13 -60.74 -14.90
C SER A 494 -28.79 -61.01 -13.43
N ASP A 495 -28.60 -62.28 -13.07
CA ASP A 495 -28.20 -62.75 -11.76
C ASP A 495 -26.68 -62.85 -11.59
N VAL A 496 -25.89 -62.69 -12.65
CA VAL A 496 -24.42 -62.59 -12.59
C VAL A 496 -24.01 -61.22 -12.00
N SER A 497 -23.18 -61.24 -10.96
CA SER A 497 -22.59 -60.05 -10.36
C SER A 497 -21.07 -60.14 -10.30
N VAL A 498 -20.41 -59.02 -10.59
CA VAL A 498 -18.93 -58.91 -10.55
C VAL A 498 -18.37 -58.64 -9.15
N GLY A 499 -19.24 -58.45 -8.16
CA GLY A 499 -18.88 -57.92 -6.84
C GLY A 499 -18.56 -56.43 -6.89
N SER A 500 -19.36 -55.60 -6.21
CA SER A 500 -19.14 -54.15 -6.13
C SER A 500 -18.45 -53.71 -4.84
N THR A 501 -18.36 -54.59 -3.84
CA THR A 501 -17.78 -54.29 -2.53
C THR A 501 -16.32 -54.73 -2.51
N ILE A 502 -15.42 -53.75 -2.58
CA ILE A 502 -13.97 -53.98 -2.50
C ILE A 502 -13.52 -53.74 -1.05
N LYS A 503 -12.96 -54.77 -0.41
CA LYS A 503 -12.33 -54.65 0.91
C LYS A 503 -10.83 -54.86 0.78
N TYR A 504 -10.04 -53.86 1.14
CA TYR A 504 -8.59 -54.02 1.32
C TYR A 504 -8.32 -54.57 2.73
N ALA A 505 -7.22 -55.30 2.89
CA ALA A 505 -6.68 -55.57 4.22
C ALA A 505 -6.25 -54.28 4.91
N ASP A 506 -6.19 -54.32 6.24
CA ASP A 506 -5.67 -53.22 7.05
C ASP A 506 -4.24 -52.89 6.61
N SER A 507 -3.95 -51.58 6.47
CA SER A 507 -2.61 -51.14 6.07
C SER A 507 -1.57 -51.58 7.10
N ILE A 508 -0.46 -52.14 6.63
CA ILE A 508 0.71 -52.44 7.50
C ILE A 508 1.80 -51.40 7.27
N LEU A 509 2.58 -51.09 8.31
CA LEU A 509 3.77 -50.23 8.16
C LEU A 509 4.99 -51.11 7.86
N LYS A 510 5.61 -50.90 6.71
CA LYS A 510 6.83 -51.56 6.26
C LYS A 510 8.00 -50.58 6.27
N ILE A 511 9.06 -50.88 7.00
CA ILE A 511 10.31 -50.10 7.05
C ILE A 511 11.37 -50.86 6.26
N THR A 512 11.94 -50.20 5.25
CA THR A 512 12.99 -50.74 4.38
C THR A 512 14.26 -49.93 4.57
N ALA A 513 15.42 -50.59 4.70
CA ALA A 513 16.69 -49.88 4.78
C ALA A 513 17.13 -49.35 3.41
N LEU A 514 17.61 -48.10 3.39
CA LEU A 514 18.25 -47.48 2.23
C LEU A 514 19.65 -48.04 2.02
N ASP A 515 20.40 -48.24 3.11
CA ASP A 515 21.67 -48.95 3.04
C ASP A 515 21.40 -50.46 2.84
N PRO A 516 21.78 -51.05 1.70
CA PRO A 516 21.61 -52.46 1.38
C PRO A 516 22.48 -53.40 2.25
N ASN A 517 23.28 -52.85 3.15
CA ASN A 517 24.10 -53.58 4.10
C ASN A 517 23.50 -53.67 5.51
N VAL A 518 22.44 -52.90 5.80
CA VAL A 518 21.70 -52.97 7.07
C VAL A 518 20.79 -54.19 7.05
N SER A 519 20.96 -55.11 8.01
CA SER A 519 20.13 -56.30 8.06
C SER A 519 18.74 -56.01 8.61
N ALA A 520 17.76 -56.84 8.28
CA ALA A 520 16.42 -56.72 8.87
C ALA A 520 16.39 -56.94 10.40
N ALA A 521 17.44 -57.55 10.98
CA ALA A 521 17.62 -57.61 12.44
C ALA A 521 18.06 -56.26 13.02
N ASP A 522 18.94 -55.53 12.33
CA ASP A 522 19.37 -54.18 12.72
C ASP A 522 18.20 -53.19 12.65
N ILE A 523 17.33 -53.30 11.64
CA ILE A 523 16.09 -52.48 11.55
C ILE A 523 15.16 -52.74 12.75
N LYS A 524 15.05 -53.99 13.22
CA LYS A 524 14.12 -54.39 14.30
C LYS A 524 14.52 -53.89 15.70
N GLY A 525 15.78 -53.51 15.90
CA GLY A 525 16.22 -52.79 17.12
C GLY A 525 16.24 -53.57 18.43
N THR A 526 16.01 -54.89 18.44
CA THR A 526 16.00 -55.71 19.67
C THR A 526 17.38 -56.23 20.10
N THR A 527 18.41 -56.10 19.26
CA THR A 527 19.77 -56.62 19.53
C THR A 527 20.92 -55.73 19.02
N SER A 528 20.62 -54.70 18.22
CA SER A 528 21.62 -53.78 17.66
C SER A 528 21.27 -52.33 18.02
N ALA A 529 22.24 -51.58 18.54
CA ALA A 529 22.10 -50.21 19.04
C ALA A 529 21.94 -49.14 17.93
N LYS A 530 21.07 -49.38 16.93
CA LYS A 530 20.78 -48.51 15.76
C LYS A 530 19.35 -48.62 15.17
N GLY A 531 18.51 -49.54 15.64
CA GLY A 531 17.25 -49.90 14.95
C GLY A 531 16.06 -48.94 15.14
N VAL A 532 14.90 -49.29 14.58
CA VAL A 532 13.66 -48.52 14.71
C VAL A 532 12.73 -49.14 15.74
N VAL A 533 12.25 -48.33 16.69
CA VAL A 533 11.29 -48.69 17.72
C VAL A 533 10.02 -47.86 17.50
N ILE A 534 8.86 -48.51 17.50
CA ILE A 534 7.56 -47.84 17.32
C ILE A 534 6.75 -48.02 18.59
N THR A 535 6.20 -46.91 19.11
CA THR A 535 5.41 -46.87 20.33
C THR A 535 4.02 -46.33 20.01
N GLN A 536 2.98 -47.03 20.45
CA GLN A 536 1.58 -46.62 20.34
C GLN A 536 1.01 -46.40 21.74
N GLY A 537 0.75 -45.14 22.10
CA GLY A 537 0.50 -44.77 23.49
C GLY A 537 1.71 -45.07 24.38
N THR A 538 1.58 -46.05 25.28
CA THR A 538 2.67 -46.54 26.15
C THR A 538 3.21 -47.92 25.74
N THR A 539 2.68 -48.52 24.67
CA THR A 539 3.03 -49.88 24.24
C THR A 539 4.04 -49.85 23.10
N VAL A 540 5.19 -50.50 23.29
CA VAL A 540 6.17 -50.74 22.21
C VAL A 540 5.67 -51.85 21.30
N MET A 541 5.63 -51.59 20.01
CA MET A 541 5.20 -52.53 18.98
C MET A 541 6.30 -53.53 18.63
N THR A 542 5.91 -54.78 18.39
CA THR A 542 6.81 -55.83 17.89
C THR A 542 6.65 -55.98 16.39
N ALA A 543 7.75 -56.18 15.66
CA ALA A 543 7.70 -56.47 14.23
C ALA A 543 7.19 -57.89 13.92
N ASP A 544 6.14 -57.96 13.10
CA ASP A 544 5.40 -59.17 12.71
C ASP A 544 6.12 -60.03 11.68
N LYS A 545 6.79 -59.39 10.70
CA LYS A 545 7.51 -60.10 9.62
C LYS A 545 8.85 -59.44 9.35
N ILE A 546 9.88 -60.27 9.35
CA ILE A 546 11.25 -59.91 8.95
C ILE A 546 11.43 -60.48 7.54
N THR A 547 11.68 -59.62 6.55
CA THR A 547 11.80 -60.06 5.15
C THR A 547 13.17 -59.67 4.58
N ALA A 548 14.02 -60.68 4.36
CA ALA A 548 15.15 -60.54 3.45
C ALA A 548 14.59 -60.33 2.04
N GLN A 549 14.85 -59.16 1.44
CA GLN A 549 14.32 -58.84 0.12
C GLN A 549 15.24 -59.43 -0.95
N ASN A 550 14.69 -60.26 -1.84
CA ASN A 550 15.44 -60.76 -2.99
C ASN A 550 15.56 -59.63 -4.03
N THR A 551 16.68 -58.90 -3.97
CA THR A 551 16.94 -57.76 -4.86
C THR A 551 17.47 -58.24 -6.22
N PRO A 552 17.01 -57.66 -7.35
CA PRO A 552 17.62 -57.91 -8.66
C PRO A 552 19.05 -57.36 -8.76
N TYR A 553 19.51 -56.57 -7.78
CA TYR A 553 20.85 -55.98 -7.70
C TYR A 553 21.78 -56.97 -6.99
N THR A 554 22.05 -58.09 -7.66
CA THR A 554 23.05 -59.06 -7.20
C THR A 554 24.41 -58.39 -7.13
N ARG A 555 25.02 -58.38 -5.94
CA ARG A 555 26.32 -57.74 -5.70
C ARG A 555 27.43 -58.70 -6.05
N ALA A 556 28.51 -58.17 -6.61
CA ALA A 556 29.75 -58.92 -6.73
C ALA A 556 30.21 -59.39 -5.35
N THR A 557 30.52 -60.68 -5.26
CA THR A 557 31.15 -61.32 -4.11
C THR A 557 32.35 -62.15 -4.54
N ALA A 558 33.39 -62.13 -3.72
CA ALA A 558 34.55 -63.01 -3.83
C ALA A 558 34.72 -63.74 -2.49
N ALA A 559 34.59 -65.07 -2.49
CA ALA A 559 34.78 -65.90 -1.31
C ALA A 559 36.17 -66.55 -1.31
N PHE A 560 36.97 -66.25 -0.29
CA PHE A 560 38.31 -66.77 -0.07
C PHE A 560 38.25 -67.87 0.99
N THR A 561 38.41 -69.13 0.58
CA THR A 561 38.44 -70.30 1.47
C THR A 561 39.81 -70.45 2.12
N PHE A 562 39.83 -70.86 3.40
CA PHE A 562 41.05 -71.05 4.19
C PHE A 562 41.22 -72.54 4.57
N ASP A 563 42.45 -73.03 4.51
CA ASP A 563 42.74 -74.44 4.78
C ASP A 563 42.58 -74.76 6.29
N ASP A 564 43.03 -73.84 7.13
CA ASP A 564 43.01 -73.95 8.60
C ASP A 564 42.45 -72.67 9.24
N ALA A 565 41.54 -72.79 10.21
CA ALA A 565 40.93 -71.65 10.89
C ALA A 565 41.76 -71.12 12.08
N THR A 566 42.84 -71.80 12.45
CA THR A 566 43.63 -71.56 13.68
C THR A 566 44.95 -70.80 13.48
N LYS A 567 45.29 -70.47 12.23
CA LYS A 567 46.52 -69.73 11.88
C LYS A 567 46.25 -68.24 11.74
N GLY A 568 47.31 -67.43 11.75
CA GLY A 568 47.20 -65.98 11.53
C GLY A 568 46.76 -65.64 10.11
N PHE A 569 46.01 -64.56 9.96
CA PHE A 569 45.54 -64.03 8.68
C PHE A 569 46.00 -62.59 8.45
N LYS A 570 46.25 -62.24 7.18
CA LYS A 570 46.57 -60.88 6.73
C LYS A 570 45.79 -60.54 5.47
N VAL A 571 45.33 -59.31 5.32
CA VAL A 571 44.68 -58.83 4.09
C VAL A 571 45.30 -57.49 3.68
N THR A 572 45.57 -57.31 2.39
CA THR A 572 46.06 -56.03 1.83
C THR A 572 45.09 -55.47 0.81
N PHE A 573 44.84 -54.16 0.84
CA PHE A 573 43.82 -53.48 0.02
C PHE A 573 44.12 -51.99 -0.20
N GLY A 574 43.36 -51.38 -1.12
CA GLY A 574 43.42 -49.95 -1.44
C GLY A 574 44.50 -49.57 -2.46
N THR A 575 44.40 -48.34 -2.99
CA THR A 575 45.26 -47.80 -4.05
C THR A 575 46.46 -46.99 -3.53
N ALA A 576 46.64 -46.91 -2.20
CA ALA A 576 47.75 -46.21 -1.58
C ALA A 576 49.08 -46.95 -1.78
N THR A 577 50.19 -46.21 -1.79
CA THR A 577 51.55 -46.75 -1.83
C THR A 577 52.30 -46.31 -0.57
N PRO A 578 52.65 -47.22 0.36
CA PRO A 578 52.38 -48.66 0.38
C PRO A 578 50.88 -48.99 0.59
N PRO A 579 50.43 -50.20 0.19
CA PRO A 579 49.03 -50.62 0.36
C PRO A 579 48.66 -50.76 1.83
N LEU A 580 47.38 -50.54 2.14
CA LEU A 580 46.83 -50.73 3.48
C LEU A 580 46.75 -52.23 3.79
N PHE A 581 46.85 -52.58 5.07
CA PHE A 581 46.71 -53.97 5.50
C PHE A 581 46.10 -54.11 6.90
N GLU A 582 45.48 -55.26 7.13
CA GLU A 582 44.95 -55.69 8.44
C GLU A 582 45.47 -57.09 8.77
N GLU A 583 45.73 -57.37 10.05
CA GLU A 583 46.22 -58.67 10.56
C GLU A 583 45.36 -59.17 11.73
N ALA A 584 45.08 -60.47 11.75
CA ALA A 584 44.13 -61.09 12.66
C ALA A 584 44.51 -62.51 13.08
N ALA A 585 44.11 -62.90 14.29
CA ALA A 585 44.40 -64.23 14.83
C ALA A 585 43.34 -65.30 14.46
N SER A 586 42.23 -64.89 13.84
CA SER A 586 41.18 -65.79 13.34
C SER A 586 40.42 -65.14 12.19
N GLY A 587 39.69 -65.94 11.38
CA GLY A 587 38.88 -65.42 10.27
C GLY A 587 37.73 -64.49 10.71
N ALA A 588 37.21 -64.66 11.93
CA ALA A 588 36.19 -63.78 12.49
C ALA A 588 36.79 -62.42 12.91
N ASP A 589 37.87 -62.42 13.69
CA ASP A 589 38.65 -61.22 14.05
C ASP A 589 39.11 -60.44 12.81
N LEU A 590 39.43 -61.14 11.71
CA LEU A 590 39.76 -60.52 10.43
C LEU A 590 38.57 -59.78 9.81
N ALA A 591 37.39 -60.42 9.76
CA ALA A 591 36.19 -59.79 9.22
C ALA A 591 35.79 -58.56 10.05
N ASP A 592 35.87 -58.64 11.38
CA ASP A 592 35.55 -57.54 12.29
C ASP A 592 36.52 -56.35 12.14
N LYS A 593 37.83 -56.60 12.02
CA LYS A 593 38.83 -55.56 11.76
C LYS A 593 38.65 -54.91 10.39
N LEU A 594 38.44 -55.70 9.34
CA LEU A 594 38.12 -55.17 8.00
C LEU A 594 36.84 -54.32 8.02
N ASN A 595 35.80 -54.75 8.74
CA ASN A 595 34.56 -53.99 8.94
C ASN A 595 34.69 -52.79 9.90
N THR A 596 35.85 -52.60 10.53
CA THR A 596 36.17 -51.43 11.37
C THR A 596 37.12 -50.47 10.64
N ASN A 597 37.89 -50.94 9.65
CA ASN A 597 38.82 -50.13 8.88
C ASN A 597 38.09 -49.17 7.92
N ALA A 598 38.23 -47.85 8.17
CA ALA A 598 37.51 -46.80 7.45
C ALA A 598 37.70 -46.81 5.91
N ALA A 599 38.86 -47.26 5.41
CA ALA A 599 39.13 -47.33 3.98
C ALA A 599 38.52 -48.58 3.34
N PHE A 600 38.58 -49.73 4.01
CA PHE A 600 37.95 -50.97 3.52
C PHE A 600 36.43 -50.83 3.43
N VAL A 601 35.81 -50.28 4.48
CA VAL A 601 34.35 -50.12 4.56
C VAL A 601 33.79 -49.00 3.69
N THR A 602 34.60 -48.28 2.92
CA THR A 602 34.07 -47.41 1.86
C THR A 602 33.48 -48.27 0.73
N ASP A 603 34.21 -49.29 0.28
CA ASP A 603 33.86 -50.05 -0.92
C ASP A 603 33.32 -51.47 -0.64
N TYR A 604 33.70 -52.08 0.49
CA TYR A 604 33.49 -53.51 0.75
C TYR A 604 32.91 -53.81 2.14
N ILE A 605 32.41 -55.04 2.30
CA ILE A 605 32.07 -55.69 3.57
C ILE A 605 32.69 -57.08 3.57
N ALA A 606 33.26 -57.46 4.70
CA ALA A 606 33.78 -58.81 4.95
C ALA A 606 32.81 -59.60 5.85
N THR A 607 32.57 -60.87 5.55
CA THR A 607 31.91 -61.81 6.48
C THR A 607 32.69 -63.11 6.50
N TYR A 608 32.72 -63.79 7.65
CA TYR A 608 33.41 -65.07 7.80
C TYR A 608 32.42 -66.20 8.14
N SER A 609 32.42 -67.26 7.35
CA SER A 609 31.72 -68.51 7.68
C SER A 609 32.68 -69.48 8.34
N ALA A 610 32.43 -69.80 9.62
CA ALA A 610 33.20 -70.82 10.34
C ALA A 610 32.94 -72.24 9.80
N THR A 611 31.75 -72.48 9.22
CA THR A 611 31.37 -73.78 8.61
C THR A 611 32.12 -74.02 7.30
N ASP A 612 32.15 -73.01 6.44
CA ASP A 612 32.78 -73.10 5.10
C ASP A 612 34.27 -72.70 5.12
N LYS A 613 34.79 -72.29 6.29
CA LYS A 613 36.11 -71.70 6.50
C LYS A 613 36.43 -70.55 5.53
N ALA A 614 35.43 -69.76 5.15
CA ALA A 614 35.53 -68.82 4.05
C ALA A 614 35.30 -67.37 4.49
N LEU A 615 36.22 -66.47 4.10
CA LEU A 615 36.03 -65.03 4.14
C LEU A 615 35.35 -64.58 2.84
N THR A 616 34.11 -64.13 2.92
CA THR A 616 33.37 -63.56 1.79
C THR A 616 33.50 -62.04 1.81
N ILE A 617 34.00 -61.48 0.72
CA ILE A 617 34.05 -60.03 0.51
C ILE A 617 32.95 -59.63 -0.49
N LYS A 618 32.12 -58.67 -0.11
CA LYS A 618 30.93 -58.20 -0.84
C LYS A 618 31.05 -56.71 -1.16
N ALA A 619 30.72 -56.31 -2.38
CA ALA A 619 30.71 -54.89 -2.77
C ALA A 619 29.54 -54.09 -2.15
N LYS A 620 29.85 -52.87 -1.67
CA LYS A 620 28.87 -51.91 -1.12
C LYS A 620 28.08 -51.15 -2.18
N ASP A 621 28.58 -51.04 -3.40
CA ASP A 621 27.85 -50.53 -4.56
C ASP A 621 27.69 -51.66 -5.60
N PRO A 622 26.46 -51.94 -6.10
CA PRO A 622 26.21 -52.99 -7.09
C PRO A 622 26.65 -52.62 -8.52
N SER A 623 27.05 -51.36 -8.76
CA SER A 623 27.45 -50.82 -10.06
C SER A 623 28.97 -50.63 -10.25
N SER A 624 29.74 -50.57 -9.16
CA SER A 624 31.17 -50.18 -9.21
C SER A 624 32.18 -51.34 -9.29
N ALA A 625 31.77 -52.58 -8.98
CA ALA A 625 32.68 -53.72 -8.91
C ALA A 625 32.08 -55.00 -9.50
N SER A 626 32.85 -55.68 -10.35
CA SER A 626 32.65 -57.10 -10.66
C SER A 626 33.40 -57.99 -9.65
N SER A 627 33.06 -59.27 -9.56
CA SER A 627 33.73 -60.21 -8.65
C SER A 627 35.25 -60.31 -8.92
N GLN A 628 35.66 -60.14 -10.17
CA GLN A 628 37.07 -60.05 -10.58
C GLN A 628 37.77 -58.78 -10.07
N ALA A 629 37.07 -57.64 -9.99
CA ALA A 629 37.63 -56.40 -9.46
C ALA A 629 37.93 -56.52 -7.96
N ILE A 630 37.03 -57.16 -7.19
CA ILE A 630 37.24 -57.43 -5.76
C ILE A 630 38.50 -58.29 -5.54
N ALA A 631 38.64 -59.38 -6.29
CA ALA A 631 39.79 -60.29 -6.20
C ALA A 631 41.12 -59.66 -6.67
N ASN A 632 41.08 -58.56 -7.43
CA ASN A 632 42.26 -57.79 -7.82
C ASN A 632 42.62 -56.74 -6.76
N SER A 633 41.63 -56.01 -6.23
CA SER A 633 41.82 -54.93 -5.25
C SER A 633 42.07 -55.40 -3.81
N VAL A 634 41.70 -56.64 -3.48
CA VAL A 634 41.93 -57.23 -2.15
C VAL A 634 42.70 -58.54 -2.29
N LYS A 635 43.84 -58.64 -1.60
CA LYS A 635 44.65 -59.87 -1.50
C LYS A 635 44.62 -60.39 -0.07
N VAL A 636 44.34 -61.68 0.07
CA VAL A 636 44.21 -62.36 1.37
C VAL A 636 45.39 -63.32 1.54
N PHE A 637 45.92 -63.40 2.75
CA PHE A 637 47.11 -64.15 3.11
C PHE A 637 46.86 -64.92 4.43
N GLN A 638 47.51 -66.08 4.57
CA GLN A 638 47.49 -66.91 5.77
C GLN A 638 48.92 -67.29 6.15
N SER A 639 49.22 -67.29 7.44
CA SER A 639 50.52 -67.77 7.95
C SER A 639 50.67 -69.26 7.68
N VAL A 640 51.87 -69.68 7.24
CA VAL A 640 52.15 -71.11 6.98
C VAL A 640 52.34 -71.94 8.25
N THR A 641 52.83 -71.36 9.34
CA THR A 641 53.38 -72.12 10.51
C THR A 641 52.56 -71.97 11.80
N ASP A 642 52.30 -70.74 12.26
CA ASP A 642 51.51 -70.46 13.48
C ASP A 642 50.74 -69.13 13.38
N VAL A 643 50.27 -68.54 14.49
CA VAL A 643 49.54 -67.25 14.50
C VAL A 643 50.40 -66.04 14.09
N THR A 644 51.73 -66.15 14.19
CA THR A 644 52.72 -65.08 14.00
C THR A 644 53.75 -65.35 12.89
N GLY A 645 53.72 -66.55 12.30
CA GLY A 645 54.62 -66.98 11.24
C GLY A 645 54.48 -66.21 9.91
N PRO A 646 55.39 -66.45 8.95
CA PRO A 646 55.38 -65.77 7.65
C PRO A 646 54.08 -66.05 6.87
N PHE A 647 53.52 -64.98 6.32
CA PHE A 647 52.28 -65.00 5.53
C PHE A 647 52.54 -65.42 4.08
N ALA A 648 51.82 -66.44 3.62
CA ALA A 648 51.70 -66.78 2.20
C ALA A 648 50.39 -66.23 1.64
N GLN A 649 50.37 -65.77 0.39
CA GLN A 649 49.12 -65.35 -0.24
C GLN A 649 48.23 -66.58 -0.45
N ILE A 650 46.97 -66.47 -0.05
CA ILE A 650 45.97 -67.49 -0.30
C ILE A 650 45.56 -67.35 -1.78
N ASN A 651 45.79 -68.43 -2.53
CA ASN A 651 45.47 -68.54 -3.96
C ASN A 651 46.22 -67.53 -4.87
N ASP A 652 47.55 -67.63 -4.91
CA ASP A 652 48.31 -67.21 -6.09
C ASP A 652 48.41 -68.38 -7.10
N VAL A 653 48.49 -68.07 -8.40
CA VAL A 653 48.52 -69.10 -9.45
C VAL A 653 49.96 -69.59 -9.66
N ASP A 654 50.35 -70.63 -8.95
CA ASP A 654 51.51 -71.43 -9.35
C ASP A 654 51.19 -72.18 -10.65
N ALA A 655 51.80 -71.72 -11.74
CA ALA A 655 51.65 -72.28 -13.08
C ALA A 655 52.15 -73.73 -13.21
N THR A 656 52.78 -74.31 -12.18
CA THR A 656 53.41 -75.65 -12.25
C THR A 656 52.66 -76.78 -11.54
N THR A 657 51.68 -76.49 -10.67
CA THR A 657 50.99 -77.53 -9.87
C THR A 657 49.50 -77.74 -10.17
N GLY A 658 48.82 -76.76 -10.80
CA GLY A 658 47.51 -76.97 -11.44
C GLY A 658 46.30 -77.22 -10.52
N VAL A 659 46.47 -77.19 -9.19
CA VAL A 659 45.35 -77.26 -8.24
C VAL A 659 44.89 -75.84 -7.90
N SER A 660 43.69 -75.47 -8.35
CA SER A 660 43.10 -74.15 -8.14
C SER A 660 41.96 -74.21 -7.12
N ASN A 661 42.18 -73.58 -5.96
CA ASN A 661 41.11 -73.07 -5.09
C ASN A 661 40.91 -71.56 -5.30
N ASN A 662 40.98 -71.07 -6.54
CA ASN A 662 40.61 -69.70 -6.92
C ASN A 662 39.31 -69.27 -6.19
N PRO A 663 39.22 -68.04 -5.62
CA PRO A 663 38.02 -67.60 -4.91
C PRO A 663 36.74 -67.95 -5.67
N VAL A 664 35.72 -68.39 -4.95
CA VAL A 664 34.43 -68.72 -5.59
C VAL A 664 33.77 -67.39 -5.99
N LEU A 665 33.94 -67.05 -7.27
CA LEU A 665 33.42 -65.82 -7.87
C LEU A 665 31.97 -66.02 -8.30
N THR A 666 31.03 -65.43 -7.57
CA THR A 666 29.65 -65.30 -8.03
C THR A 666 29.46 -63.92 -8.66
N THR A 667 29.22 -63.91 -9.97
CA THR A 667 28.95 -62.67 -10.72
C THR A 667 27.59 -62.11 -10.33
N GLY A 668 27.61 -60.92 -9.73
CA GLY A 668 26.48 -60.00 -9.82
C GLY A 668 26.33 -59.48 -11.24
N VAL A 669 25.10 -59.42 -11.75
CA VAL A 669 24.81 -58.82 -13.06
C VAL A 669 24.65 -57.32 -12.86
N ALA A 670 25.29 -56.50 -13.70
CA ALA A 670 25.04 -55.06 -13.72
C ALA A 670 23.56 -54.81 -14.06
N SER A 671 22.79 -54.33 -13.08
CA SER A 671 21.36 -54.07 -13.22
C SER A 671 21.10 -52.87 -14.15
N ALA A 672 20.03 -52.92 -14.93
CA ALA A 672 19.60 -51.80 -15.79
C ALA A 672 19.14 -50.55 -15.01
N LEU A 673 19.06 -50.66 -13.68
CA LEU A 673 18.95 -49.56 -12.75
C LEU A 673 20.26 -49.49 -11.95
N ASP A 674 20.86 -48.31 -11.90
CA ASP A 674 22.06 -47.99 -11.11
C ASP A 674 21.68 -47.16 -9.86
N SER A 675 22.68 -46.73 -9.10
CA SER A 675 22.53 -45.82 -7.96
C SER A 675 22.16 -44.38 -8.36
N SER A 676 22.20 -44.04 -9.65
CA SER A 676 21.81 -42.72 -10.17
C SER A 676 20.31 -42.61 -10.47
N LYS A 677 19.59 -43.74 -10.56
CA LYS A 677 18.13 -43.74 -10.78
C LYS A 677 17.37 -43.23 -9.56
N ARG A 678 16.35 -42.41 -9.84
CA ARG A 678 15.48 -41.73 -8.88
C ARG A 678 14.01 -42.04 -9.15
N SER A 679 13.17 -41.85 -8.14
CA SER A 679 11.74 -42.07 -8.26
C SER A 679 11.03 -40.80 -8.72
N ILE A 680 9.96 -40.95 -9.49
CA ILE A 680 9.00 -39.87 -9.78
C ILE A 680 8.50 -39.14 -8.51
N ASP A 681 8.47 -39.81 -7.35
CA ASP A 681 8.10 -39.18 -6.09
C ASP A 681 9.12 -38.12 -5.63
N ASP A 682 10.39 -38.15 -6.07
CA ASP A 682 11.36 -37.06 -5.80
C ASP A 682 10.98 -35.75 -6.51
N LEU A 683 10.09 -35.81 -7.51
CA LEU A 683 9.59 -34.67 -8.31
C LEU A 683 8.18 -34.23 -7.91
N ARG A 684 7.46 -35.01 -7.09
CA ARG A 684 6.09 -34.72 -6.63
C ARG A 684 6.09 -33.83 -5.40
N ASN A 685 5.18 -32.86 -5.38
CA ASN A 685 4.91 -32.00 -4.23
C ASN A 685 6.22 -31.42 -3.65
N LEU A 686 7.01 -30.77 -4.51
CA LEU A 686 8.34 -30.24 -4.17
C LEU A 686 8.24 -29.17 -3.09
N PHE A 687 7.28 -28.27 -3.26
CA PHE A 687 6.95 -27.20 -2.33
C PHE A 687 5.52 -26.69 -2.60
N THR A 688 4.98 -25.94 -1.66
CA THR A 688 3.69 -25.23 -1.76
C THR A 688 3.95 -23.73 -1.75
N VAL A 689 3.62 -23.05 -2.84
CA VAL A 689 3.76 -21.60 -2.99
C VAL A 689 2.41 -20.90 -2.75
N ASN A 690 2.43 -19.76 -2.08
CA ASN A 690 1.31 -18.82 -2.00
C ASN A 690 1.77 -17.45 -2.53
N VAL A 691 1.01 -16.86 -3.45
CA VAL A 691 1.34 -15.59 -4.09
C VAL A 691 0.27 -14.55 -3.84
N ASP A 692 0.72 -13.34 -3.46
CA ASP A 692 -0.10 -12.17 -3.18
C ASP A 692 -1.33 -12.51 -2.31
N ASN A 693 -1.06 -13.23 -1.22
CA ASN A 693 -2.02 -13.73 -0.23
C ASN A 693 -3.27 -14.37 -0.87
N SER A 694 -3.09 -15.35 -1.74
CA SER A 694 -4.19 -16.22 -2.20
C SER A 694 -4.79 -16.96 -1.00
N ILE A 695 -6.08 -17.23 -1.03
CA ILE A 695 -6.75 -18.10 -0.06
C ILE A 695 -6.19 -19.52 -0.22
N ASP A 696 -6.20 -20.03 -1.46
CA ASP A 696 -5.70 -21.36 -1.79
C ASP A 696 -4.27 -21.33 -2.32
N SER A 697 -3.35 -22.00 -1.61
CA SER A 697 -1.96 -22.17 -2.04
C SER A 697 -1.84 -23.21 -3.17
N VAL A 698 -0.75 -23.15 -3.96
CA VAL A 698 -0.46 -24.11 -5.03
C VAL A 698 0.71 -25.01 -4.64
N THR A 699 0.48 -26.32 -4.62
CA THR A 699 1.57 -27.31 -4.54
C THR A 699 2.16 -27.54 -5.92
N VAL A 700 3.48 -27.37 -6.06
CA VAL A 700 4.22 -27.46 -7.32
C VAL A 700 4.99 -28.77 -7.38
N GLY A 701 4.95 -29.42 -8.54
CA GLY A 701 5.71 -30.62 -8.87
C GLY A 701 6.29 -30.54 -10.28
N LEU A 702 7.22 -31.42 -10.59
CA LEU A 702 7.84 -31.59 -11.91
C LEU A 702 7.70 -33.03 -12.42
N ASP A 703 6.77 -33.81 -11.87
CA ASP A 703 6.64 -35.25 -12.14
C ASP A 703 6.02 -35.57 -13.50
N HIS A 704 5.26 -34.64 -14.09
CA HIS A 704 4.78 -34.75 -15.47
C HIS A 704 5.93 -34.82 -16.49
N LEU A 705 7.08 -34.21 -16.19
CA LEU A 705 8.26 -34.25 -17.06
C LEU A 705 8.79 -35.68 -17.25
N VAL A 706 8.61 -36.58 -16.29
CA VAL A 706 9.01 -37.99 -16.44
C VAL A 706 8.26 -38.63 -17.60
N GLU A 707 6.97 -38.35 -17.74
CA GLU A 707 6.15 -38.86 -18.84
C GLU A 707 6.49 -38.15 -20.16
N THR A 708 6.50 -36.82 -20.18
CA THR A 708 6.68 -36.05 -21.43
C THR A 708 8.10 -36.19 -22.00
N MET A 709 9.13 -36.15 -21.16
CA MET A 709 10.52 -36.30 -21.60
C MET A 709 10.87 -37.77 -21.93
N SER A 710 10.11 -38.76 -21.44
CA SER A 710 10.27 -40.15 -21.89
C SER A 710 9.96 -40.31 -23.39
N LYS A 711 8.96 -39.58 -23.90
CA LYS A 711 8.47 -39.63 -25.29
C LYS A 711 9.40 -38.91 -26.29
N LEU A 712 10.40 -38.17 -25.82
CA LEU A 712 11.42 -37.58 -26.68
C LEU A 712 12.29 -38.66 -27.35
N PRO A 713 12.75 -38.45 -28.61
CA PRO A 713 13.67 -39.35 -29.30
C PRO A 713 14.89 -39.69 -28.45
N ALA A 714 15.45 -40.90 -28.61
CA ALA A 714 16.62 -41.33 -27.84
C ALA A 714 17.88 -40.46 -28.07
N SER A 715 17.93 -39.70 -29.17
CA SER A 715 18.97 -38.72 -29.49
C SER A 715 18.75 -37.33 -28.86
N ALA A 716 17.56 -37.07 -28.29
CA ALA A 716 17.24 -35.80 -27.65
C ALA A 716 17.77 -35.78 -26.21
N ASN A 717 18.36 -34.66 -25.82
CA ASN A 717 18.91 -34.49 -24.47
C ASN A 717 17.76 -34.36 -23.44
N LYS A 718 17.76 -35.23 -22.43
CA LYS A 718 16.77 -35.27 -21.35
C LYS A 718 17.20 -34.50 -20.09
N LYS A 719 18.27 -33.73 -20.19
CA LYS A 719 18.76 -32.82 -19.14
C LYS A 719 18.13 -31.43 -19.28
N LEU A 720 17.71 -30.85 -18.17
CA LEU A 720 17.25 -29.46 -18.09
C LEU A 720 18.21 -28.63 -17.24
N SER A 721 18.70 -27.53 -17.83
CA SER A 721 19.55 -26.54 -17.16
C SER A 721 18.78 -25.79 -16.07
N GLY A 722 19.47 -25.09 -15.16
CA GLY A 722 18.82 -24.30 -14.11
C GLY A 722 17.84 -23.25 -14.66
N THR A 723 18.20 -22.63 -15.78
CA THR A 723 17.34 -21.69 -16.51
C THR A 723 16.10 -22.35 -17.11
N GLN A 724 16.22 -23.58 -17.64
CA GLN A 724 15.07 -24.32 -18.17
C GLN A 724 14.13 -24.80 -17.06
N ILE A 725 14.68 -25.24 -15.92
CA ILE A 725 13.89 -25.57 -14.72
C ILE A 725 13.14 -24.33 -14.20
N ALA A 726 13.79 -23.17 -14.17
CA ALA A 726 13.14 -21.93 -13.72
C ALA A 726 11.99 -21.50 -14.66
N ALA A 727 12.16 -21.66 -15.97
CA ALA A 727 11.09 -21.44 -16.95
C ALA A 727 9.93 -22.44 -16.76
N GLU A 728 10.23 -23.72 -16.55
CA GLU A 728 9.20 -24.75 -16.30
C GLU A 728 8.42 -24.49 -15.01
N LEU A 729 9.09 -24.16 -13.91
CA LEU A 729 8.45 -23.79 -12.64
C LEU A 729 7.57 -22.55 -12.81
N THR A 730 8.01 -21.57 -13.61
CA THR A 730 7.21 -20.40 -13.97
C THR A 730 5.93 -20.81 -14.69
N ASN A 731 6.01 -21.68 -15.70
CA ASN A 731 4.86 -22.10 -16.50
C ASN A 731 3.87 -22.96 -15.69
N VAL A 732 4.37 -23.91 -14.88
CA VAL A 732 3.56 -24.72 -13.97
C VAL A 732 2.82 -23.83 -12.95
N MET A 733 3.50 -22.85 -12.35
CA MET A 733 2.88 -21.90 -11.43
C MET A 733 1.85 -21.00 -12.13
N ALA A 734 2.22 -20.36 -13.25
CA ALA A 734 1.36 -19.46 -14.01
C ALA A 734 0.07 -20.13 -14.49
N ARG A 735 0.12 -21.45 -14.74
CA ARG A 735 -1.04 -22.26 -15.09
C ARG A 735 -1.88 -22.69 -13.91
N ALA A 736 -1.26 -23.08 -12.79
CA ALA A 736 -1.97 -23.48 -11.57
C ALA A 736 -2.70 -22.30 -10.89
N TYR A 737 -2.21 -21.08 -11.07
CA TYR A 737 -2.84 -19.83 -10.63
C TYR A 737 -3.63 -19.09 -11.72
N GLY A 738 -3.60 -19.56 -12.97
CA GLY A 738 -4.28 -18.92 -14.09
C GLY A 738 -5.79 -19.09 -14.09
N ASP A 739 -6.43 -18.53 -15.10
CA ASP A 739 -7.88 -18.59 -15.36
C ASP A 739 -8.25 -19.51 -16.53
N GLU A 740 -7.35 -20.41 -16.90
CA GLU A 740 -7.59 -21.48 -17.87
C GLU A 740 -8.93 -22.18 -17.57
N LYS A 741 -9.78 -22.33 -18.60
CA LYS A 741 -11.04 -23.07 -18.50
C LYS A 741 -10.85 -24.52 -18.98
N PRO A 742 -11.39 -25.52 -18.28
CA PRO A 742 -11.36 -26.91 -18.74
C PRO A 742 -12.10 -27.12 -20.06
N PHE A 743 -11.69 -28.14 -20.81
CA PHE A 743 -12.59 -28.86 -21.70
C PHE A 743 -13.62 -29.59 -20.85
N ASN A 744 -14.85 -29.09 -20.85
CA ASN A 744 -15.97 -29.73 -20.18
C ASN A 744 -16.55 -30.80 -21.10
N PHE A 745 -16.30 -32.07 -20.75
CA PHE A 745 -16.97 -33.22 -21.36
C PHE A 745 -18.13 -33.73 -20.50
N SER A 746 -18.20 -33.32 -19.23
CA SER A 746 -19.18 -33.79 -18.25
C SER A 746 -20.61 -33.31 -18.48
N THR A 747 -20.81 -32.18 -19.18
CA THR A 747 -22.15 -31.60 -19.48
C THR A 747 -22.49 -31.56 -20.96
N ILE A 748 -21.62 -32.04 -21.85
CA ILE A 748 -21.81 -31.94 -23.31
C ILE A 748 -22.55 -33.17 -23.91
N GLY A 749 -22.78 -34.23 -23.13
CA GLY A 749 -23.52 -35.42 -23.54
C GLY A 749 -22.58 -36.60 -23.78
N ALA A 750 -22.56 -37.13 -24.99
CA ALA A 750 -21.63 -38.20 -25.39
C ALA A 750 -20.57 -37.66 -26.37
N PRO A 751 -19.49 -37.00 -25.89
CA PRO A 751 -18.40 -36.52 -26.71
C PRO A 751 -17.55 -37.70 -27.23
N THR A 752 -18.04 -38.30 -28.30
CA THR A 752 -17.44 -39.45 -28.99
C THR A 752 -17.03 -39.09 -30.41
N PHE A 753 -15.90 -39.63 -30.83
CA PHE A 753 -15.42 -39.57 -32.21
C PHE A 753 -14.67 -40.87 -32.54
N ALA A 754 -14.43 -41.10 -33.83
CA ALA A 754 -13.91 -42.35 -34.34
C ALA A 754 -12.64 -42.13 -35.17
N LEU A 755 -11.68 -43.04 -35.02
CA LEU A 755 -10.42 -43.08 -35.76
C LEU A 755 -10.40 -44.28 -36.71
N THR A 756 -10.03 -44.07 -37.97
CA THR A 756 -9.78 -45.14 -38.94
C THR A 756 -8.39 -44.98 -39.54
N LEU A 757 -7.50 -45.96 -39.29
CA LEU A 757 -6.16 -45.98 -39.86
C LEU A 757 -6.09 -46.88 -41.10
N THR A 758 -5.59 -46.35 -42.21
CA THR A 758 -5.26 -47.09 -43.43
C THR A 758 -3.74 -47.26 -43.51
N ARG A 759 -3.27 -48.50 -43.47
CA ARG A 759 -1.83 -48.83 -43.51
C ARG A 759 -1.25 -48.55 -44.90
N ALA A 760 0.09 -48.47 -44.99
CA ALA A 760 0.79 -48.25 -46.26
C ALA A 760 0.53 -49.34 -47.33
N ASP A 761 0.13 -50.55 -46.91
CA ASP A 761 -0.32 -51.66 -47.77
C ASP A 761 -1.77 -51.52 -48.29
N LYS A 762 -2.45 -50.40 -47.95
CA LYS A 762 -3.86 -50.08 -48.24
C LYS A 762 -4.91 -50.86 -47.46
N SER A 763 -4.52 -51.70 -46.49
CA SER A 763 -5.49 -52.30 -45.56
C SER A 763 -5.99 -51.28 -44.53
N THR A 764 -7.28 -51.32 -44.24
CA THR A 764 -7.94 -50.47 -43.22
C THR A 764 -8.08 -51.26 -41.92
N LEU A 765 -7.62 -50.69 -40.81
CA LEU A 765 -7.89 -51.25 -39.47
C LEU A 765 -9.38 -51.06 -39.11
N PRO A 766 -9.92 -51.89 -38.20
CA PRO A 766 -11.22 -51.64 -37.58
C PRO A 766 -11.27 -50.24 -36.96
N THR A 767 -12.43 -49.59 -37.04
CA THR A 767 -12.64 -48.26 -36.47
C THR A 767 -12.47 -48.28 -34.96
N LEU A 768 -11.59 -47.43 -34.43
CA LEU A 768 -11.39 -47.23 -33.00
C LEU A 768 -12.31 -46.10 -32.51
N PRO A 769 -13.32 -46.37 -31.67
CA PRO A 769 -14.07 -45.33 -30.99
C PRO A 769 -13.24 -44.72 -29.85
N ILE A 770 -13.26 -43.40 -29.74
CA ILE A 770 -12.76 -42.63 -28.60
C ILE A 770 -13.97 -42.08 -27.86
N ASP A 771 -14.00 -42.27 -26.54
CA ASP A 771 -15.10 -41.83 -25.68
C ASP A 771 -14.56 -40.99 -24.51
N LEU A 772 -14.96 -39.70 -24.50
CA LEU A 772 -14.61 -38.76 -23.44
C LEU A 772 -15.77 -38.52 -22.46
N SER A 773 -16.91 -39.22 -22.56
CA SER A 773 -18.06 -39.03 -21.67
C SER A 773 -17.79 -39.43 -20.21
N ALA A 774 -16.98 -40.48 -20.00
CA ALA A 774 -16.50 -40.89 -18.68
C ALA A 774 -15.38 -39.97 -18.13
N SER A 775 -14.84 -39.09 -18.98
CA SER A 775 -13.77 -38.17 -18.63
C SER A 775 -14.35 -36.88 -18.06
N LYS A 776 -13.90 -36.53 -16.85
CA LYS A 776 -14.26 -35.26 -16.20
C LYS A 776 -13.61 -34.08 -16.93
N ASP A 777 -14.06 -32.89 -16.59
CA ASP A 777 -13.46 -31.60 -16.98
C ASP A 777 -11.92 -31.63 -16.88
N MET A 778 -11.24 -31.33 -17.99
CA MET A 778 -9.82 -31.63 -18.18
C MET A 778 -9.07 -30.56 -18.97
N ARG A 779 -7.74 -30.50 -18.82
CA ARG A 779 -6.86 -29.64 -19.62
C ARG A 779 -6.59 -30.23 -21.01
N SER A 780 -5.99 -29.42 -21.89
CA SER A 780 -5.57 -29.85 -23.24
C SER A 780 -4.66 -31.10 -23.22
N GLU A 781 -3.70 -31.18 -22.31
CA GLU A 781 -2.76 -32.30 -22.22
C GLU A 781 -3.34 -33.48 -21.44
N ASP A 782 -4.28 -33.24 -20.52
CA ASP A 782 -5.05 -34.31 -19.87
C ASP A 782 -5.95 -35.00 -20.90
N MET A 783 -6.58 -34.21 -21.80
CA MET A 783 -7.31 -34.71 -22.96
C MET A 783 -6.39 -35.47 -23.92
N VAL A 784 -5.25 -34.90 -24.31
CA VAL A 784 -4.27 -35.60 -25.17
C VAL A 784 -3.82 -36.91 -24.52
N ARG A 785 -3.56 -36.93 -23.21
CA ARG A 785 -3.16 -38.14 -22.48
C ARG A 785 -4.27 -39.18 -22.42
N GLU A 786 -5.51 -38.79 -22.18
CA GLU A 786 -6.64 -39.75 -22.14
C GLU A 786 -6.94 -40.32 -23.53
N VAL A 787 -6.93 -39.50 -24.58
CA VAL A 787 -7.09 -39.98 -25.97
C VAL A 787 -5.92 -40.89 -26.38
N GLN A 788 -4.67 -40.50 -26.07
CA GLN A 788 -3.49 -41.34 -26.33
C GLN A 788 -3.54 -42.67 -25.54
N LYS A 789 -4.02 -42.65 -24.29
CA LYS A 789 -4.24 -43.83 -23.45
C LYS A 789 -5.28 -44.78 -24.06
N GLN A 790 -6.37 -44.27 -24.63
CA GLN A 790 -7.36 -45.10 -25.33
C GLN A 790 -6.76 -45.71 -26.62
N ILE A 791 -5.93 -44.96 -27.35
CA ILE A 791 -5.17 -45.44 -28.53
C ILE A 791 -4.16 -46.54 -28.16
N ASP A 792 -3.37 -46.34 -27.09
CA ASP A 792 -2.34 -47.29 -26.66
C ASP A 792 -2.88 -48.52 -25.91
N ALA A 793 -4.14 -48.48 -25.48
CA ALA A 793 -4.87 -49.63 -24.91
C ALA A 793 -5.36 -50.62 -25.99
N ASP A 794 -5.41 -50.19 -27.26
CA ASP A 794 -5.69 -51.03 -28.42
C ASP A 794 -4.38 -51.58 -29.04
N PRO A 795 -4.17 -52.91 -29.11
CA PRO A 795 -2.93 -53.49 -29.62
C PRO A 795 -2.63 -53.21 -31.10
N GLN A 796 -3.60 -52.80 -31.91
CA GLN A 796 -3.44 -52.50 -33.34
C GLN A 796 -3.08 -51.03 -33.57
N TYR A 797 -3.59 -50.12 -32.72
CA TYR A 797 -3.33 -48.68 -32.82
C TYR A 797 -2.11 -48.22 -32.00
N LYS A 798 -1.75 -48.93 -30.92
CA LYS A 798 -0.60 -48.63 -30.06
C LYS A 798 0.69 -48.32 -30.84
N GLY A 799 1.27 -47.15 -30.60
CA GLY A 799 2.49 -46.68 -31.26
C GLY A 799 2.37 -46.35 -32.76
N ASN A 800 1.20 -46.50 -33.39
CA ASN A 800 0.95 -46.17 -34.80
C ASN A 800 0.35 -44.76 -35.00
N VAL A 801 -0.21 -44.17 -33.94
CA VAL A 801 -0.80 -42.82 -33.92
C VAL A 801 -0.31 -42.08 -32.67
N ALA A 802 0.15 -40.84 -32.86
CA ALA A 802 0.46 -39.90 -31.80
C ALA A 802 -0.59 -38.79 -31.76
N VAL A 803 -0.98 -38.37 -30.57
CA VAL A 803 -1.94 -37.28 -30.33
C VAL A 803 -1.21 -36.05 -29.77
N SER A 804 -1.59 -34.87 -30.24
CA SER A 804 -1.18 -33.59 -29.69
C SER A 804 -2.33 -32.58 -29.75
N TYR A 805 -2.19 -31.42 -29.11
CA TYR A 805 -3.18 -30.35 -29.21
C TYR A 805 -2.47 -29.04 -29.55
N ASP A 806 -2.86 -28.43 -30.66
CA ASP A 806 -2.40 -27.12 -31.09
C ASP A 806 -3.26 -26.04 -30.42
N THR A 807 -2.64 -25.31 -29.51
CA THR A 807 -3.23 -24.23 -28.71
C THR A 807 -3.36 -22.92 -29.46
N ALA A 808 -2.60 -22.70 -30.52
CA ALA A 808 -2.64 -21.49 -31.35
C ALA A 808 -3.71 -21.57 -32.44
N MET A 809 -4.05 -22.79 -32.88
CA MET A 809 -5.16 -23.08 -33.81
C MET A 809 -6.43 -23.64 -33.13
N GLN A 810 -6.35 -24.01 -31.85
CA GLN A 810 -7.40 -24.69 -31.06
C GLN A 810 -7.87 -26.01 -31.69
N LYS A 811 -6.93 -26.92 -31.95
CA LYS A 811 -7.16 -28.21 -32.63
C LYS A 811 -6.48 -29.38 -31.94
N LEU A 812 -7.22 -30.47 -31.73
CA LEU A 812 -6.66 -31.78 -31.38
C LEU A 812 -6.10 -32.44 -32.66
N ILE A 813 -4.78 -32.61 -32.74
CA ILE A 813 -4.06 -33.11 -33.91
C ILE A 813 -3.68 -34.58 -33.71
N PHE A 814 -3.91 -35.38 -34.75
CA PHE A 814 -3.54 -36.78 -34.82
C PHE A 814 -2.50 -37.00 -35.93
N THR A 815 -1.33 -37.51 -35.54
CA THR A 815 -0.17 -37.73 -36.41
C THR A 815 0.10 -39.23 -36.54
N PRO A 816 0.04 -39.81 -37.76
CA PRO A 816 0.51 -41.18 -38.00
C PRO A 816 2.03 -41.27 -37.80
N THR A 817 2.52 -42.30 -37.10
CA THR A 817 3.97 -42.47 -36.85
C THR A 817 4.74 -43.10 -38.03
N ASN A 818 4.02 -43.50 -39.06
CA ASN A 818 4.50 -44.15 -40.29
C ASN A 818 3.71 -43.57 -41.50
N ASN A 819 4.03 -43.98 -42.74
CA ASN A 819 3.30 -43.61 -43.97
C ASN A 819 1.85 -44.16 -44.08
N SER A 820 1.15 -44.31 -42.96
CA SER A 820 -0.27 -44.68 -42.89
C SER A 820 -1.14 -43.43 -42.99
N LYS A 821 -2.33 -43.54 -43.60
CA LYS A 821 -3.32 -42.46 -43.65
C LYS A 821 -4.31 -42.60 -42.50
N LEU A 822 -4.68 -41.49 -41.87
CA LEU A 822 -5.66 -41.47 -40.80
C LEU A 822 -6.91 -40.70 -41.24
N LYS A 823 -8.09 -41.15 -40.79
CA LYS A 823 -9.35 -40.42 -40.88
C LYS A 823 -9.94 -40.28 -39.47
N VAL A 824 -10.43 -39.08 -39.16
CA VAL A 824 -11.28 -38.81 -37.99
C VAL A 824 -12.72 -38.66 -38.48
N SER A 825 -13.71 -39.16 -37.74
CA SER A 825 -15.13 -38.88 -37.98
C SER A 825 -15.90 -38.69 -36.68
N SER A 826 -16.96 -37.89 -36.69
CA SER A 826 -17.87 -37.70 -35.56
C SER A 826 -19.29 -37.58 -36.07
N ASP A 827 -20.19 -38.31 -35.43
CA ASP A 827 -21.62 -38.37 -35.76
C ASP A 827 -22.44 -37.38 -34.91
N GLN A 828 -21.76 -36.49 -34.16
CA GLN A 828 -22.32 -35.74 -33.03
C GLN A 828 -22.24 -34.22 -33.22
N ALA A 829 -23.40 -33.57 -33.27
CA ALA A 829 -23.52 -32.11 -33.17
C ALA A 829 -23.07 -31.56 -31.79
N ALA A 830 -22.96 -32.41 -30.77
CA ALA A 830 -22.61 -32.03 -29.39
C ALA A 830 -21.26 -31.30 -29.27
N MET A 831 -20.28 -31.63 -30.12
CA MET A 831 -18.96 -30.97 -30.15
C MET A 831 -18.90 -29.81 -31.17
N ASN A 832 -20.04 -29.37 -31.74
CA ASN A 832 -20.12 -28.42 -32.87
C ASN A 832 -19.27 -28.84 -34.09
N LEU A 833 -19.12 -30.14 -34.30
CA LEU A 833 -18.45 -30.72 -35.47
C LEU A 833 -19.48 -30.88 -36.60
N ALA A 834 -19.13 -30.44 -37.81
CA ALA A 834 -19.97 -30.65 -38.98
C ALA A 834 -19.87 -32.12 -39.45
N ASP A 835 -21.01 -32.78 -39.64
CA ASP A 835 -21.10 -34.12 -40.22
C ASP A 835 -21.30 -34.04 -41.75
N PRO A 836 -20.48 -34.73 -42.58
CA PRO A 836 -19.30 -35.51 -42.23
C PRO A 836 -18.01 -34.68 -42.25
N LEU A 837 -17.27 -34.68 -41.14
CA LEU A 837 -15.93 -34.08 -41.07
C LEU A 837 -14.90 -34.97 -41.80
N VAL A 838 -14.91 -34.97 -43.13
CA VAL A 838 -13.91 -35.68 -43.94
C VAL A 838 -12.68 -34.80 -44.14
N GLN A 839 -11.78 -34.80 -43.15
CA GLN A 839 -10.40 -34.33 -43.31
C GLN A 839 -9.43 -35.54 -43.31
N GLY A 840 -8.33 -35.45 -44.08
CA GLY A 840 -7.27 -36.47 -44.07
C GLY A 840 -7.16 -37.41 -45.28
N VAL A 841 -7.65 -37.04 -46.48
CA VAL A 841 -7.48 -37.94 -47.66
C VAL A 841 -6.02 -37.98 -48.15
N ASN A 842 -5.21 -36.94 -47.92
CA ASN A 842 -3.80 -36.87 -48.38
C ASN A 842 -2.82 -36.12 -47.46
N ASP A 843 -3.23 -35.56 -46.33
CA ASP A 843 -2.36 -34.76 -45.46
C ASP A 843 -1.58 -35.62 -44.45
N GLY A 844 -0.44 -35.11 -43.98
CA GLY A 844 0.43 -35.81 -43.01
C GLY A 844 -0.13 -35.88 -41.58
N ASP A 845 -1.06 -34.98 -41.25
CA ASP A 845 -1.71 -34.85 -39.95
C ASP A 845 -3.21 -34.57 -40.14
N VAL A 846 -4.05 -34.94 -39.17
CA VAL A 846 -5.49 -34.62 -39.17
C VAL A 846 -5.86 -33.84 -37.90
N GLY A 847 -6.46 -32.66 -38.06
CA GLY A 847 -6.81 -31.76 -36.96
C GLY A 847 -8.32 -31.64 -36.72
N LEU A 848 -8.74 -31.92 -35.48
CA LEU A 848 -10.11 -31.76 -35.00
C LEU A 848 -10.25 -30.43 -34.24
N THR A 849 -11.00 -29.47 -34.78
CA THR A 849 -11.26 -28.19 -34.08
C THR A 849 -12.04 -28.45 -32.80
N LEU A 850 -11.48 -28.05 -31.66
CA LEU A 850 -12.06 -28.27 -30.36
C LEU A 850 -11.56 -27.19 -29.40
N SER A 851 -12.43 -26.26 -29.01
CA SER A 851 -12.12 -25.19 -28.05
C SER A 851 -12.74 -25.49 -26.68
N PRO A 852 -12.13 -25.06 -25.55
CA PRO A 852 -12.75 -25.15 -24.23
C PRO A 852 -14.13 -24.48 -24.21
N SER A 853 -15.14 -25.18 -23.70
CA SER A 853 -16.53 -24.72 -23.75
C SER A 853 -16.72 -23.46 -22.92
N VAL A 854 -17.46 -22.48 -23.45
CA VAL A 854 -17.50 -21.12 -22.91
C VAL A 854 -18.12 -21.03 -21.50
N SER A 855 -18.95 -22.00 -21.09
CA SER A 855 -19.81 -21.93 -19.91
C SER A 855 -19.44 -22.92 -18.78
N THR A 856 -18.21 -22.86 -18.30
CA THR A 856 -17.81 -23.42 -16.99
C THR A 856 -17.12 -22.40 -16.10
N SER A 857 -17.04 -22.69 -14.81
CA SER A 857 -16.12 -21.99 -13.91
C SER A 857 -14.67 -22.25 -14.31
N PRO A 858 -13.76 -21.26 -14.18
CA PRO A 858 -12.32 -21.49 -14.33
C PRO A 858 -11.80 -22.52 -13.33
N PHE A 859 -10.68 -23.19 -13.64
CA PHE A 859 -10.06 -24.18 -12.74
C PHE A 859 -9.76 -23.65 -11.33
N ARG A 860 -9.53 -22.35 -11.21
CA ARG A 860 -9.32 -21.63 -9.96
C ARG A 860 -10.29 -20.45 -9.86
N ALA A 861 -10.91 -20.26 -8.71
CA ALA A 861 -11.85 -19.18 -8.45
C ALA A 861 -11.22 -17.79 -8.68
N MET A 862 -12.00 -16.83 -9.19
CA MET A 862 -11.48 -15.52 -9.63
C MET A 862 -10.67 -14.76 -8.57
N ASN A 863 -11.04 -14.88 -7.29
CA ASN A 863 -10.36 -14.21 -6.18
C ASN A 863 -8.96 -14.79 -5.88
N ASP A 864 -8.71 -16.04 -6.30
CA ASP A 864 -7.46 -16.77 -6.09
C ASP A 864 -6.55 -16.78 -7.31
N GLN A 865 -7.02 -16.27 -8.45
CA GLN A 865 -6.19 -16.19 -9.65
C GLN A 865 -5.02 -15.22 -9.46
N ARG A 866 -3.83 -15.57 -9.98
CA ARG A 866 -2.60 -14.77 -9.90
C ARG A 866 -1.83 -14.87 -11.21
N TYR A 867 -1.25 -13.77 -11.65
CA TYR A 867 -0.65 -13.65 -12.99
C TYR A 867 0.71 -12.95 -12.93
N GLY A 868 1.63 -13.31 -13.82
CA GLY A 868 2.91 -12.62 -13.99
C GLY A 868 4.01 -13.03 -13.01
N MET A 869 3.77 -14.05 -12.19
CA MET A 869 4.80 -14.67 -11.35
C MET A 869 5.97 -15.14 -12.20
N LYS A 870 7.16 -15.15 -11.61
CA LYS A 870 8.38 -15.58 -12.32
C LYS A 870 9.29 -16.37 -11.39
N VAL A 871 9.94 -17.38 -11.94
CA VAL A 871 11.09 -18.04 -11.32
C VAL A 871 12.29 -17.82 -12.23
N GLU A 872 13.39 -17.35 -11.67
CA GLU A 872 14.67 -17.14 -12.37
C GLU A 872 15.74 -18.00 -11.72
N TYR A 873 16.76 -18.42 -12.47
CA TYR A 873 17.95 -19.07 -11.91
C TYR A 873 19.15 -18.13 -12.04
N ASP A 874 19.64 -17.63 -10.91
CA ASP A 874 20.85 -16.83 -10.84
C ASP A 874 22.06 -17.77 -10.87
N SER A 875 22.64 -17.95 -12.05
CA SER A 875 23.82 -18.81 -12.26
C SER A 875 25.11 -18.34 -11.56
N VAL A 876 25.17 -17.07 -11.11
CA VAL A 876 26.33 -16.53 -10.38
C VAL A 876 26.20 -16.82 -8.88
N LYS A 877 25.00 -16.66 -8.33
CA LYS A 877 24.69 -17.03 -6.93
C LYS A 877 24.35 -18.51 -6.75
N GLN A 878 24.14 -19.23 -7.85
CA GLN A 878 23.66 -20.62 -7.89
C GLN A 878 22.38 -20.77 -7.07
N SER A 879 21.35 -19.97 -7.38
CA SER A 879 20.11 -19.93 -6.57
C SER A 879 18.88 -19.65 -7.44
N PHE A 880 17.76 -20.31 -7.12
CA PHE A 880 16.45 -19.98 -7.71
C PHE A 880 15.83 -18.76 -7.02
N VAL A 881 15.29 -17.83 -7.81
CA VAL A 881 14.68 -16.58 -7.37
C VAL A 881 13.23 -16.56 -7.81
N PHE A 882 12.32 -16.75 -6.86
CA PHE A 882 10.88 -16.70 -7.05
C PHE A 882 10.37 -15.27 -6.87
N GLN A 883 9.49 -14.81 -7.75
CA GLN A 883 8.97 -13.44 -7.80
C GLN A 883 7.44 -13.46 -7.91
N SER A 884 6.76 -12.64 -7.10
CA SER A 884 5.33 -12.34 -7.27
C SER A 884 5.09 -11.64 -8.61
N GLY A 885 3.88 -11.79 -9.14
CA GLY A 885 3.51 -11.14 -10.40
C GLY A 885 3.00 -9.70 -10.26
N THR A 886 2.66 -9.28 -9.04
CA THR A 886 2.45 -7.86 -8.71
C THR A 886 3.72 -7.25 -8.11
N THR A 887 3.88 -5.93 -8.28
CA THR A 887 4.92 -5.14 -7.61
C THR A 887 4.35 -4.34 -6.45
N GLY A 888 5.24 -3.74 -5.67
CA GLY A 888 4.88 -2.79 -4.62
C GLY A 888 4.63 -3.47 -3.29
N ASP A 889 4.32 -2.67 -2.28
CA ASP A 889 4.20 -3.12 -0.89
C ASP A 889 3.08 -4.16 -0.68
N THR A 890 2.03 -4.13 -1.50
CA THR A 890 0.91 -5.10 -1.46
C THR A 890 1.31 -6.50 -1.90
N SER A 891 2.41 -6.64 -2.64
CA SER A 891 2.88 -7.94 -3.12
C SER A 891 3.34 -8.83 -1.97
N GLY A 892 3.10 -10.13 -2.07
CA GLY A 892 3.46 -11.13 -1.09
C GLY A 892 3.86 -12.44 -1.77
N LEU A 893 4.75 -13.20 -1.15
CA LEU A 893 5.19 -14.49 -1.66
C LEU A 893 5.66 -15.36 -0.50
N SER A 894 5.12 -16.56 -0.36
CA SER A 894 5.65 -17.56 0.55
C SER A 894 5.86 -18.89 -0.17
N VAL A 895 6.96 -19.56 0.16
CA VAL A 895 7.21 -20.94 -0.26
C VAL A 895 7.35 -21.79 0.99
N THR A 896 6.39 -22.69 1.17
CA THR A 896 6.20 -23.55 2.35
C THR A 896 6.09 -25.00 1.90
N GLY A 897 5.87 -25.96 2.80
CA GLY A 897 5.69 -27.37 2.43
C GLY A 897 6.86 -27.98 1.65
N ILE A 898 8.06 -27.41 1.79
CA ILE A 898 9.27 -27.81 1.05
C ILE A 898 9.61 -29.24 1.47
N ARG A 899 9.50 -30.18 0.53
CA ARG A 899 9.54 -31.61 0.84
C ARG A 899 10.98 -32.11 1.05
N PRO A 900 11.35 -32.59 2.24
CA PRO A 900 12.70 -33.07 2.51
C PRO A 900 13.07 -34.29 1.66
N GLY A 901 14.34 -34.38 1.25
CA GLY A 901 14.85 -35.48 0.43
C GLY A 901 14.29 -35.54 -0.99
N SER A 902 13.53 -34.53 -1.44
CA SER A 902 13.06 -34.36 -2.82
C SER A 902 14.06 -33.52 -3.64
N LEU A 903 13.74 -33.24 -4.90
CA LEU A 903 14.51 -32.31 -5.73
C LEU A 903 14.58 -30.89 -5.13
N ALA A 904 13.58 -30.49 -4.33
CA ALA A 904 13.53 -29.15 -3.74
C ALA A 904 14.73 -28.89 -2.80
N THR A 905 15.06 -29.86 -1.96
CA THR A 905 16.12 -29.75 -0.94
C THR A 905 17.50 -30.21 -1.42
N GLN A 906 17.64 -30.65 -2.66
CA GLN A 906 18.93 -31.08 -3.20
C GLN A 906 19.78 -29.85 -3.57
N ILE A 907 21.02 -29.80 -3.04
CA ILE A 907 21.99 -28.74 -3.30
C ILE A 907 22.62 -28.95 -4.68
N SER A 908 23.27 -30.08 -4.92
CA SER A 908 23.77 -30.43 -6.26
C SER A 908 22.62 -30.91 -7.14
N LYS A 909 22.43 -30.29 -8.31
CA LYS A 909 21.41 -30.62 -9.32
C LYS A 909 19.97 -30.66 -8.77
N GLY A 910 19.65 -29.76 -7.85
CA GLY A 910 18.30 -29.56 -7.30
C GLY A 910 17.98 -28.09 -7.07
N LEU A 911 16.92 -27.77 -6.34
CA LEU A 911 16.46 -26.39 -6.16
C LEU A 911 17.13 -25.64 -4.98
N GLY A 912 17.99 -26.32 -4.21
CA GLY A 912 18.76 -25.69 -3.13
C GLY A 912 17.93 -25.14 -1.97
N MET A 913 16.67 -25.55 -1.81
CA MET A 913 15.74 -25.02 -0.79
C MET A 913 16.03 -25.60 0.61
N THR A 914 17.24 -25.37 1.10
CA THR A 914 17.74 -25.80 2.40
C THR A 914 17.95 -24.59 3.32
N GLY A 915 17.31 -24.57 4.49
CA GLY A 915 17.43 -23.47 5.46
C GLY A 915 16.20 -23.35 6.34
N ASP A 916 16.13 -22.24 7.08
CA ASP A 916 14.95 -21.86 7.86
C ASP A 916 13.76 -21.57 6.91
N PRO A 917 12.60 -22.26 7.05
CA PRO A 917 11.40 -21.98 6.28
C PRO A 917 10.93 -20.52 6.33
N ALA A 918 11.22 -19.79 7.42
CA ALA A 918 10.87 -18.37 7.54
C ALA A 918 11.60 -17.48 6.52
N ALA A 919 12.78 -17.89 6.05
CA ALA A 919 13.53 -17.16 5.01
C ALA A 919 12.83 -17.19 3.64
N TYR A 920 11.89 -18.11 3.44
CA TYR A 920 11.11 -18.25 2.21
C TYR A 920 9.75 -17.56 2.26
N ILE A 921 9.55 -16.63 3.20
CA ILE A 921 8.29 -15.89 3.39
C ILE A 921 8.54 -14.38 3.30
N VAL A 922 7.87 -13.73 2.34
CA VAL A 922 7.84 -12.27 2.16
C VAL A 922 6.40 -11.80 2.27
N THR A 923 6.06 -11.18 3.40
CA THR A 923 4.72 -10.62 3.64
C THR A 923 4.56 -9.25 2.98
N PRO A 924 3.32 -8.84 2.62
CA PRO A 924 3.00 -7.46 2.25
C PRO A 924 3.41 -6.46 3.34
N SER A 925 3.88 -5.27 2.93
CA SER A 925 4.27 -4.20 3.84
C SER A 925 3.12 -3.20 4.04
N THR A 926 2.55 -3.15 5.23
CA THR A 926 1.49 -2.16 5.54
C THR A 926 2.10 -0.82 5.94
N VAL A 927 3.11 -0.83 6.83
CA VAL A 927 3.71 0.37 7.43
C VAL A 927 4.72 1.03 6.50
N ASP A 928 5.85 0.38 6.21
CA ASP A 928 6.97 1.00 5.50
C ASP A 928 6.89 0.83 3.99
N ALA A 929 7.36 1.84 3.25
CA ALA A 929 7.58 1.73 1.81
C ALA A 929 8.89 0.97 1.53
N LEU A 930 8.75 -0.30 1.13
CA LEU A 930 9.88 -1.22 0.92
C LEU A 930 9.99 -1.65 -0.54
N ARG A 931 8.85 -1.97 -1.17
CA ARG A 931 8.75 -2.44 -2.55
C ARG A 931 8.07 -1.41 -3.47
N GLY A 932 7.35 -0.45 -2.92
CA GLY A 932 6.79 0.69 -3.67
C GLY A 932 5.32 0.54 -4.02
N VAL A 933 4.93 1.03 -5.20
CA VAL A 933 3.54 1.04 -5.67
C VAL A 933 3.27 -0.12 -6.62
N THR A 934 2.02 -0.56 -6.74
CA THR A 934 1.61 -1.55 -7.74
C THR A 934 1.85 -1.01 -9.15
N SER A 935 2.38 -1.86 -10.03
CA SER A 935 2.62 -1.52 -11.44
C SER A 935 1.32 -1.52 -12.25
N LYS A 936 1.35 -1.01 -13.48
CA LYS A 936 0.16 -0.92 -14.35
C LYS A 936 0.21 -1.99 -15.45
N PRO A 937 -0.90 -2.71 -15.71
CA PRO A 937 -1.01 -3.65 -16.82
C PRO A 937 -1.01 -2.94 -18.18
N ALA A 938 -0.80 -3.69 -19.25
CA ALA A 938 -1.03 -3.21 -20.60
C ALA A 938 -2.54 -3.16 -20.86
N VAL A 939 -3.06 -2.02 -21.33
CA VAL A 939 -4.47 -1.83 -21.65
C VAL A 939 -4.60 -1.40 -23.11
N LEU A 940 -5.32 -2.21 -23.90
CA LEU A 940 -5.68 -1.92 -25.28
C LEU A 940 -7.17 -1.60 -25.36
N THR A 941 -7.49 -0.34 -25.66
CA THR A 941 -8.85 0.11 -25.98
C THR A 941 -9.05 0.03 -27.49
N ALA A 942 -10.14 -0.60 -27.92
CA ALA A 942 -10.55 -0.72 -29.31
C ALA A 942 -11.15 0.59 -29.87
N ASN A 943 -11.40 0.62 -31.17
CA ASN A 943 -12.27 1.62 -31.79
C ASN A 943 -13.74 1.39 -31.37
N PRO A 944 -14.65 2.38 -31.56
CA PRO A 944 -16.07 2.20 -31.27
C PRO A 944 -16.71 1.02 -32.04
N LEU A 945 -17.50 0.22 -31.34
CA LEU A 945 -18.22 -0.93 -31.89
C LEU A 945 -19.25 -0.50 -32.95
N ALA A 946 -19.28 -1.21 -34.09
CA ALA A 946 -20.26 -0.99 -35.15
C ALA A 946 -21.54 -1.83 -34.97
N VAL A 947 -21.58 -2.71 -33.96
CA VAL A 947 -22.74 -3.53 -33.59
C VAL A 947 -23.59 -2.83 -32.53
N ASN A 948 -24.90 -3.08 -32.54
CA ASN A 948 -25.79 -2.60 -31.48
C ASN A 948 -25.61 -3.46 -30.21
N VAL A 949 -24.98 -2.90 -29.19
CA VAL A 949 -24.64 -3.57 -27.93
C VAL A 949 -25.84 -3.90 -27.03
N ASP A 950 -26.98 -3.23 -27.24
CA ASP A 950 -28.21 -3.43 -26.43
C ASP A 950 -29.07 -4.60 -26.95
N ASN A 951 -28.77 -5.12 -28.13
CA ASN A 951 -29.48 -6.22 -28.78
C ASN A 951 -28.59 -7.46 -28.96
N ASN A 952 -29.22 -8.60 -29.25
CA ASN A 952 -28.49 -9.78 -29.71
C ASN A 952 -27.91 -9.52 -31.11
N PHE A 953 -26.71 -10.05 -31.36
CA PHE A 953 -26.03 -9.98 -32.66
C PHE A 953 -25.45 -11.33 -33.08
N SER A 954 -25.17 -11.47 -34.39
CA SER A 954 -24.58 -12.68 -34.97
C SER A 954 -23.05 -12.60 -35.07
N VAL A 955 -22.42 -13.74 -34.83
CA VAL A 955 -21.02 -14.03 -35.14
C VAL A 955 -21.00 -15.14 -36.19
N ASP A 956 -20.32 -14.92 -37.31
CA ASP A 956 -20.30 -15.79 -38.49
C ASP A 956 -18.86 -16.05 -38.96
N SER A 957 -18.67 -16.94 -39.94
CA SER A 957 -17.34 -17.34 -40.42
C SER A 957 -16.51 -16.22 -41.07
N THR A 958 -17.07 -15.04 -41.30
CA THR A 958 -16.36 -13.86 -41.83
C THR A 958 -15.82 -12.95 -40.73
N ASN A 959 -16.42 -12.94 -39.53
CA ASN A 959 -16.08 -11.99 -38.46
C ASN A 959 -15.66 -12.66 -37.13
N ASN A 960 -15.49 -13.98 -37.09
CA ASN A 960 -15.23 -14.74 -35.86
C ASN A 960 -13.75 -15.01 -35.52
N GLN A 961 -12.79 -14.44 -36.26
CA GLN A 961 -11.35 -14.66 -36.06
C GLN A 961 -10.65 -13.42 -35.50
N PHE A 962 -9.78 -13.65 -34.51
CA PHE A 962 -9.04 -12.60 -33.81
C PHE A 962 -7.57 -13.02 -33.67
N VAL A 963 -6.66 -12.27 -34.29
CA VAL A 963 -5.21 -12.47 -34.14
C VAL A 963 -4.77 -11.76 -32.88
N VAL A 964 -4.24 -12.52 -31.92
CA VAL A 964 -3.94 -12.07 -30.57
C VAL A 964 -2.46 -12.32 -30.28
N SER A 965 -1.78 -11.32 -29.71
CA SER A 965 -0.41 -11.43 -29.23
C SER A 965 -0.30 -10.79 -27.85
N VAL A 966 0.06 -11.59 -26.84
CA VAL A 966 0.14 -11.17 -25.43
C VAL A 966 1.43 -11.72 -24.82
N ASN A 967 2.25 -10.84 -24.23
CA ASN A 967 3.52 -11.20 -23.58
C ASN A 967 4.46 -12.10 -24.42
N GLY A 968 4.39 -12.02 -25.76
CA GLY A 968 5.18 -12.84 -26.69
C GLY A 968 4.49 -14.10 -27.21
N ILE A 969 3.40 -14.56 -26.57
CA ILE A 969 2.57 -15.66 -27.06
C ILE A 969 1.64 -15.10 -28.14
N THR A 970 1.56 -15.74 -29.30
CA THR A 970 0.76 -15.28 -30.43
C THR A 970 -0.04 -16.44 -31.02
N GLY A 971 -1.33 -16.21 -31.32
CA GLY A 971 -2.24 -17.22 -31.87
C GLY A 971 -3.52 -16.60 -32.44
N THR A 972 -4.38 -17.44 -33.01
CA THR A 972 -5.67 -17.01 -33.57
C THR A 972 -6.81 -17.56 -32.73
N VAL A 973 -7.55 -16.68 -32.07
CA VAL A 973 -8.78 -17.03 -31.36
C VAL A 973 -9.92 -17.10 -32.37
N VAL A 974 -10.66 -18.22 -32.38
CA VAL A 974 -11.81 -18.44 -33.26
C VAL A 974 -13.06 -18.62 -32.39
N ILE A 975 -14.03 -17.73 -32.53
CA ILE A 975 -15.29 -17.78 -31.77
C ILE A 975 -16.30 -18.68 -32.51
N PRO A 976 -17.03 -19.58 -31.82
CA PRO A 976 -18.06 -20.40 -32.44
C PRO A 976 -19.15 -19.53 -33.11
N PRO A 977 -19.51 -19.76 -34.40
CA PRO A 977 -20.59 -19.03 -35.05
C PRO A 977 -21.94 -19.22 -34.34
N LYS A 978 -22.70 -18.13 -34.16
CA LYS A 978 -24.00 -18.12 -33.46
C LYS A 978 -24.75 -16.82 -33.74
N ASP A 979 -26.07 -16.90 -33.94
CA ASP A 979 -26.91 -15.75 -34.30
C ASP A 979 -27.45 -14.93 -33.10
N ASN A 980 -27.16 -15.34 -31.86
CA ASN A 980 -27.75 -14.75 -30.65
C ASN A 980 -26.72 -14.51 -29.53
N TYR A 981 -25.55 -13.96 -29.88
CA TYR A 981 -24.64 -13.45 -28.87
C TYR A 981 -25.18 -12.17 -28.24
N THR A 982 -25.05 -12.07 -26.91
CA THR A 982 -25.11 -10.80 -26.18
C THR A 982 -23.69 -10.27 -26.03
N LEU A 983 -23.52 -8.97 -25.78
CA LEU A 983 -22.20 -8.39 -25.53
C LEU A 983 -21.44 -9.13 -24.41
N GLY A 984 -22.11 -9.49 -23.32
CA GLY A 984 -21.51 -10.24 -22.20
C GLY A 984 -21.02 -11.63 -22.61
N THR A 985 -21.85 -12.41 -23.32
CA THR A 985 -21.47 -13.77 -23.75
C THR A 985 -20.40 -13.77 -24.85
N PHE A 986 -20.36 -12.73 -25.69
CA PHE A 986 -19.28 -12.52 -26.66
C PHE A 986 -17.96 -12.14 -25.98
N MET A 987 -17.97 -11.18 -25.05
CA MET A 987 -16.77 -10.81 -24.30
C MET A 987 -16.21 -11.98 -23.50
N GLU A 988 -17.06 -12.81 -22.88
CA GLU A 988 -16.62 -14.02 -22.19
C GLU A 988 -16.01 -15.04 -23.16
N ALA A 989 -16.65 -15.31 -24.31
CA ALA A 989 -16.10 -16.22 -25.31
C ALA A 989 -14.72 -15.74 -25.83
N LEU A 990 -14.57 -14.43 -26.08
CA LEU A 990 -13.32 -13.82 -26.50
C LEU A 990 -12.25 -13.86 -25.41
N GLN A 991 -12.60 -13.55 -24.16
CA GLN A 991 -11.70 -13.62 -23.02
C GLN A 991 -11.15 -15.05 -22.81
N ASN A 992 -12.05 -16.04 -22.80
CA ASN A 992 -11.68 -17.44 -22.64
C ASN A 992 -10.81 -17.92 -23.83
N GLY A 993 -11.16 -17.50 -25.04
CA GLY A 993 -10.38 -17.80 -26.23
C GLY A 993 -8.95 -17.26 -26.15
N ILE A 994 -8.77 -16.04 -25.64
CA ILE A 994 -7.46 -15.40 -25.41
C ILE A 994 -6.67 -16.12 -24.32
N ASN A 995 -7.27 -16.38 -23.15
CA ASN A 995 -6.54 -16.90 -22.00
C ASN A 995 -6.16 -18.38 -22.15
N ASN A 996 -6.91 -19.14 -22.96
CA ASN A 996 -6.56 -20.51 -23.34
C ASN A 996 -5.50 -20.58 -24.47
N LEU A 997 -4.99 -19.46 -24.99
CA LEU A 997 -3.83 -19.47 -25.88
C LEU A 997 -2.57 -19.86 -25.11
N GLN A 998 -1.82 -20.79 -25.69
CA GLN A 998 -0.49 -21.18 -25.23
C GLN A 998 0.50 -21.12 -26.40
N GLY A 999 1.77 -20.83 -26.09
CA GLY A 999 2.87 -20.92 -27.05
C GLY A 999 3.21 -22.38 -27.42
N PRO A 1000 4.17 -22.58 -28.36
CA PRO A 1000 4.57 -23.93 -28.75
C PRO A 1000 5.25 -24.68 -27.59
N SER A 1001 4.90 -25.95 -27.38
CA SER A 1001 5.60 -26.82 -26.43
C SER A 1001 7.06 -27.02 -26.87
N LYS A 1002 7.99 -26.88 -25.92
CA LYS A 1002 9.44 -26.96 -26.15
C LYS A 1002 9.95 -28.27 -25.56
N ASN A 1003 10.14 -29.31 -26.39
CA ASN A 1003 10.69 -30.60 -25.96
C ASN A 1003 9.98 -31.24 -24.75
N GLY A 1004 8.64 -31.19 -24.69
CA GLY A 1004 7.86 -31.81 -23.61
C GLY A 1004 7.77 -30.98 -22.32
N LEU A 1005 8.29 -29.76 -22.31
CA LEU A 1005 8.05 -28.76 -21.26
C LEU A 1005 6.61 -28.23 -21.32
N THR A 1006 6.13 -27.70 -20.20
CA THR A 1006 4.82 -27.02 -20.10
C THR A 1006 4.83 -25.77 -21.00
N PRO A 1007 3.86 -25.61 -21.91
CA PRO A 1007 3.75 -24.42 -22.75
C PRO A 1007 3.63 -23.11 -21.96
N ASP A 1008 4.16 -22.02 -22.52
CA ASP A 1008 3.92 -20.67 -21.99
C ASP A 1008 2.44 -20.31 -22.22
N SER A 1009 1.70 -19.85 -21.21
CA SER A 1009 0.24 -19.56 -21.30
C SER A 1009 -0.08 -18.07 -21.10
N VAL A 1010 -1.10 -17.56 -21.80
CA VAL A 1010 -1.43 -16.12 -21.81
C VAL A 1010 -2.01 -15.63 -20.48
N ASN A 1011 -2.94 -16.40 -19.89
CA ASN A 1011 -3.61 -16.26 -18.58
C ASN A 1011 -3.86 -14.83 -18.04
N GLY A 1012 -5.14 -14.52 -17.80
CA GLY A 1012 -5.57 -13.33 -17.06
C GLY A 1012 -5.78 -12.07 -17.89
N VAL A 1013 -5.84 -12.15 -19.22
CA VAL A 1013 -6.36 -11.03 -20.00
C VAL A 1013 -7.83 -10.85 -19.67
N LYS A 1014 -8.23 -9.65 -19.25
CA LYS A 1014 -9.62 -9.30 -19.01
C LYS A 1014 -10.18 -8.54 -20.19
N VAL A 1015 -11.37 -8.93 -20.65
CA VAL A 1015 -12.13 -8.21 -21.68
C VAL A 1015 -13.29 -7.47 -20.99
N SER A 1016 -13.36 -6.15 -21.18
CA SER A 1016 -14.43 -5.30 -20.66
C SER A 1016 -14.97 -4.36 -21.74
N TYR A 1017 -16.13 -3.75 -21.47
CA TYR A 1017 -16.75 -2.76 -22.35
C TYR A 1017 -16.80 -1.39 -21.67
N ASN A 1018 -16.31 -0.37 -22.35
CA ASN A 1018 -16.32 1.01 -21.89
C ASN A 1018 -17.48 1.76 -22.56
N SER A 1019 -18.55 1.99 -21.79
CA SER A 1019 -19.78 2.62 -22.28
C SER A 1019 -19.62 4.10 -22.66
N LYS A 1020 -18.51 4.76 -22.31
CA LYS A 1020 -18.24 6.16 -22.71
C LYS A 1020 -17.61 6.26 -24.10
N SER A 1021 -16.78 5.29 -24.48
CA SER A 1021 -16.13 5.20 -25.79
C SER A 1021 -16.84 4.23 -26.76
N ASN A 1022 -17.85 3.49 -26.28
CA ASN A 1022 -18.50 2.40 -27.02
C ASN A 1022 -17.48 1.36 -27.52
N ALA A 1023 -16.46 1.04 -26.71
CA ALA A 1023 -15.32 0.22 -27.15
C ALA A 1023 -15.05 -0.95 -26.20
N LEU A 1024 -14.44 -2.01 -26.74
CA LEU A 1024 -13.85 -3.09 -25.96
C LEU A 1024 -12.50 -2.64 -25.37
N GLU A 1025 -12.20 -3.09 -24.15
CA GLU A 1025 -10.94 -2.86 -23.46
C GLU A 1025 -10.34 -4.20 -23.03
N PHE A 1026 -9.09 -4.42 -23.42
CA PHE A 1026 -8.32 -5.64 -23.14
C PHE A 1026 -7.19 -5.29 -22.17
N THR A 1027 -7.24 -5.83 -20.97
CA THR A 1027 -6.27 -5.55 -19.90
C THR A 1027 -5.48 -6.82 -19.57
N THR A 1028 -4.14 -6.80 -19.65
CA THR A 1028 -3.33 -7.96 -19.27
C THR A 1028 -3.37 -8.23 -17.77
N GLY A 1029 -3.44 -9.49 -17.33
CA GLY A 1029 -3.40 -9.85 -15.91
C GLY A 1029 -2.06 -9.51 -15.25
N THR A 1030 -0.98 -9.55 -16.03
CA THR A 1030 0.36 -9.11 -15.60
C THR A 1030 0.49 -7.59 -15.60
N ALA A 1031 1.23 -7.02 -14.64
CA ALA A 1031 1.47 -5.58 -14.56
C ALA A 1031 2.96 -5.24 -14.46
N SER A 1032 3.60 -4.94 -15.61
CA SER A 1032 5.02 -4.60 -15.70
C SER A 1032 5.35 -3.88 -17.02
N ASN A 1033 6.56 -3.36 -17.16
CA ASN A 1033 7.14 -2.92 -18.44
C ASN A 1033 7.24 -4.03 -19.51
N SER A 1034 7.17 -5.30 -19.11
CA SER A 1034 7.22 -6.48 -20.00
C SER A 1034 5.83 -6.95 -20.42
N SER A 1035 4.78 -6.37 -19.83
CA SER A 1035 3.40 -6.66 -20.17
C SER A 1035 3.08 -6.04 -21.54
N TYR A 1036 2.55 -6.85 -22.46
CA TYR A 1036 2.31 -6.50 -23.85
C TYR A 1036 0.99 -7.07 -24.30
N VAL A 1037 0.18 -6.28 -25.03
CA VAL A 1037 -1.01 -6.77 -25.73
C VAL A 1037 -1.14 -6.10 -27.11
N LYS A 1038 -1.42 -6.92 -28.12
CA LYS A 1038 -1.90 -6.51 -29.43
C LYS A 1038 -3.00 -7.48 -29.87
N ILE A 1039 -4.11 -6.93 -30.34
CA ILE A 1039 -5.25 -7.71 -30.85
C ILE A 1039 -5.68 -7.07 -32.17
N THR A 1040 -5.99 -7.90 -33.15
CA THR A 1040 -6.45 -7.49 -34.48
C THR A 1040 -7.58 -8.41 -34.93
N GLY A 1041 -8.65 -7.84 -35.48
CA GLY A 1041 -9.84 -8.57 -35.92
C GLY A 1041 -10.69 -7.73 -36.87
N ASP A 1042 -11.92 -8.18 -37.12
CA ASP A 1042 -12.87 -7.47 -37.98
C ASP A 1042 -13.23 -6.08 -37.41
N SER A 1043 -13.42 -5.09 -38.30
CA SER A 1043 -13.70 -3.70 -37.91
C SER A 1043 -15.07 -3.53 -37.24
N ARG A 1044 -16.01 -4.48 -37.38
CA ARG A 1044 -17.27 -4.51 -36.61
C ARG A 1044 -17.02 -4.49 -35.09
N TRP A 1045 -15.92 -5.09 -34.66
CA TRP A 1045 -15.49 -5.17 -33.25
C TRP A 1045 -14.57 -4.02 -32.84
N GLY A 1046 -14.28 -3.08 -33.74
CA GLY A 1046 -13.35 -1.97 -33.52
C GLY A 1046 -11.87 -2.41 -33.42
N LEU A 1047 -11.53 -3.59 -33.95
CA LEU A 1047 -10.21 -4.22 -33.82
C LEU A 1047 -9.31 -4.08 -35.06
N ASP A 1048 -9.65 -3.16 -35.95
CA ASP A 1048 -8.85 -2.82 -37.11
C ASP A 1048 -7.81 -1.73 -36.77
N ASN A 1049 -6.64 -1.80 -37.41
CA ASN A 1049 -5.59 -0.76 -37.36
C ASN A 1049 -5.10 -0.37 -35.95
N LEU A 1050 -5.24 -1.25 -34.95
CA LEU A 1050 -4.81 -0.97 -33.57
C LEU A 1050 -3.30 -1.18 -33.34
N ASP A 1051 -2.67 -0.17 -32.72
CA ASP A 1051 -1.31 -0.26 -32.21
C ASP A 1051 -1.21 -1.13 -30.95
N ALA A 1052 -0.08 -1.82 -30.79
CA ALA A 1052 0.23 -2.56 -29.58
C ALA A 1052 0.35 -1.64 -28.35
N LYS A 1053 0.01 -2.18 -27.18
CA LYS A 1053 0.11 -1.47 -25.89
C LYS A 1053 1.00 -2.22 -24.93
N PHE A 1054 1.68 -1.46 -24.09
CA PHE A 1054 2.62 -1.94 -23.08
C PHE A 1054 2.14 -1.54 -21.69
N GLY A 1055 2.42 -2.38 -20.70
CA GLY A 1055 2.28 -2.03 -19.29
C GLY A 1055 3.44 -1.15 -18.85
N THR A 1056 3.38 -0.68 -17.60
CA THR A 1056 4.44 0.14 -17.03
C THR A 1056 4.75 -0.29 -15.60
N THR A 1057 6.03 -0.55 -15.34
CA THR A 1057 6.52 -0.70 -13.97
C THR A 1057 6.47 0.68 -13.32
N THR A 1058 5.76 0.82 -12.19
CA THR A 1058 5.65 2.12 -11.52
C THR A 1058 6.95 2.54 -10.86
N THR A 1059 7.12 3.84 -10.70
CA THR A 1059 8.14 4.45 -9.84
C THR A 1059 7.48 5.09 -8.63
N TRP A 1060 8.23 5.19 -7.54
CA TRP A 1060 7.85 5.89 -6.33
C TRP A 1060 9.05 6.68 -5.82
N ILE A 1061 8.81 7.78 -5.13
CA ILE A 1061 9.89 8.55 -4.50
C ILE A 1061 10.00 8.07 -3.06
N LYS A 1062 11.16 7.58 -2.63
CA LYS A 1062 11.35 7.29 -1.21
C LYS A 1062 11.50 8.61 -0.45
N PRO A 1063 10.57 8.98 0.45
CA PRO A 1063 10.70 10.21 1.23
C PRO A 1063 11.93 10.06 2.14
N THR A 1064 12.92 10.92 1.96
CA THR A 1064 14.12 10.91 2.81
C THR A 1064 13.82 11.67 4.10
N PRO A 1065 13.94 11.04 5.28
CA PRO A 1065 13.77 11.74 6.55
C PRO A 1065 14.78 12.87 6.70
N PHE A 1066 14.32 14.06 7.11
CA PHE A 1066 15.21 15.16 7.42
C PHE A 1066 16.10 14.77 8.61
N LYS A 1067 17.40 15.12 8.53
CA LYS A 1067 18.39 14.86 9.57
C LYS A 1067 18.97 16.15 10.11
N ASP A 1068 19.26 16.19 11.41
CA ASP A 1068 20.01 17.28 12.04
C ASP A 1068 21.52 17.20 11.74
N ASP A 1069 22.28 18.20 12.18
CA ASP A 1069 23.73 18.31 11.99
C ASP A 1069 24.53 17.14 12.60
N LYS A 1070 23.89 16.32 13.45
CA LYS A 1070 24.47 15.11 14.08
C LYS A 1070 24.02 13.82 13.37
N GLY A 1071 23.24 13.93 12.30
CA GLY A 1071 22.74 12.82 11.50
C GLY A 1071 21.52 12.10 12.06
N ALA A 1072 20.88 12.62 13.11
CA ALA A 1072 19.69 12.05 13.73
C ALA A 1072 18.41 12.52 13.01
N THR A 1073 17.44 11.63 12.85
CA THR A 1073 16.14 11.94 12.22
C THR A 1073 15.39 12.98 13.05
N VAL A 1074 14.90 14.03 12.40
CA VAL A 1074 14.06 15.06 13.02
C VAL A 1074 12.58 14.68 12.89
N TYR A 1075 11.89 14.74 14.01
CA TYR A 1075 10.45 14.53 14.12
C TYR A 1075 9.74 15.86 14.39
N ILE A 1076 8.47 15.95 14.00
CA ILE A 1076 7.60 17.11 14.25
C ILE A 1076 6.33 16.62 14.94
N ASP A 1077 5.85 17.36 15.95
CA ASP A 1077 4.56 17.12 16.60
C ASP A 1077 3.39 17.85 15.93
N GLY A 1078 2.16 17.61 16.40
CA GLY A 1078 0.95 18.24 15.87
C GLY A 1078 0.88 19.76 16.04
N PHE A 1079 1.84 20.39 16.74
CA PHE A 1079 1.97 21.83 16.91
C PHE A 1079 3.14 22.43 16.09
N GLY A 1080 3.86 21.61 15.32
CA GLY A 1080 4.97 22.04 14.47
C GLY A 1080 6.33 22.09 15.18
N ALA A 1081 6.46 21.60 16.41
CA ALA A 1081 7.72 21.64 17.15
C ALA A 1081 8.67 20.50 16.72
N GLU A 1082 9.91 20.87 16.38
CA GLU A 1082 10.96 19.93 15.97
C GLU A 1082 11.62 19.20 17.16
N SER A 1083 11.96 17.93 16.98
CA SER A 1083 12.60 17.10 18.00
C SER A 1083 13.42 15.96 17.38
N SER A 1084 14.72 15.86 17.71
CA SER A 1084 15.58 14.73 17.27
C SER A 1084 15.40 13.45 18.11
N THR A 1085 14.24 13.25 18.74
CA THR A 1085 13.92 12.03 19.52
C THR A 1085 12.71 11.32 18.96
N ALA A 1086 12.77 9.98 18.87
CA ALA A 1086 11.64 9.16 18.46
C ALA A 1086 10.54 9.04 19.55
N THR A 1087 10.75 9.59 20.75
CA THR A 1087 9.75 9.54 21.83
C THR A 1087 8.45 10.24 21.39
N GLY A 1088 7.34 9.51 21.42
CA GLY A 1088 6.02 9.95 20.95
C GLY A 1088 5.73 9.68 19.46
N PHE A 1089 6.63 9.02 18.73
CA PHE A 1089 6.41 8.50 17.38
C PHE A 1089 6.13 6.99 17.43
N ASP A 1090 4.98 6.56 16.91
CA ASP A 1090 4.62 5.13 16.80
C ASP A 1090 4.99 4.56 15.41
N THR A 1091 4.34 5.13 14.38
CA THR A 1091 4.39 4.70 12.98
C THR A 1091 4.18 5.91 12.09
N LEU A 1092 4.64 5.86 10.83
CA LEU A 1092 4.36 6.92 9.87
C LEU A 1092 2.84 7.00 9.58
N PRO A 1093 2.20 8.17 9.64
CA PRO A 1093 0.81 8.34 9.20
C PRO A 1093 0.70 8.22 7.67
N SER A 1094 -0.51 7.96 7.16
CA SER A 1094 -0.77 7.78 5.71
C SER A 1094 -0.29 8.98 4.88
N TRP A 1095 -0.40 10.18 5.45
CA TRP A 1095 0.09 11.44 4.91
C TRP A 1095 0.86 12.18 5.99
N SER A 1096 2.00 12.78 5.65
CA SER A 1096 2.81 13.61 6.55
C SER A 1096 2.95 15.01 5.97
N PRO A 1097 2.95 16.08 6.80
CA PRO A 1097 3.22 17.43 6.34
C PRO A 1097 4.64 17.54 5.78
N VAL A 1098 4.78 18.23 4.66
CA VAL A 1098 6.06 18.55 4.02
C VAL A 1098 6.42 19.98 4.36
N TYR A 1099 7.70 20.29 4.56
CA TYR A 1099 8.16 21.62 4.94
C TYR A 1099 9.12 22.20 3.89
N PHE A 1100 9.18 23.54 3.83
CA PHE A 1100 10.29 24.23 3.18
C PHE A 1100 11.52 24.21 4.09
N ASP A 1101 12.71 24.33 3.50
CA ASP A 1101 13.93 24.54 4.27
C ASP A 1101 13.90 25.93 4.94
N LYS A 1102 14.38 26.00 6.19
CA LYS A 1102 14.27 27.22 7.02
C LYS A 1102 15.04 28.37 6.39
N GLY A 1103 14.33 29.41 5.97
CA GLY A 1103 14.92 30.62 5.38
C GLY A 1103 15.03 30.58 3.86
N GLU A 1104 14.49 29.56 3.20
CA GLU A 1104 14.48 29.48 1.74
C GLU A 1104 13.55 30.52 1.11
N LEU A 1105 14.03 31.16 0.05
CA LEU A 1105 13.25 31.90 -0.95
C LEU A 1105 13.35 31.17 -2.29
N THR A 1106 12.20 30.76 -2.84
CA THR A 1106 12.12 30.03 -4.10
C THR A 1106 11.41 30.87 -5.16
N PHE A 1107 12.05 31.04 -6.32
CA PHE A 1107 11.55 31.81 -7.46
C PHE A 1107 11.29 30.92 -8.69
N ASP A 1108 10.26 31.22 -9.46
CA ASP A 1108 9.97 30.54 -10.74
C ASP A 1108 10.96 30.96 -11.86
N THR A 1109 10.83 30.35 -13.05
CA THR A 1109 11.60 30.75 -14.23
C THR A 1109 11.25 32.13 -14.79
N ALA A 1110 10.11 32.71 -14.40
CA ALA A 1110 9.65 34.03 -14.81
C ALA A 1110 10.11 35.15 -13.85
N GLY A 1111 10.74 34.81 -12.72
CA GLY A 1111 11.25 35.75 -11.73
C GLY A 1111 10.28 36.08 -10.59
N ASN A 1112 9.14 35.39 -10.46
CA ASN A 1112 8.19 35.62 -9.37
C ASN A 1112 8.53 34.77 -8.14
N LEU A 1113 8.27 35.29 -6.95
CA LEU A 1113 8.41 34.54 -5.70
C LEU A 1113 7.30 33.47 -5.59
N ILE A 1114 7.69 32.20 -5.55
CA ILE A 1114 6.79 31.07 -5.27
C ILE A 1114 6.61 30.91 -3.75
N SER A 1115 7.69 31.01 -2.99
CA SER A 1115 7.72 30.79 -1.53
C SER A 1115 8.78 31.65 -0.85
N PRO A 1116 8.55 32.19 0.37
CA PRO A 1116 7.33 32.08 1.18
C PRO A 1116 6.33 33.19 0.87
N LYS A 1117 5.06 32.83 0.60
CA LYS A 1117 4.01 33.81 0.25
C LYS A 1117 3.48 34.62 1.45
N GLN A 1118 3.55 34.06 2.66
CA GLN A 1118 3.08 34.71 3.89
C GLN A 1118 4.19 35.50 4.63
N GLY A 1119 5.38 35.60 4.01
CA GLY A 1119 6.60 36.08 4.64
C GLY A 1119 7.32 35.00 5.46
N ALA A 1120 8.61 35.20 5.70
CA ALA A 1120 9.44 34.36 6.54
C ALA A 1120 9.34 34.81 8.01
N GLN A 1121 8.60 34.05 8.81
CA GLN A 1121 8.56 34.25 10.26
C GLN A 1121 9.94 33.89 10.85
N LEU A 1122 10.44 34.72 11.76
CA LEU A 1122 11.69 34.45 12.48
C LEU A 1122 11.42 33.97 13.90
N ASP A 1123 12.32 33.13 14.40
CA ASP A 1123 12.32 32.65 15.78
C ASP A 1123 12.49 33.82 16.77
N THR A 1124 11.88 33.70 17.95
CA THR A 1124 11.91 34.74 18.97
C THR A 1124 13.32 34.99 19.50
N VAL A 1125 13.86 36.19 19.29
CA VAL A 1125 15.21 36.58 19.72
C VAL A 1125 15.18 37.42 20.99
N TYR A 1126 15.94 36.99 22.01
CA TYR A 1126 16.27 37.80 23.19
C TYR A 1126 17.57 38.55 22.92
N LEU A 1127 17.53 39.89 23.00
CA LEU A 1127 18.64 40.78 22.67
C LEU A 1127 19.35 41.31 23.93
N PRO A 1128 20.69 41.46 23.92
CA PRO A 1128 21.40 42.12 25.01
C PRO A 1128 20.88 43.54 25.24
N ASN A 1129 20.65 43.88 26.51
CA ASN A 1129 20.06 45.16 26.98
C ASN A 1129 18.63 45.47 26.48
N GLY A 1130 17.97 44.54 25.77
CA GLY A 1130 16.63 44.75 25.25
C GLY A 1130 15.53 44.59 26.29
N LYS A 1131 14.43 45.34 26.14
CA LYS A 1131 13.21 45.14 26.93
C LYS A 1131 12.30 44.12 26.24
N GLY A 1132 12.37 42.87 26.69
CA GLY A 1132 11.50 41.77 26.24
C GLY A 1132 12.09 40.95 25.09
N ALA A 1133 11.25 40.10 24.52
CA ALA A 1133 11.61 39.22 23.41
C ALA A 1133 11.15 39.82 22.07
N LEU A 1134 11.96 39.73 21.03
CA LEU A 1134 11.65 40.22 19.69
C LEU A 1134 11.23 39.07 18.77
N THR A 1135 10.00 39.13 18.29
CA THR A 1135 9.44 38.22 17.27
C THR A 1135 9.01 39.08 16.09
N MET A 1136 9.51 38.75 14.89
CA MET A 1136 9.31 39.57 13.69
C MET A 1136 9.14 38.69 12.45
N ASN A 1137 8.26 39.09 11.53
CA ASN A 1137 8.06 38.45 10.22
C ASN A 1137 8.69 39.32 9.12
N ILE A 1138 9.42 38.69 8.17
CA ILE A 1138 9.92 39.36 6.97
C ILE A 1138 9.06 39.01 5.76
N ASP A 1139 8.28 39.98 5.30
CA ASP A 1139 7.45 39.88 4.11
C ASP A 1139 8.27 40.17 2.84
N TYR A 1140 8.50 39.11 2.06
CA TYR A 1140 9.21 39.15 0.77
C TYR A 1140 8.29 39.26 -0.45
N SER A 1141 6.96 39.39 -0.28
CA SER A 1141 5.98 39.29 -1.37
C SER A 1141 6.16 40.27 -2.54
N LYS A 1142 6.91 41.37 -2.32
CA LYS A 1142 7.29 42.37 -3.33
C LYS A 1142 8.67 42.13 -3.97
N SER A 1143 9.27 40.96 -3.74
CA SER A 1143 10.57 40.58 -4.29
C SER A 1143 10.42 39.80 -5.59
N SER A 1144 11.39 39.97 -6.48
CA SER A 1144 11.47 39.33 -7.79
C SER A 1144 12.90 38.90 -8.11
N GLN A 1145 13.08 38.11 -9.17
CA GLN A 1145 14.40 37.71 -9.65
C GLN A 1145 14.54 37.94 -11.16
N PHE A 1146 15.31 38.94 -11.57
CA PHE A 1146 15.62 39.24 -12.97
C PHE A 1146 17.12 39.33 -13.21
N ALA A 1147 17.55 39.34 -14.48
CA ALA A 1147 18.96 39.51 -14.88
C ALA A 1147 19.53 40.93 -14.65
N SER A 1148 18.87 41.74 -13.83
CA SER A 1148 19.32 43.06 -13.39
C SER A 1148 20.14 42.94 -12.10
N PRO A 1149 21.04 43.90 -11.80
CA PRO A 1149 21.78 43.93 -10.54
C PRO A 1149 20.86 43.87 -9.30
N PHE A 1150 21.41 43.40 -8.19
CA PHE A 1150 20.70 43.38 -6.91
C PHE A 1150 20.26 44.79 -6.50
N SER A 1151 18.98 44.97 -6.18
CA SER A 1151 18.44 46.27 -5.76
C SER A 1151 17.34 46.12 -4.71
N VAL A 1152 17.27 47.10 -3.80
CA VAL A 1152 16.18 47.22 -2.83
C VAL A 1152 15.07 48.06 -3.48
N LEU A 1153 13.98 47.41 -3.88
CA LEU A 1153 12.82 48.04 -4.52
C LEU A 1153 11.91 48.73 -3.50
N SER A 1154 11.77 48.12 -2.32
CA SER A 1154 11.09 48.74 -1.17
C SER A 1154 11.59 48.16 0.15
N GLN A 1155 11.67 48.99 1.18
CA GLN A 1155 12.07 48.61 2.53
C GLN A 1155 11.23 49.41 3.52
N SER A 1156 10.55 48.73 4.44
CA SER A 1156 9.75 49.36 5.50
C SER A 1156 9.62 48.43 6.71
N GLN A 1157 9.38 49.00 7.88
CA GLN A 1157 9.14 48.28 9.13
C GLN A 1157 8.17 49.07 10.01
N ASP A 1158 7.46 48.39 10.92
CA ASP A 1158 6.30 48.96 11.61
C ASP A 1158 6.56 49.49 13.03
N GLY A 1159 7.77 49.37 13.55
CA GLY A 1159 8.19 49.84 14.88
C GLY A 1159 8.60 51.32 14.91
N ALA A 1160 8.63 51.93 16.09
CA ALA A 1160 8.93 53.35 16.28
C ALA A 1160 9.54 53.66 17.67
N PRO A 1161 10.43 54.67 17.77
CA PRO A 1161 10.96 55.15 19.04
C PRO A 1161 9.98 56.07 19.79
N GLU A 1162 10.32 56.37 21.05
CA GLU A 1162 9.60 57.31 21.91
C GLU A 1162 9.60 58.75 21.33
N GLY A 1163 8.58 59.55 21.66
CA GLY A 1163 8.43 60.92 21.16
C GLY A 1163 7.65 61.87 22.08
N ASP A 1164 8.04 63.14 22.07
CA ASP A 1164 7.52 64.26 22.88
C ASP A 1164 6.46 65.08 22.15
N LEU A 1165 5.60 65.80 22.87
CA LEU A 1165 4.56 66.65 22.29
C LEU A 1165 5.17 67.93 21.65
N VAL A 1166 4.89 68.18 20.37
CA VAL A 1166 5.41 69.36 19.62
C VAL A 1166 4.33 70.32 19.10
N GLY A 1167 3.05 69.94 19.10
CA GLY A 1167 1.99 70.83 18.65
C GLY A 1167 0.57 70.33 18.94
N LEU A 1168 -0.38 71.26 18.97
CA LEU A 1168 -1.81 71.03 19.16
C LEU A 1168 -2.59 71.73 18.03
N ALA A 1169 -3.50 71.01 17.37
CA ALA A 1169 -4.40 71.55 16.35
C ALA A 1169 -5.84 71.15 16.63
N ILE A 1170 -6.78 72.07 16.37
CA ILE A 1170 -8.22 71.86 16.55
C ILE A 1170 -8.90 72.11 15.20
N GLY A 1171 -9.56 71.09 14.66
CA GLY A 1171 -10.26 71.16 13.37
C GLY A 1171 -11.57 71.97 13.42
N ASP A 1172 -12.11 72.31 12.24
CA ASP A 1172 -13.41 73.00 12.11
C ASP A 1172 -14.60 72.17 12.64
N ASP A 1173 -14.41 70.85 12.68
CA ASP A 1173 -15.31 69.84 13.27
C ASP A 1173 -15.10 69.66 14.79
N GLY A 1174 -14.19 70.42 15.39
CA GLY A 1174 -13.83 70.35 16.80
C GLY A 1174 -12.85 69.24 17.17
N LEU A 1175 -12.30 68.47 16.22
CA LEU A 1175 -11.35 67.39 16.54
C LEU A 1175 -10.02 67.96 17.06
N VAL A 1176 -9.65 67.59 18.28
CA VAL A 1176 -8.40 68.01 18.94
C VAL A 1176 -7.32 66.97 18.68
N THR A 1177 -6.25 67.36 17.99
CA THR A 1177 -5.11 66.49 17.64
C THR A 1177 -3.80 67.00 18.24
N ALA A 1178 -3.05 66.08 18.83
CA ALA A 1178 -1.70 66.28 19.31
C ALA A 1178 -0.69 65.71 18.31
N SER A 1179 0.34 66.49 17.96
CA SER A 1179 1.46 66.05 17.10
C SER A 1179 2.72 65.88 17.93
N PHE A 1180 3.50 64.83 17.66
CA PHE A 1180 4.69 64.43 18.42
C PHE A 1180 5.99 64.50 17.61
N SER A 1181 7.14 64.61 18.28
CA SER A 1181 8.47 64.73 17.67
C SER A 1181 8.89 63.49 16.87
N ASN A 1182 8.33 62.31 17.18
CA ASN A 1182 8.48 61.09 16.38
C ASN A 1182 7.54 61.03 15.16
N SER A 1183 6.97 62.17 14.73
CA SER A 1183 6.00 62.33 13.64
C SER A 1183 4.67 61.57 13.84
N SER A 1184 4.41 61.04 15.03
CA SER A 1184 3.10 60.49 15.40
C SER A 1184 2.08 61.61 15.59
N GLN A 1185 0.80 61.29 15.38
CA GLN A 1185 -0.33 62.14 15.75
C GLN A 1185 -1.33 61.31 16.57
N LYS A 1186 -1.91 61.93 17.60
CA LYS A 1186 -2.94 61.31 18.45
C LYS A 1186 -4.14 62.25 18.58
N ALA A 1187 -5.33 61.74 18.30
CA ALA A 1187 -6.57 62.43 18.62
C ALA A 1187 -6.81 62.37 20.15
N LEU A 1188 -7.09 63.52 20.76
CA LEU A 1188 -7.31 63.64 22.22
C LEU A 1188 -8.80 63.64 22.58
N GLY A 1189 -9.66 64.11 21.68
CA GLY A 1189 -11.10 64.24 21.88
C GLY A 1189 -11.70 65.18 20.84
N LYS A 1190 -13.03 65.34 20.84
CA LYS A 1190 -13.75 66.26 19.93
C LYS A 1190 -14.56 67.27 20.74
N VAL A 1191 -14.32 68.56 20.53
CA VAL A 1191 -15.12 69.64 21.13
C VAL A 1191 -16.53 69.59 20.53
N VAL A 1192 -17.51 69.28 21.37
CA VAL A 1192 -18.92 69.17 20.95
C VAL A 1192 -19.66 70.47 21.20
N LEU A 1193 -20.80 70.64 20.51
CA LEU A 1193 -21.70 71.76 20.70
C LEU A 1193 -23.05 71.29 21.27
N VAL A 1194 -23.68 72.15 22.09
CA VAL A 1194 -24.99 71.90 22.70
C VAL A 1194 -26.07 72.85 22.22
N ASN A 1195 -27.05 72.34 21.47
CA ASN A 1195 -28.20 73.14 21.03
C ASN A 1195 -29.44 72.85 21.90
N PHE A 1196 -30.42 73.76 21.89
CA PHE A 1196 -31.64 73.70 22.69
C PHE A 1196 -32.87 73.88 21.80
N SER A 1197 -33.99 73.26 22.15
CA SER A 1197 -35.26 73.45 21.43
C SER A 1197 -35.78 74.89 21.49
N ASN A 1198 -35.42 75.64 22.55
CA ASN A 1198 -35.73 77.05 22.70
C ASN A 1198 -34.55 77.76 23.40
N PRO A 1199 -33.55 78.25 22.65
CA PRO A 1199 -32.38 78.92 23.25
C PRO A 1199 -32.78 80.12 24.12
N SER A 1200 -33.81 80.88 23.72
CA SER A 1200 -34.34 82.02 24.49
C SER A 1200 -35.03 81.65 25.81
N GLY A 1201 -35.20 80.35 26.12
CA GLY A 1201 -35.63 79.86 27.43
C GLY A 1201 -34.48 79.66 28.43
N LEU A 1202 -33.22 79.78 28.01
CA LEU A 1202 -32.05 79.64 28.87
C LEU A 1202 -31.99 80.76 29.93
N ARG A 1203 -31.62 80.42 31.17
CA ARG A 1203 -31.42 81.39 32.25
C ARG A 1203 -29.96 81.83 32.31
N GLN A 1204 -29.69 83.11 32.07
CA GLN A 1204 -28.37 83.70 32.25
C GLN A 1204 -27.94 83.70 33.73
N ILE A 1205 -26.65 83.49 33.98
CA ILE A 1205 -26.04 83.36 35.32
C ILE A 1205 -24.71 84.12 35.45
N GLY A 1206 -24.57 85.24 34.73
CA GLY A 1206 -23.37 86.06 34.70
C GLY A 1206 -23.06 86.56 33.29
N ASP A 1207 -21.85 87.04 33.08
CA ASP A 1207 -21.48 87.89 31.95
C ASP A 1207 -21.68 87.23 30.56
N THR A 1208 -21.57 85.90 30.46
CA THR A 1208 -21.85 85.12 29.22
C THR A 1208 -22.35 83.70 29.44
N ASN A 1209 -22.66 83.31 30.68
CA ASN A 1209 -22.97 81.93 31.04
C ASN A 1209 -24.48 81.69 31.21
N TYR A 1210 -24.93 80.49 30.86
CA TYR A 1210 -26.35 80.10 30.84
C TYR A 1210 -26.58 78.73 31.50
N TYR A 1211 -27.69 78.60 32.24
CA TYR A 1211 -28.25 77.33 32.70
C TYR A 1211 -29.48 76.93 31.87
N LYS A 1212 -29.65 75.61 31.70
CA LYS A 1212 -30.89 74.99 31.21
C LYS A 1212 -32.05 75.25 32.18
N THR A 1213 -33.26 75.38 31.63
CA THR A 1213 -34.53 75.53 32.36
C THR A 1213 -35.53 74.50 31.85
N SER A 1214 -36.74 74.46 32.42
CA SER A 1214 -37.88 73.77 31.79
C SER A 1214 -38.16 74.32 30.38
N ASP A 1215 -38.02 75.64 30.23
CA ASP A 1215 -38.51 76.39 29.07
C ASP A 1215 -37.51 76.35 27.91
N SER A 1216 -36.22 76.07 28.17
CA SER A 1216 -35.23 75.81 27.11
C SER A 1216 -35.39 74.43 26.47
N GLY A 1217 -35.99 73.49 27.20
CA GLY A 1217 -35.91 72.06 26.92
C GLY A 1217 -34.56 71.46 27.30
N VAL A 1218 -34.38 70.17 26.99
CA VAL A 1218 -33.15 69.41 27.30
C VAL A 1218 -31.98 69.83 26.38
N PRO A 1219 -30.73 69.85 26.89
CA PRO A 1219 -29.55 70.06 26.08
C PRO A 1219 -29.38 68.91 25.07
N ARG A 1220 -29.18 69.24 23.80
CA ARG A 1220 -28.85 68.28 22.73
C ARG A 1220 -27.39 68.45 22.36
N TYR A 1221 -26.57 67.45 22.65
CA TYR A 1221 -25.16 67.41 22.28
C TYR A 1221 -25.00 66.95 20.82
N GLY A 1222 -24.02 67.49 20.10
CA GLY A 1222 -23.69 67.09 18.74
C GLY A 1222 -22.29 67.51 18.31
N GLU A 1223 -21.77 66.86 17.25
CA GLU A 1223 -20.49 67.24 16.65
C GLU A 1223 -20.58 68.62 15.99
N ALA A 1224 -19.51 69.41 16.06
CA ALA A 1224 -19.45 70.68 15.35
C ALA A 1224 -19.46 70.45 13.83
N GLY A 1225 -20.21 71.29 13.10
CA GLY A 1225 -20.46 71.15 11.67
C GLY A 1225 -21.52 70.11 11.28
N ALA A 1226 -22.08 69.36 12.24
CA ALA A 1226 -23.21 68.47 11.98
C ALA A 1226 -24.51 69.26 11.75
N ALA A 1227 -25.50 68.64 11.08
CA ALA A 1227 -26.77 69.29 10.77
C ALA A 1227 -27.49 69.79 12.05
N GLY A 1228 -27.67 71.11 12.16
CA GLY A 1228 -28.25 71.78 13.33
C GLY A 1228 -27.25 72.30 14.37
N TYR A 1229 -25.94 72.24 14.08
CA TYR A 1229 -24.86 72.77 14.91
C TYR A 1229 -23.89 73.62 14.07
N GLY A 1230 -23.33 74.68 14.65
CA GLY A 1230 -22.29 75.50 14.01
C GLY A 1230 -20.96 74.76 13.88
N THR A 1231 -20.02 75.35 13.14
CA THR A 1231 -18.61 74.89 13.14
C THR A 1231 -17.82 75.57 14.27
N VAL A 1232 -16.78 74.91 14.77
CA VAL A 1232 -15.84 75.53 15.71
C VAL A 1232 -14.71 76.17 14.90
N ARG A 1233 -14.23 77.35 15.30
CA ARG A 1233 -13.06 78.01 14.73
C ARG A 1233 -12.02 78.21 15.81
N SER A 1234 -10.88 77.54 15.66
CA SER A 1234 -9.69 77.73 16.51
C SER A 1234 -8.94 79.00 16.13
N GLY A 1235 -8.33 79.68 17.11
CA GLY A 1235 -7.70 80.97 16.89
C GLY A 1235 -8.72 82.08 16.60
N ALA A 1236 -9.89 82.05 17.23
CA ALA A 1236 -10.94 83.05 17.03
C ALA A 1236 -11.82 83.25 18.28
N THR A 1237 -12.43 84.42 18.40
CA THR A 1237 -13.40 84.76 19.45
C THR A 1237 -14.65 85.42 18.85
N GLU A 1238 -15.83 85.19 19.45
CA GLU A 1238 -17.10 85.81 19.01
C GLU A 1238 -17.35 87.12 19.78
N ARG A 1239 -17.51 88.26 19.09
CA ARG A 1239 -17.92 89.51 19.74
C ARG A 1239 -19.40 89.50 20.15
N ALA A 1240 -19.80 90.45 21.00
CA ALA A 1240 -21.21 90.72 21.27
C ALA A 1240 -21.99 90.95 19.95
N ASN A 1241 -23.21 90.43 19.87
CA ASN A 1241 -24.12 90.64 18.73
C ASN A 1241 -24.93 91.96 18.84
N VAL A 1242 -24.39 92.94 19.56
CA VAL A 1242 -25.03 94.22 19.87
C VAL A 1242 -24.58 95.27 18.85
N ASP A 1243 -25.52 95.87 18.11
CA ASP A 1243 -25.25 97.04 17.29
C ASP A 1243 -25.32 98.31 18.15
N LEU A 1244 -24.15 98.85 18.48
CA LEU A 1244 -24.01 100.07 19.28
C LEU A 1244 -24.79 101.26 18.70
N THR A 1245 -24.89 101.36 17.36
CA THR A 1245 -25.58 102.49 16.72
C THR A 1245 -27.09 102.41 16.91
N GLN A 1246 -27.66 101.21 16.80
CA GLN A 1246 -29.08 100.99 17.02
C GLN A 1246 -29.45 101.17 18.50
N GLU A 1247 -28.68 100.59 19.43
CA GLU A 1247 -28.98 100.72 20.88
C GLU A 1247 -28.95 102.18 21.36
N LEU A 1248 -28.05 103.02 20.82
CA LEU A 1248 -28.01 104.44 21.15
C LEU A 1248 -29.24 105.20 20.64
N VAL A 1249 -29.80 104.81 19.49
CA VAL A 1249 -31.05 105.38 18.95
C VAL A 1249 -32.27 104.89 19.74
N ASP A 1250 -32.29 103.61 20.11
CA ASP A 1250 -33.31 103.01 20.96
C ASP A 1250 -33.33 103.71 22.33
N LEU A 1251 -32.16 103.90 22.97
CA LEU A 1251 -32.02 104.60 24.26
C LEU A 1251 -32.52 106.06 24.22
N ILE A 1252 -32.25 106.80 23.14
CA ILE A 1252 -32.76 108.18 22.96
C ILE A 1252 -34.29 108.17 22.84
N THR A 1253 -34.85 107.17 22.15
CA THR A 1253 -36.31 107.02 21.97
C THR A 1253 -36.99 106.64 23.28
N GLU A 1254 -36.39 105.72 24.04
CA GLU A 1254 -36.83 105.30 25.36
C GLU A 1254 -36.77 106.45 26.38
N GLN A 1255 -35.70 107.24 26.37
CA GLN A 1255 -35.57 108.44 27.22
C GLN A 1255 -36.68 109.46 26.92
N ARG A 1256 -37.03 109.68 25.64
CA ARG A 1256 -38.17 110.53 25.25
C ARG A 1256 -39.49 109.96 25.74
N ASN A 1257 -39.71 108.64 25.64
CA ASN A 1257 -40.91 107.98 26.14
C ASN A 1257 -41.02 108.07 27.68
N PHE A 1258 -39.91 107.92 28.41
CA PHE A 1258 -39.85 108.14 29.85
C PHE A 1258 -40.22 109.59 30.21
N GLN A 1259 -39.65 110.59 29.53
CA GLN A 1259 -39.98 112.00 29.73
C GLN A 1259 -41.45 112.32 29.42
N ALA A 1260 -42.02 111.74 28.35
CA ALA A 1260 -43.42 111.91 27.99
C ALA A 1260 -44.36 111.31 29.06
N ASN A 1261 -44.08 110.10 29.53
CA ASN A 1261 -44.86 109.46 30.60
C ASN A 1261 -44.73 110.21 31.94
N ALA A 1262 -43.54 110.71 32.28
CA ALA A 1262 -43.33 111.55 33.45
C ALA A 1262 -44.13 112.87 33.37
N LYS A 1263 -44.14 113.54 32.21
CA LYS A 1263 -44.94 114.75 32.00
C LYS A 1263 -46.45 114.46 32.03
N ALA A 1264 -46.89 113.30 31.53
CA ALA A 1264 -48.28 112.85 31.63
C ALA A 1264 -48.70 112.59 33.10
N MET A 1265 -47.82 111.98 33.91
CA MET A 1265 -48.03 111.84 35.36
C MET A 1265 -48.10 113.20 36.06
N GLU A 1266 -47.13 114.10 35.82
CA GLU A 1266 -47.11 115.45 36.40
C GLU A 1266 -48.40 116.22 36.06
N THR A 1267 -48.84 116.16 34.80
CA THR A 1267 -50.10 116.78 34.34
C THR A 1267 -51.30 116.15 35.03
N SER A 1268 -51.36 114.81 35.15
CA SER A 1268 -52.46 114.12 35.83
C SER A 1268 -52.50 114.43 37.33
N THR A 1269 -51.34 114.58 37.99
CA THR A 1269 -51.23 114.99 39.39
C THR A 1269 -51.63 116.45 39.56
N SER A 1270 -51.20 117.33 38.65
CA SER A 1270 -51.62 118.75 38.63
C SER A 1270 -53.14 118.86 38.49
N MET A 1271 -53.76 118.20 37.51
CA MET A 1271 -55.22 118.17 37.35
C MET A 1271 -55.94 117.59 38.59
N THR A 1272 -55.38 116.56 39.23
CA THR A 1272 -55.95 116.00 40.47
C THR A 1272 -55.87 117.01 41.62
N ASN A 1273 -54.74 117.71 41.77
CA ASN A 1273 -54.56 118.77 42.76
C ASN A 1273 -55.50 119.96 42.48
N THR A 1274 -55.68 120.36 41.22
CA THR A 1274 -56.66 121.40 40.84
C THR A 1274 -58.09 120.95 41.14
N ILE A 1275 -58.45 119.70 40.87
CA ILE A 1275 -59.76 119.14 41.25
C ILE A 1275 -59.96 119.15 42.77
N ILE A 1276 -58.92 118.84 43.56
CA ILE A 1276 -58.97 118.93 45.03
C ILE A 1276 -59.08 120.40 45.49
N GLN A 1277 -58.37 121.33 44.85
CA GLN A 1277 -58.44 122.78 45.12
C GLN A 1277 -59.75 123.44 44.67
N ILE A 1278 -60.52 122.82 43.76
CA ILE A 1278 -61.89 123.23 43.40
C ILE A 1278 -62.93 122.62 44.37
N ARG A 1279 -62.54 121.59 45.14
CA ARG A 1279 -63.42 120.88 46.08
C ARG A 1279 -63.31 121.38 47.53
N ASN A 1280 -62.31 122.22 47.80
CA ASN A 1280 -62.09 122.94 49.05
C ASN A 1280 -62.41 124.44 48.84
#